data_AF-A0A1G7VW15-F1
#
_entry.id   AF-A0A1G7VW15-F1
#
_cell.length_a   1.000
_cell.length_b   1.000
_cell.length_c   1.000
_cell.angle_alpha   90.00
_cell.angle_beta   90.00
_cell.angle_gamma   90.00
#
_symmetry.space_group_name_H-M   'P 1'
#
loop_
_entity.id
_entity.type
_entity.pdbx_description
1 polymer ?
#
loop_
_entity_poly.entity_id
_entity_poly.type
_entity_poly.pdbx_seq_one_letter_code
_entity_poly.pdbx_strand_id
1 'polypeptide(L)'
;MREGSLITYTMMKISTSFFLHRVLAMLLLSASVQLNAHANTFNVTQTTDGNDPSQLRGAILAADALGGGPHTINVPAGTYNLTLGTIEFGNNAQNISIIGTGPGSTVINMTTTMQGRIFFINSSGTVSGVTTTISGIKFTGGKNSDSYGGGAILCGGPGNVTNITNCTFEGNVAEVLGGGALSMAGGGALTVDNCTFHDNKILSTTDNATGGAILISYYNSTITTTGSATITNSTFTNNLATSGYFTYGGAIGLRAVYSASSPSFYTKIEKNKFLDNSTGMTTNSEGGAISVISSFAVDINYNVFTGNKLGNSVKDALSVRKSVDGAVNATNNWWGCNTDPQAGGTCSEPAYIVDGLGTATLTTNPWLVLKPAVDNASLCVPSASQTTVTGSFLNNSAGSSVALSNLSQLIGLPVSFSAVNGNISNAQASIQADGKATATYTASGAGNGSANVMVGYLTNADPTGRVAITTGALPNITSSPEKVTTCPGTSSVNFSVTASSTTTMSYQWYNGDTPLMNNARYSGVNSATLTVHNIIVGDHGGQYKVKITNACGDIFSTAVGLNVLVGRLYVAEGASGEGSGWGDALGDLSNALNIAAGCPGITEIWVKKGTYKPSGQPYNLNLGGARHNAFYLISNVSIYGGFKGDETQLSARNAGAHQTVLSGDIGSAGDADNSYHVIVAVNTNLAARLDGFIVRDGNADGTGLSASISGVPVDATGGGGIALYSSSPTIANCVFTNNKANNGGGILLFGDGTAPTISQCVISDNSGTSGGGGIFNGFNSEATIQHCTVARNTSTVEGAGIYNMLLSTPSILNTVVWGNSGQAPAGIYDLISTPVVAHSIVQDGHSGTGVVNTDALFVAQSDPDGADNQWMTADDGLRLSPCSPGINAGLFAGNIPPTDILGLSRVFDVTADMGAYELQSYRDGSSLSVNGDAVSQAIVAGTSNGFLVSGCRVIAQVTPSGPAPVSGSVQAKTFVEGGVITTEAVKFVQRHYEILPADNAGSATARIKLFFLQSEFDAFNSTAGGIQLPTSPSDGTGKANLLVVQYHGTSATGQPGSYSGNVTTINPDDNDISWNSDLNRWEIAFDVTGFSGFFVSNVDPLPLTLVSFKAEKVENTTQLEWLTAEEFNTSHFEIHRSSDARHWEILPGQPAATGSGGHRYFATDYHPQAGLNYYRLKMVDLDGSYALSQIVAADHGNGLQMQVYPNPVTTLLQLEMTGADSGNATLTNTNGVVVVRKELRNGRVELPVVNLAKGIYVLRVQTGSAIHTKKVAIE
;
A
#
# COMPACT_ATOMS: atom_id res chain seq x y z
N MET A 1 -56.90 -59.28 121.33
CA MET A 1 -55.77 -59.81 122.12
C MET A 1 -54.52 -59.72 121.24
N ARG A 2 -53.40 -59.16 121.77
CA ARG A 2 -52.15 -59.87 122.16
C ARG A 2 -51.39 -60.47 120.95
N GLU A 3 -50.08 -60.29 120.76
CA GLU A 3 -48.97 -59.57 121.46
C GLU A 3 -47.95 -59.09 120.37
N GLY A 4 -47.17 -58.01 120.51
CA GLY A 4 -45.83 -57.94 121.14
C GLY A 4 -44.69 -58.31 120.14
N SER A 5 -43.53 -57.66 120.00
CA SER A 5 -42.85 -56.45 120.56
C SER A 5 -41.60 -56.14 119.66
N LEU A 6 -40.61 -55.22 119.83
CA LEU A 6 -40.13 -54.22 120.83
C LEU A 6 -39.07 -53.26 120.13
N ILE A 7 -38.40 -52.35 120.89
CA ILE A 7 -37.10 -51.64 120.65
C ILE A 7 -37.10 -50.30 119.82
N THR A 8 -36.13 -49.36 119.96
CA THR A 8 -36.08 -48.19 120.91
C THR A 8 -35.22 -46.99 120.36
N TYR A 9 -35.38 -45.79 120.95
CA TYR A 9 -34.39 -44.68 121.20
C TYR A 9 -34.11 -43.47 120.23
N THR A 10 -34.42 -42.26 120.77
CA THR A 10 -33.77 -40.90 120.67
C THR A 10 -33.79 -39.95 119.44
N MET A 11 -34.13 -38.69 119.77
CA MET A 11 -33.68 -37.37 119.27
C MET A 11 -34.15 -36.76 117.92
N MET A 12 -34.30 -35.43 118.00
CA MET A 12 -34.33 -34.38 116.95
C MET A 12 -35.62 -34.15 116.13
N LYS A 13 -35.70 -32.91 115.61
CA LYS A 13 -36.82 -32.25 114.90
C LYS A 13 -37.49 -33.12 113.82
N ILE A 14 -38.79 -33.39 113.93
CA ILE A 14 -39.73 -33.77 112.84
C ILE A 14 -41.17 -33.41 113.27
N SER A 15 -42.06 -33.17 112.31
CA SER A 15 -43.42 -32.63 112.51
C SER A 15 -44.54 -33.67 112.58
N THR A 16 -45.52 -33.43 113.46
CA THR A 16 -46.96 -33.82 113.36
C THR A 16 -47.29 -35.16 112.67
N SER A 17 -47.42 -36.27 113.43
CA SER A 17 -48.09 -37.47 112.93
C SER A 17 -48.56 -38.46 114.03
N PHE A 18 -49.37 -39.44 113.61
CA PHE A 18 -49.75 -40.69 114.30
C PHE A 18 -50.55 -40.63 115.63
N PHE A 19 -51.75 -40.06 115.58
CA PHE A 19 -52.85 -40.47 116.48
C PHE A 19 -54.24 -40.46 115.79
N LEU A 20 -54.34 -41.07 114.60
CA LEU A 20 -55.54 -40.98 113.75
C LEU A 20 -55.74 -42.25 112.89
N HIS A 21 -56.34 -43.33 113.42
CA HIS A 21 -56.65 -44.54 112.62
C HIS A 21 -58.01 -45.22 112.91
N ARG A 22 -58.72 -44.92 114.01
CA ARG A 22 -60.05 -45.52 114.32
C ARG A 22 -61.25 -44.89 113.58
N VAL A 23 -61.00 -44.23 112.45
CA VAL A 23 -62.00 -43.58 111.58
C VAL A 23 -61.88 -44.09 110.12
N LEU A 24 -60.87 -44.88 109.80
CA LEU A 24 -60.32 -44.92 108.44
C LEU A 24 -61.04 -45.84 107.44
N ALA A 25 -61.53 -47.02 107.87
CA ALA A 25 -62.09 -48.03 106.96
C ALA A 25 -63.49 -47.71 106.39
N MET A 26 -64.15 -46.66 106.90
CA MET A 26 -65.42 -46.14 106.38
C MET A 26 -65.27 -44.73 105.77
N LEU A 27 -64.02 -44.29 105.54
CA LEU A 27 -63.69 -42.96 104.97
C LEU A 27 -62.51 -42.98 103.98
N LEU A 28 -61.82 -44.11 103.83
CA LEU A 28 -60.97 -44.48 102.69
C LEU A 28 -61.32 -45.94 102.34
N LEU A 29 -61.97 -46.28 101.24
CA LEU A 29 -61.84 -45.71 99.89
C LEU A 29 -63.17 -45.23 99.26
N SER A 30 -64.14 -44.79 100.05
CA SER A 30 -65.40 -44.19 99.56
C SER A 30 -65.20 -42.74 99.10
N ALA A 31 -64.25 -42.53 98.18
CA ALA A 31 -63.99 -41.26 97.50
C ALA A 31 -64.14 -41.48 95.99
N SER A 32 -65.29 -41.04 95.44
CA SER A 32 -65.56 -40.85 94.01
C SER A 32 -64.96 -41.88 93.04
N VAL A 33 -65.78 -42.85 92.60
CA VAL A 33 -65.57 -43.51 91.30
C VAL A 33 -65.89 -42.50 90.18
N GLN A 34 -64.97 -41.57 90.00
CA GLN A 34 -64.80 -40.75 88.81
C GLN A 34 -63.35 -40.95 88.40
N LEU A 35 -63.12 -41.66 87.30
CA LEU A 35 -61.79 -41.73 86.70
C LEU A 35 -61.42 -40.31 86.30
N ASN A 36 -60.37 -39.75 86.89
CA ASN A 36 -59.86 -38.47 86.45
C ASN A 36 -59.30 -38.62 85.02
N ALA A 37 -60.01 -38.03 84.06
CA ALA A 37 -59.65 -37.93 82.65
C ALA A 37 -58.40 -37.05 82.44
N HIS A 38 -57.26 -37.49 82.96
CA HIS A 38 -55.96 -36.85 82.81
C HIS A 38 -55.21 -37.37 81.58
N ALA A 39 -54.33 -36.54 81.05
CA ALA A 39 -53.42 -36.93 79.98
C ALA A 39 -52.51 -38.10 80.42
N ASN A 40 -52.31 -39.07 79.54
CA ASN A 40 -51.50 -40.27 79.81
C ASN A 40 -50.63 -40.61 78.59
N THR A 41 -49.42 -41.14 78.84
CA THR A 41 -48.50 -41.57 77.79
C THR A 41 -48.23 -43.06 77.89
N PHE A 42 -48.61 -43.80 76.86
CA PHE A 42 -48.30 -45.22 76.69
C PHE A 42 -47.09 -45.35 75.78
N ASN A 43 -46.09 -46.15 76.18
CA ASN A 43 -44.91 -46.42 75.38
C ASN A 43 -44.94 -47.89 74.94
N VAL A 44 -45.17 -48.14 73.66
CA VAL A 44 -45.13 -49.49 73.11
C VAL A 44 -43.68 -49.97 73.10
N THR A 45 -43.39 -51.13 73.71
CA THR A 45 -42.05 -51.73 73.75
C THR A 45 -42.00 -53.14 73.14
N GLN A 46 -43.15 -53.72 72.80
CA GLN A 46 -43.27 -55.02 72.14
C GLN A 46 -43.98 -54.90 70.79
N THR A 47 -43.45 -55.59 69.77
CA THR A 47 -44.02 -55.68 68.41
C THR A 47 -45.02 -56.82 68.23
N THR A 48 -45.18 -57.67 69.25
CA THR A 48 -46.18 -58.74 69.30
C THR A 48 -47.58 -58.17 69.49
N ASP A 49 -48.58 -58.76 68.84
CA ASP A 49 -49.98 -58.41 69.05
C ASP A 49 -50.52 -59.03 70.35
N GLY A 50 -51.40 -58.30 71.04
CA GLY A 50 -51.95 -58.71 72.34
C GLY A 50 -52.44 -57.53 73.18
N ASN A 51 -53.05 -57.87 74.32
CA ASN A 51 -53.79 -56.92 75.16
C ASN A 51 -52.95 -56.28 76.28
N ASP A 52 -51.64 -56.53 76.34
CA ASP A 52 -50.77 -55.91 77.34
C ASP A 52 -50.46 -54.44 76.97
N PRO A 53 -50.50 -53.46 77.90
CA PRO A 53 -50.22 -52.06 77.61
C PRO A 53 -48.82 -51.74 77.04
N SER A 54 -47.88 -52.69 77.06
CA SER A 54 -46.58 -52.60 76.36
C SER A 54 -46.62 -53.03 74.88
N GLN A 55 -47.74 -53.61 74.43
CA GLN A 55 -48.03 -53.99 73.05
C GLN A 55 -48.92 -52.94 72.38
N LEU A 56 -48.87 -52.82 71.06
CA LEU A 56 -49.61 -51.76 70.33
C LEU A 56 -51.13 -51.80 70.58
N ARG A 57 -51.76 -52.98 70.49
CA ARG A 57 -53.20 -53.16 70.74
C ARG A 57 -53.54 -52.83 72.18
N GLY A 58 -52.85 -53.44 73.16
CA GLY A 58 -53.10 -53.16 74.57
C GLY A 58 -52.89 -51.70 74.97
N ALA A 59 -51.92 -50.99 74.38
CA ALA A 59 -51.72 -49.56 74.60
C ALA A 59 -52.90 -48.72 74.08
N ILE A 60 -53.41 -49.02 72.88
CA ILE A 60 -54.58 -48.33 72.30
C ILE A 60 -55.85 -48.64 73.10
N LEU A 61 -56.09 -49.91 73.45
CA LEU A 61 -57.25 -50.33 74.24
C LEU A 61 -57.21 -49.78 75.68
N ALA A 62 -56.03 -49.65 76.28
CA ALA A 62 -55.88 -49.01 77.59
C ALA A 62 -56.17 -47.51 77.54
N ALA A 63 -55.78 -46.80 76.46
CA ALA A 63 -56.18 -45.41 76.25
C ALA A 63 -57.70 -45.28 75.99
N ASP A 64 -58.28 -46.19 75.21
CA ASP A 64 -59.72 -46.22 74.92
C ASP A 64 -60.58 -46.40 76.18
N ALA A 65 -60.17 -47.31 77.07
CA ALA A 65 -60.87 -47.67 78.29
C ALA A 65 -60.79 -46.61 79.41
N LEU A 66 -59.81 -45.69 79.37
CA LEU A 66 -59.71 -44.58 80.34
C LEU A 66 -60.74 -43.48 80.06
N GLY A 67 -60.92 -43.13 78.78
CA GLY A 67 -61.76 -42.01 78.35
C GLY A 67 -61.17 -40.63 78.63
N GLY A 68 -61.60 -39.64 77.84
CA GLY A 68 -61.04 -38.29 77.85
C GLY A 68 -59.69 -38.21 77.15
N GLY A 69 -58.76 -37.42 77.69
CA GLY A 69 -57.44 -37.20 77.10
C GLY A 69 -56.96 -35.74 77.22
N PRO A 70 -55.89 -35.35 76.51
CA PRO A 70 -55.18 -36.11 75.47
C PRO A 70 -54.35 -37.28 76.00
N HIS A 71 -54.50 -38.45 75.39
CA HIS A 71 -53.62 -39.60 75.58
C HIS A 71 -52.66 -39.72 74.39
N THR A 72 -51.43 -40.17 74.64
CA THR A 72 -50.40 -40.37 73.59
C THR A 72 -49.92 -41.81 73.63
N ILE A 73 -49.95 -42.51 72.50
CA ILE A 73 -49.31 -43.81 72.29
C ILE A 73 -48.05 -43.54 71.45
N ASN A 74 -46.89 -43.65 72.07
CA ASN A 74 -45.60 -43.62 71.37
C ASN A 74 -45.32 -45.02 70.80
N VAL A 75 -45.10 -45.08 69.49
CA VAL A 75 -44.83 -46.30 68.73
C VAL A 75 -43.41 -46.22 68.14
N PRO A 76 -42.41 -46.88 68.74
CA PRO A 76 -41.04 -46.89 68.23
C PRO A 76 -40.88 -47.42 66.79
N ALA A 77 -39.65 -47.39 66.29
CA ALA A 77 -39.31 -48.05 65.03
C ALA A 77 -39.47 -49.58 65.18
N GLY A 78 -40.12 -50.21 64.19
CA GLY A 78 -40.46 -51.63 64.20
C GLY A 78 -41.68 -51.96 63.34
N THR A 79 -41.89 -53.26 63.10
CA THR A 79 -43.06 -53.79 62.39
C THR A 79 -44.01 -54.46 63.38
N TYR A 80 -45.16 -53.83 63.58
CA TYR A 80 -46.23 -54.28 64.48
C TYR A 80 -47.22 -55.12 63.67
N ASN A 81 -47.01 -56.44 63.70
CA ASN A 81 -47.82 -57.41 62.96
C ASN A 81 -49.08 -57.75 63.73
N LEU A 82 -50.24 -57.29 63.27
CA LEU A 82 -51.53 -57.61 63.87
C LEU A 82 -51.94 -59.03 63.49
N THR A 83 -52.12 -59.89 64.49
CA THR A 83 -52.49 -61.31 64.37
C THR A 83 -53.82 -61.63 65.07
N LEU A 84 -54.40 -60.67 65.79
CA LEU A 84 -55.70 -60.79 66.48
C LEU A 84 -56.82 -60.00 65.78
N GLY A 85 -56.60 -59.55 64.53
CA GLY A 85 -57.59 -58.82 63.72
C GLY A 85 -57.62 -57.32 64.01
N THR A 86 -58.73 -56.65 63.69
CA THR A 86 -58.92 -55.20 63.83
C THR A 86 -58.62 -54.70 65.25
N ILE A 87 -58.03 -53.51 65.38
CA ILE A 87 -58.03 -52.77 66.65
C ILE A 87 -59.18 -51.76 66.60
N GLU A 88 -60.16 -51.94 67.49
CA GLU A 88 -61.29 -51.03 67.64
C GLU A 88 -61.07 -50.11 68.85
N PHE A 89 -61.35 -48.82 68.69
CA PHE A 89 -61.24 -47.80 69.73
C PHE A 89 -62.09 -46.57 69.38
N GLY A 90 -62.14 -45.54 70.22
CA GLY A 90 -63.05 -44.40 70.06
C GLY A 90 -64.46 -44.65 70.63
N ASN A 91 -64.63 -45.68 71.49
CA ASN A 91 -65.94 -46.04 72.05
C ASN A 91 -66.25 -45.34 73.40
N ASN A 92 -65.33 -44.49 73.89
CA ASN A 92 -65.61 -43.44 74.87
C ASN A 92 -65.27 -42.07 74.25
N ALA A 93 -65.82 -40.97 74.78
CA ALA A 93 -65.44 -39.63 74.33
C ALA A 93 -63.95 -39.38 74.65
N GLN A 94 -63.13 -39.13 73.62
CA GLN A 94 -61.66 -39.32 73.70
C GLN A 94 -60.86 -38.27 72.93
N ASN A 95 -59.61 -38.11 73.32
CA ASN A 95 -58.54 -37.49 72.52
C ASN A 95 -57.30 -38.40 72.57
N ILE A 96 -56.98 -39.08 71.47
CA ILE A 96 -55.89 -40.06 71.36
C ILE A 96 -54.91 -39.65 70.25
N SER A 97 -53.60 -39.69 70.54
CA SER A 97 -52.52 -39.41 69.58
C SER A 97 -51.60 -40.62 69.42
N ILE A 98 -51.58 -41.26 68.26
CA ILE A 98 -50.71 -42.42 67.94
C ILE A 98 -49.52 -41.90 67.11
N ILE A 99 -48.32 -41.92 67.70
CA ILE A 99 -47.14 -41.26 67.14
C ILE A 99 -46.04 -42.30 66.86
N GLY A 100 -45.80 -42.53 65.57
CA GLY A 100 -44.67 -43.31 65.06
C GLY A 100 -43.42 -42.47 64.80
N THR A 101 -42.29 -43.14 64.60
CA THR A 101 -40.98 -42.51 64.37
C THR A 101 -40.75 -42.03 62.92
N GLY A 102 -41.72 -42.25 62.03
CA GLY A 102 -41.64 -41.99 60.60
C GLY A 102 -42.06 -43.23 59.80
N PRO A 103 -42.74 -43.09 58.64
CA PRO A 103 -43.35 -44.22 57.93
C PRO A 103 -42.33 -45.19 57.30
N GLY A 104 -41.07 -44.76 57.13
CA GLY A 104 -39.96 -45.65 56.76
C GLY A 104 -39.44 -46.53 57.91
N SER A 105 -39.89 -46.29 59.14
CA SER A 105 -39.32 -46.87 60.37
C SER A 105 -40.37 -47.53 61.27
N THR A 106 -41.59 -46.98 61.35
CA THR A 106 -42.71 -47.52 62.15
C THR A 106 -43.81 -48.03 61.21
N VAL A 107 -44.03 -49.36 61.20
CA VAL A 107 -44.96 -50.04 60.29
C VAL A 107 -46.02 -50.79 61.10
N ILE A 108 -47.30 -50.52 60.86
CA ILE A 108 -48.42 -51.34 61.34
C ILE A 108 -48.89 -52.19 60.16
N ASN A 109 -48.84 -53.51 60.32
CA ASN A 109 -49.10 -54.48 59.26
C ASN A 109 -50.21 -55.45 59.68
N MET A 110 -51.28 -55.60 58.90
CA MET A 110 -52.24 -56.68 59.12
C MET A 110 -51.71 -57.99 58.51
N THR A 111 -51.74 -59.08 59.26
CA THR A 111 -51.29 -60.38 58.77
C THR A 111 -52.34 -61.09 57.90
N THR A 112 -51.87 -61.82 56.89
CA THR A 112 -52.70 -62.53 55.89
C THR A 112 -53.58 -63.64 56.48
N THR A 113 -53.32 -64.04 57.74
CA THR A 113 -54.12 -65.02 58.49
C THR A 113 -55.42 -64.44 59.07
N MET A 114 -55.56 -63.11 59.19
CA MET A 114 -56.77 -62.48 59.76
C MET A 114 -57.56 -61.60 58.78
N GLN A 115 -56.95 -61.11 57.69
CA GLN A 115 -57.62 -60.37 56.59
C GLN A 115 -58.62 -59.28 57.06
N GLY A 116 -58.22 -58.50 58.08
CA GLY A 116 -59.05 -57.47 58.70
C GLY A 116 -58.59 -56.02 58.45
N ARG A 117 -59.45 -55.07 58.79
CA ARG A 117 -59.12 -53.64 58.84
C ARG A 117 -58.06 -53.41 59.94
N ILE A 118 -57.16 -52.43 59.80
CA ILE A 118 -56.16 -52.15 60.84
C ILE A 118 -56.82 -51.44 62.04
N PHE A 119 -57.43 -50.27 61.81
CA PHE A 119 -58.11 -49.48 62.83
C PHE A 119 -59.59 -49.23 62.49
N PHE A 120 -60.48 -49.45 63.46
CA PHE A 120 -61.87 -48.99 63.40
C PHE A 120 -62.10 -47.98 64.54
N ILE A 121 -62.18 -46.70 64.16
CA ILE A 121 -62.36 -45.59 65.10
C ILE A 121 -63.86 -45.33 65.27
N ASN A 122 -64.33 -45.28 66.52
CA ASN A 122 -65.73 -45.21 66.92
C ASN A 122 -66.58 -46.36 66.35
N SER A 123 -66.24 -47.62 66.68
CA SER A 123 -66.91 -48.79 66.08
C SER A 123 -68.38 -48.94 66.44
N SER A 124 -68.83 -48.34 67.56
CA SER A 124 -70.25 -48.20 67.90
C SER A 124 -70.99 -47.14 67.07
N GLY A 125 -70.28 -46.18 66.47
CA GLY A 125 -70.84 -45.07 65.68
C GLY A 125 -71.67 -44.05 66.46
N THR A 126 -71.88 -44.24 67.77
CA THR A 126 -72.75 -43.40 68.61
C THR A 126 -72.01 -42.34 69.40
N VAL A 127 -70.69 -42.46 69.56
CA VAL A 127 -69.88 -41.47 70.29
C VAL A 127 -69.64 -40.24 69.43
N SER A 128 -69.76 -39.07 70.05
CA SER A 128 -69.54 -37.75 69.46
C SER A 128 -68.33 -37.06 70.09
N GLY A 129 -67.55 -36.32 69.29
CA GLY A 129 -66.37 -35.59 69.75
C GLY A 129 -65.09 -36.42 69.90
N VAL A 130 -65.04 -37.65 69.37
CA VAL A 130 -63.84 -38.50 69.36
C VAL A 130 -62.76 -37.84 68.52
N THR A 131 -61.66 -37.44 69.17
CA THR A 131 -60.47 -36.89 68.52
C THR A 131 -59.40 -37.96 68.42
N THR A 132 -58.92 -38.25 67.21
CA THR A 132 -57.76 -39.13 66.97
C THR A 132 -56.73 -38.42 66.10
N THR A 133 -55.48 -38.40 66.54
CA THR A 133 -54.33 -37.95 65.74
C THR A 133 -53.41 -39.15 65.47
N ILE A 134 -52.92 -39.28 64.25
CA ILE A 134 -52.02 -40.35 63.82
C ILE A 134 -50.87 -39.69 63.07
N SER A 135 -49.63 -39.94 63.46
CA SER A 135 -48.47 -39.37 62.74
C SER A 135 -47.30 -40.32 62.60
N GLY A 136 -46.59 -40.25 61.48
CA GLY A 136 -45.28 -40.93 61.30
C GLY A 136 -45.36 -42.45 61.18
N ILE A 137 -46.42 -43.00 60.59
CA ILE A 137 -46.68 -44.46 60.55
C ILE A 137 -46.96 -44.92 59.11
N LYS A 138 -46.44 -46.10 58.73
CA LYS A 138 -46.87 -46.84 57.55
C LYS A 138 -47.94 -47.87 57.91
N PHE A 139 -49.05 -47.84 57.17
CA PHE A 139 -50.15 -48.81 57.24
C PHE A 139 -50.13 -49.71 56.00
N THR A 140 -50.09 -51.02 56.19
CA THR A 140 -50.05 -51.99 55.08
C THR A 140 -50.70 -53.34 55.43
N GLY A 141 -51.01 -54.13 54.41
CA GLY A 141 -51.69 -55.42 54.55
C GLY A 141 -53.16 -55.35 54.99
N GLY A 142 -53.67 -54.16 55.34
CA GLY A 142 -55.04 -53.95 55.79
C GLY A 142 -56.05 -54.36 54.71
N LYS A 143 -57.03 -55.17 55.09
CA LYS A 143 -58.03 -55.72 54.17
C LYS A 143 -59.44 -55.62 54.76
N ASN A 144 -60.39 -55.09 54.01
CA ASN A 144 -61.78 -54.98 54.47
C ASN A 144 -62.80 -55.59 53.48
N SER A 145 -63.80 -56.29 54.03
CA SER A 145 -64.90 -56.90 53.27
C SER A 145 -66.29 -56.53 53.83
N ASP A 146 -66.42 -55.35 54.43
CA ASP A 146 -67.69 -54.84 54.98
C ASP A 146 -68.24 -53.63 54.22
N SER A 147 -69.49 -53.27 54.51
CA SER A 147 -70.22 -52.19 53.85
C SER A 147 -69.80 -50.76 54.28
N TYR A 148 -68.64 -50.60 54.91
CA TYR A 148 -68.10 -49.31 55.36
C TYR A 148 -66.72 -48.99 54.74
N GLY A 149 -65.98 -50.00 54.26
CA GLY A 149 -64.75 -49.83 53.48
C GLY A 149 -63.53 -49.46 54.33
N GLY A 150 -62.57 -48.69 53.81
CA GLY A 150 -61.42 -48.24 54.60
C GLY A 150 -60.49 -49.39 55.01
N GLY A 151 -59.75 -49.96 54.05
CA GLY A 151 -58.98 -51.20 54.24
C GLY A 151 -57.92 -51.13 55.35
N ALA A 152 -57.30 -49.97 55.57
CA ALA A 152 -56.48 -49.71 56.76
C ALA A 152 -57.31 -49.07 57.88
N ILE A 153 -58.01 -47.96 57.61
CA ILE A 153 -58.68 -47.14 58.63
C ILE A 153 -60.11 -46.80 58.21
N LEU A 154 -61.05 -46.96 59.15
CA LEU A 154 -62.40 -46.37 59.10
C LEU A 154 -62.54 -45.38 60.26
N CYS A 155 -63.03 -44.17 59.95
CA CYS A 155 -63.18 -43.08 60.89
C CYS A 155 -64.40 -42.19 60.58
N GLY A 156 -64.58 -41.13 61.36
CA GLY A 156 -65.67 -40.16 61.22
C GLY A 156 -66.76 -40.31 62.28
N GLY A 157 -67.91 -39.67 62.04
CA GLY A 157 -69.06 -39.62 62.94
C GLY A 157 -69.31 -38.21 63.51
N PRO A 158 -70.41 -38.03 64.26
CA PRO A 158 -70.83 -36.72 64.78
C PRO A 158 -69.72 -35.98 65.54
N GLY A 159 -69.29 -34.82 65.03
CA GLY A 159 -68.29 -33.97 65.71
C GLY A 159 -66.90 -34.60 65.92
N ASN A 160 -66.64 -35.79 65.36
CA ASN A 160 -65.37 -36.48 65.51
C ASN A 160 -64.27 -35.79 64.69
N VAL A 161 -63.02 -35.86 65.13
CA VAL A 161 -61.86 -35.22 64.49
C VAL A 161 -60.78 -36.28 64.26
N THR A 162 -60.41 -36.52 63.01
CA THR A 162 -59.33 -37.47 62.65
C THR A 162 -58.23 -36.72 61.91
N ASN A 163 -57.04 -36.62 62.51
CA ASN A 163 -55.88 -35.97 61.90
C ASN A 163 -54.82 -37.03 61.57
N ILE A 164 -54.42 -37.14 60.30
CA ILE A 164 -53.42 -38.09 59.83
C ILE A 164 -52.31 -37.29 59.15
N THR A 165 -51.08 -37.37 59.66
CA THR A 165 -49.96 -36.56 59.13
C THR A 165 -48.68 -37.37 58.95
N ASN A 166 -47.87 -37.09 57.92
CA ASN A 166 -46.58 -37.78 57.71
C ASN A 166 -46.69 -39.32 57.66
N CYS A 167 -47.83 -39.86 57.19
CA CYS A 167 -48.10 -41.31 57.16
C CYS A 167 -48.03 -41.88 55.74
N THR A 168 -47.76 -43.18 55.63
CA THR A 168 -47.83 -43.92 54.37
C THR A 168 -48.93 -44.98 54.43
N PHE A 169 -49.69 -45.13 53.35
CA PHE A 169 -50.64 -46.21 53.16
C PHE A 169 -50.23 -46.97 51.89
N GLU A 170 -49.81 -48.22 52.08
CA GLU A 170 -49.24 -49.06 51.02
C GLU A 170 -50.04 -50.36 50.87
N GLY A 171 -50.61 -50.58 49.68
CA GLY A 171 -51.16 -51.89 49.29
C GLY A 171 -52.40 -52.35 50.07
N ASN A 172 -53.10 -51.45 50.76
CA ASN A 172 -54.31 -51.79 51.52
C ASN A 172 -55.51 -51.98 50.59
N VAL A 173 -56.44 -52.88 50.96
CA VAL A 173 -57.53 -53.35 50.09
C VAL A 173 -58.90 -53.24 50.77
N ALA A 174 -59.90 -52.82 50.01
CA ALA A 174 -61.31 -53.04 50.35
C ALA A 174 -62.01 -53.85 49.24
N GLU A 175 -63.02 -54.66 49.60
CA GLU A 175 -63.70 -55.62 48.70
C GLU A 175 -65.21 -55.38 48.52
N VAL A 176 -65.80 -54.41 49.24
CA VAL A 176 -67.25 -54.12 49.17
C VAL A 176 -67.48 -52.62 48.98
N LEU A 177 -67.34 -51.80 50.03
CA LEU A 177 -67.36 -50.34 49.92
C LEU A 177 -65.94 -49.75 49.82
N GLY A 178 -65.85 -48.52 49.32
CA GLY A 178 -64.62 -47.83 48.91
C GLY A 178 -63.59 -47.46 49.98
N GLY A 179 -62.52 -46.79 49.53
CA GLY A 179 -61.40 -46.39 50.37
C GLY A 179 -60.46 -47.55 50.66
N GLY A 180 -59.61 -47.94 49.70
CA GLY A 180 -58.67 -49.06 49.90
C GLY A 180 -57.73 -48.86 51.10
N ALA A 181 -57.35 -47.61 51.39
CA ALA A 181 -56.66 -47.24 52.62
C ALA A 181 -57.61 -46.68 53.69
N LEU A 182 -58.35 -45.63 53.38
CA LEU A 182 -59.08 -44.81 54.36
C LEU A 182 -60.54 -44.62 53.93
N SER A 183 -61.47 -44.81 54.85
CA SER A 183 -62.87 -44.43 54.68
C SER A 183 -63.29 -43.49 55.81
N MET A 184 -63.94 -42.38 55.46
CA MET A 184 -64.70 -41.57 56.41
C MET A 184 -66.20 -41.74 56.17
N ALA A 185 -66.94 -42.00 57.24
CA ALA A 185 -68.40 -42.12 57.25
C ALA A 185 -69.04 -41.31 58.39
N GLY A 186 -70.29 -40.87 58.23
CA GLY A 186 -71.11 -40.29 59.31
C GLY A 186 -70.83 -38.82 59.69
N GLY A 187 -69.93 -38.14 58.98
CA GLY A 187 -69.56 -36.73 59.24
C GLY A 187 -68.29 -36.59 60.08
N GLY A 188 -68.13 -35.43 60.73
CA GLY A 188 -66.89 -35.08 61.45
C GLY A 188 -65.86 -34.39 60.54
N ALA A 189 -64.68 -34.11 61.09
CA ALA A 189 -63.56 -33.44 60.41
C ALA A 189 -62.41 -34.42 60.18
N LEU A 190 -61.99 -34.57 58.93
CA LEU A 190 -60.78 -35.31 58.53
C LEU A 190 -59.69 -34.35 58.06
N THR A 191 -58.48 -34.49 58.59
CA THR A 191 -57.26 -33.86 58.07
C THR A 191 -56.29 -34.95 57.62
N VAL A 192 -55.78 -34.85 56.39
CA VAL A 192 -54.72 -35.70 55.84
C VAL A 192 -53.63 -34.76 55.31
N ASP A 193 -52.47 -34.68 55.95
CA ASP A 193 -51.38 -33.78 55.53
C ASP A 193 -50.04 -34.50 55.35
N ASN A 194 -49.31 -34.16 54.29
CA ASN A 194 -47.98 -34.70 53.99
C ASN A 194 -47.93 -36.25 54.03
N CYS A 195 -48.96 -36.91 53.51
CA CYS A 195 -49.10 -38.37 53.52
C CYS A 195 -48.86 -38.97 52.12
N THR A 196 -48.49 -40.24 52.05
CA THR A 196 -48.30 -40.97 50.79
C THR A 196 -49.26 -42.16 50.73
N PHE A 197 -50.11 -42.20 49.71
CA PHE A 197 -51.01 -43.31 49.43
C PHE A 197 -50.56 -43.96 48.13
N HIS A 198 -50.08 -45.21 48.18
CA HIS A 198 -49.75 -45.93 46.96
C HIS A 198 -50.18 -47.40 46.96
N ASP A 199 -50.48 -47.88 45.76
CA ASP A 199 -50.90 -49.26 45.47
C ASP A 199 -52.17 -49.73 46.23
N ASN A 200 -52.93 -48.82 46.86
CA ASN A 200 -54.17 -49.14 47.59
C ASN A 200 -55.34 -49.35 46.62
N LYS A 201 -56.26 -50.26 46.97
CA LYS A 201 -57.26 -50.78 46.02
C LYS A 201 -58.65 -50.94 46.63
N ILE A 202 -59.69 -50.61 45.87
CA ILE A 202 -61.05 -51.16 46.07
C ILE A 202 -61.35 -52.10 44.91
N LEU A 203 -61.63 -53.37 45.23
CA LEU A 203 -61.85 -54.48 44.31
C LEU A 203 -63.26 -55.05 44.50
N SER A 204 -64.30 -54.24 44.27
CA SER A 204 -65.67 -54.58 44.67
C SER A 204 -66.38 -55.48 43.66
N THR A 205 -66.72 -56.69 44.07
CA THR A 205 -67.51 -57.62 43.25
C THR A 205 -69.02 -57.47 43.42
N THR A 206 -69.47 -56.66 44.40
CA THR A 206 -70.87 -56.58 44.83
C THR A 206 -71.49 -55.18 44.80
N ASP A 207 -70.69 -54.11 44.77
CA ASP A 207 -71.16 -52.72 44.76
C ASP A 207 -70.19 -51.80 43.99
N ASN A 208 -70.45 -50.51 44.00
CA ASN A 208 -69.71 -49.47 43.30
C ASN A 208 -68.36 -49.17 43.99
N ALA A 209 -67.26 -49.36 43.28
CA ALA A 209 -65.93 -48.99 43.77
C ALA A 209 -65.77 -47.47 43.80
N THR A 210 -65.32 -46.91 44.93
CA THR A 210 -65.16 -45.45 45.10
C THR A 210 -63.88 -45.15 45.89
N GLY A 211 -62.93 -44.41 45.33
CA GLY A 211 -61.67 -44.06 46.02
C GLY A 211 -60.73 -45.25 46.24
N GLY A 212 -59.78 -45.49 45.33
CA GLY A 212 -58.75 -46.52 45.52
C GLY A 212 -57.90 -46.32 46.78
N ALA A 213 -57.63 -45.07 47.16
CA ALA A 213 -57.01 -44.72 48.44
C ALA A 213 -58.05 -44.28 49.47
N ILE A 214 -58.81 -43.21 49.19
CA ILE A 214 -59.67 -42.54 50.17
C ILE A 214 -61.12 -42.47 49.69
N LEU A 215 -62.05 -42.95 50.52
CA LEU A 215 -63.48 -42.67 50.44
C LEU A 215 -63.86 -41.60 51.47
N ILE A 216 -64.55 -40.55 51.03
CA ILE A 216 -65.26 -39.61 51.91
C ILE A 216 -66.75 -39.79 51.64
N SER A 217 -67.51 -40.29 52.62
CA SER A 217 -68.91 -40.69 52.43
C SER A 217 -69.87 -40.10 53.46
N TYR A 218 -71.08 -39.76 53.01
CA TYR A 218 -72.19 -39.31 53.84
C TYR A 218 -73.48 -40.05 53.44
N TYR A 219 -73.75 -41.17 54.10
CA TYR A 219 -74.92 -42.03 53.85
C TYR A 219 -75.66 -42.39 55.14
N ASN A 220 -76.39 -41.42 55.71
CA ASN A 220 -77.51 -41.72 56.61
C ASN A 220 -78.51 -40.55 56.60
N SER A 221 -79.80 -40.83 56.39
CA SER A 221 -80.86 -39.82 56.33
C SER A 221 -81.32 -39.29 57.70
N THR A 222 -80.80 -39.83 58.80
CA THR A 222 -81.33 -39.61 60.16
C THR A 222 -80.43 -38.81 61.11
N ILE A 223 -79.24 -38.35 60.68
CA ILE A 223 -78.23 -37.74 61.54
C ILE A 223 -78.00 -36.26 61.18
N THR A 224 -78.08 -35.37 62.17
CA THR A 224 -77.99 -33.90 62.00
C THR A 224 -76.58 -33.38 62.29
N THR A 225 -75.64 -33.54 61.35
CA THR A 225 -74.21 -33.25 61.61
C THR A 225 -73.55 -32.36 60.57
N THR A 226 -72.59 -31.54 61.03
CA THR A 226 -71.62 -30.86 60.19
C THR A 226 -70.34 -31.68 60.02
N GLY A 227 -69.50 -31.32 59.05
CA GLY A 227 -68.19 -31.93 58.88
C GLY A 227 -67.29 -31.25 57.85
N SER A 228 -66.08 -31.75 57.70
CA SER A 228 -65.13 -31.31 56.67
C SER A 228 -64.10 -32.39 56.32
N ALA A 229 -63.46 -32.25 55.16
CA ALA A 229 -62.28 -33.04 54.81
C ALA A 229 -61.21 -32.13 54.20
N THR A 230 -60.01 -32.12 54.77
CA THR A 230 -58.85 -31.37 54.26
C THR A 230 -57.74 -32.36 53.91
N ILE A 231 -57.32 -32.40 52.65
CA ILE A 231 -56.27 -33.26 52.13
C ILE A 231 -55.19 -32.37 51.51
N THR A 232 -54.02 -32.30 52.13
CA THR A 232 -52.95 -31.39 51.73
C THR A 232 -51.57 -32.04 51.65
N ASN A 233 -50.70 -31.45 50.82
CA ASN A 233 -49.28 -31.80 50.67
C ASN A 233 -48.98 -33.30 50.36
N SER A 234 -50.00 -34.07 50.01
CA SER A 234 -49.96 -35.54 49.98
C SER A 234 -49.75 -36.09 48.56
N THR A 235 -49.22 -37.31 48.44
CA THR A 235 -48.96 -37.97 47.16
C THR A 235 -49.79 -39.24 47.01
N PHE A 236 -50.50 -39.36 45.90
CA PHE A 236 -51.34 -40.50 45.53
C PHE A 236 -50.76 -41.14 44.27
N THR A 237 -50.21 -42.35 44.39
CA THR A 237 -49.54 -43.04 43.28
C THR A 237 -50.09 -44.44 43.02
N ASN A 238 -50.49 -44.76 41.79
CA ASN A 238 -50.92 -46.10 41.39
C ASN A 238 -52.06 -46.71 42.25
N ASN A 239 -52.92 -45.87 42.83
CA ASN A 239 -54.11 -46.35 43.54
C ASN A 239 -55.21 -46.73 42.52
N LEU A 240 -55.97 -47.77 42.83
CA LEU A 240 -56.87 -48.43 41.89
C LEU A 240 -58.29 -48.57 42.46
N ALA A 241 -59.28 -47.99 41.79
CA ALA A 241 -60.66 -48.42 41.92
C ALA A 241 -60.98 -49.50 40.88
N THR A 242 -61.75 -50.53 41.21
CA THR A 242 -62.25 -51.54 40.25
C THR A 242 -63.51 -52.19 40.80
N SER A 243 -64.54 -52.35 39.96
CA SER A 243 -65.81 -52.99 40.32
C SER A 243 -66.46 -53.65 39.11
N GLY A 244 -67.38 -54.59 39.33
CA GLY A 244 -68.29 -55.09 38.28
C GLY A 244 -69.43 -54.11 37.89
N TYR A 245 -69.58 -53.00 38.61
CA TYR A 245 -70.66 -52.02 38.46
C TYR A 245 -70.14 -50.67 37.93
N PHE A 246 -70.06 -49.64 38.78
CA PHE A 246 -69.45 -48.36 38.47
C PHE A 246 -68.20 -48.13 39.32
N THR A 247 -67.29 -47.30 38.83
CA THR A 247 -66.03 -46.95 39.51
C THR A 247 -65.84 -45.42 39.57
N TYR A 248 -65.41 -44.88 40.71
CA TYR A 248 -65.38 -43.44 40.97
C TYR A 248 -64.10 -43.04 41.70
N GLY A 249 -63.19 -42.31 41.06
CA GLY A 249 -61.97 -41.80 41.72
C GLY A 249 -60.94 -42.89 41.98
N GLY A 250 -59.93 -43.03 41.10
CA GLY A 250 -58.84 -43.99 41.30
C GLY A 250 -58.02 -43.75 42.58
N ALA A 251 -57.88 -42.49 43.02
CA ALA A 251 -57.31 -42.14 44.32
C ALA A 251 -58.38 -41.76 45.34
N ILE A 252 -59.18 -40.72 45.06
CA ILE A 252 -60.14 -40.13 46.01
C ILE A 252 -61.54 -40.15 45.42
N GLY A 253 -62.49 -40.73 46.14
CA GLY A 253 -63.92 -40.64 45.80
C GLY A 253 -64.70 -39.92 46.90
N LEU A 254 -65.36 -38.82 46.53
CA LEU A 254 -66.20 -38.01 47.42
C LEU A 254 -67.68 -38.27 47.13
N ARG A 255 -68.43 -38.73 48.13
CA ARG A 255 -69.88 -39.01 48.10
C ARG A 255 -70.58 -38.34 49.27
N ALA A 256 -70.78 -37.02 49.18
CA ALA A 256 -71.37 -36.18 50.23
C ALA A 256 -72.71 -35.58 49.77
N VAL A 257 -73.77 -36.39 49.79
CA VAL A 257 -75.10 -36.02 49.26
C VAL A 257 -76.05 -35.59 50.39
N TYR A 258 -76.79 -34.51 50.15
CA TYR A 258 -77.68 -33.84 51.10
C TYR A 258 -78.87 -34.69 51.53
N SER A 259 -79.10 -34.78 52.84
CA SER A 259 -80.41 -35.03 53.45
C SER A 259 -81.00 -33.73 53.98
N ALA A 260 -82.33 -33.66 54.11
CA ALA A 260 -83.08 -32.47 54.56
C ALA A 260 -82.84 -32.05 56.03
N SER A 261 -81.73 -32.47 56.63
CA SER A 261 -81.43 -32.48 58.06
C SER A 261 -79.96 -32.14 58.39
N SER A 262 -79.09 -31.96 57.39
CA SER A 262 -77.65 -31.73 57.57
C SER A 262 -77.27 -30.25 57.34
N PRO A 263 -76.54 -29.57 58.26
CA PRO A 263 -76.34 -28.11 58.15
C PRO A 263 -75.28 -27.69 57.12
N SER A 264 -74.12 -28.37 57.07
CA SER A 264 -73.04 -28.07 56.11
C SER A 264 -71.94 -29.15 56.11
N PHE A 265 -71.29 -29.30 54.95
CA PHE A 265 -70.01 -30.01 54.80
C PHE A 265 -69.09 -29.18 53.91
N TYR A 266 -67.78 -29.41 53.94
CA TYR A 266 -66.82 -28.74 53.04
C TYR A 266 -65.60 -29.63 52.78
N THR A 267 -65.18 -29.74 51.51
CA THR A 267 -64.00 -30.53 51.13
C THR A 267 -62.93 -29.64 50.52
N LYS A 268 -61.69 -29.83 50.94
CA LYS A 268 -60.52 -29.10 50.49
C LYS A 268 -59.39 -30.07 50.12
N ILE A 269 -58.97 -30.07 48.86
CA ILE A 269 -57.90 -30.91 48.32
C ILE A 269 -56.85 -29.98 47.70
N GLU A 270 -55.80 -29.63 48.44
CA GLU A 270 -54.80 -28.67 47.94
C GLU A 270 -53.35 -29.14 47.99
N LYS A 271 -52.56 -28.78 46.98
CA LYS A 271 -51.11 -29.06 46.93
C LYS A 271 -50.78 -30.55 47.03
N ASN A 272 -51.56 -31.41 46.39
CA ASN A 272 -51.30 -32.85 46.31
C ASN A 272 -50.72 -33.26 44.95
N LYS A 273 -50.10 -34.44 44.89
CA LYS A 273 -49.68 -35.11 43.65
C LYS A 273 -50.59 -36.30 43.37
N PHE A 274 -51.14 -36.39 42.17
CA PHE A 274 -51.91 -37.52 41.67
C PHE A 274 -51.18 -38.12 40.48
N LEU A 275 -50.52 -39.25 40.70
CA LEU A 275 -49.63 -39.92 39.75
C LEU A 275 -50.19 -41.30 39.39
N ASP A 276 -50.49 -41.53 38.11
CA ASP A 276 -50.84 -42.85 37.57
C ASP A 276 -51.99 -43.62 38.28
N ASN A 277 -52.92 -42.92 38.95
CA ASN A 277 -54.09 -43.55 39.57
C ASN A 277 -55.12 -43.96 38.50
N SER A 278 -55.92 -45.00 38.77
CA SER A 278 -56.84 -45.57 37.77
C SER A 278 -58.19 -46.05 38.33
N THR A 279 -59.21 -45.99 37.50
CA THR A 279 -60.54 -46.59 37.74
C THR A 279 -60.68 -48.04 37.24
N GLY A 280 -59.63 -48.64 36.67
CA GLY A 280 -59.59 -50.05 36.23
C GLY A 280 -60.46 -50.42 35.02
N MET A 281 -61.58 -49.72 34.81
CA MET A 281 -62.48 -49.83 33.67
C MET A 281 -62.72 -48.47 33.00
N THR A 282 -63.17 -48.50 31.74
CA THR A 282 -63.55 -47.30 30.97
C THR A 282 -65.07 -47.08 30.94
N THR A 283 -65.88 -48.15 30.88
CA THR A 283 -67.34 -48.08 30.94
C THR A 283 -67.80 -47.84 32.38
N ASN A 284 -68.89 -47.08 32.58
CA ASN A 284 -69.48 -46.80 33.90
C ASN A 284 -68.47 -46.24 34.93
N SER A 285 -67.45 -45.53 34.46
CA SER A 285 -66.28 -45.15 35.26
C SER A 285 -66.04 -43.65 35.16
N GLU A 286 -65.61 -43.02 36.26
CA GLU A 286 -65.47 -41.56 36.34
C GLU A 286 -64.27 -41.13 37.21
N GLY A 287 -63.40 -40.27 36.67
CA GLY A 287 -62.31 -39.60 37.42
C GLY A 287 -61.14 -40.54 37.74
N GLY A 288 -60.13 -40.57 36.87
CA GLY A 288 -58.93 -41.40 37.06
C GLY A 288 -58.18 -41.13 38.38
N ALA A 289 -58.16 -39.88 38.86
CA ALA A 289 -57.66 -39.54 40.19
C ALA A 289 -58.79 -39.25 41.19
N ILE A 290 -59.66 -38.29 40.87
CA ILE A 290 -60.69 -37.77 41.79
C ILE A 290 -62.07 -37.87 41.12
N SER A 291 -63.07 -38.37 41.86
CA SER A 291 -64.48 -38.20 41.49
C SER A 291 -65.26 -37.50 42.60
N VAL A 292 -66.03 -36.48 42.21
CA VAL A 292 -66.83 -35.64 43.10
C VAL A 292 -68.32 -35.86 42.85
N ILE A 293 -69.00 -36.38 43.88
CA ILE A 293 -70.45 -36.47 43.99
C ILE A 293 -70.83 -35.77 45.31
N SER A 294 -71.05 -34.46 45.26
CA SER A 294 -71.23 -33.59 46.44
C SER A 294 -72.42 -32.65 46.28
N SER A 295 -73.09 -32.33 47.38
CA SER A 295 -74.04 -31.23 47.50
C SER A 295 -73.42 -29.92 48.00
N PHE A 296 -72.17 -29.99 48.42
CA PHE A 296 -71.48 -28.95 49.15
C PHE A 296 -70.23 -28.48 48.38
N ALA A 297 -69.73 -27.30 48.73
CA ALA A 297 -68.56 -26.72 48.08
C ALA A 297 -67.31 -27.61 48.21
N VAL A 298 -66.56 -27.71 47.11
CA VAL A 298 -65.31 -28.48 47.03
C VAL A 298 -64.22 -27.61 46.39
N ASP A 299 -63.17 -27.32 47.14
CA ASP A 299 -61.96 -26.67 46.64
C ASP A 299 -60.91 -27.74 46.28
N ILE A 300 -60.41 -27.70 45.04
CA ILE A 300 -59.35 -28.58 44.52
C ILE A 300 -58.30 -27.68 43.87
N ASN A 301 -57.31 -27.17 44.62
CA ASN A 301 -56.38 -26.15 44.10
C ASN A 301 -54.90 -26.51 44.25
N TYR A 302 -54.04 -26.05 43.34
CA TYR A 302 -52.57 -26.24 43.42
C TYR A 302 -52.09 -27.70 43.40
N ASN A 303 -52.94 -28.64 42.95
CA ASN A 303 -52.57 -30.03 42.79
C ASN A 303 -51.86 -30.26 41.44
N VAL A 304 -51.06 -31.34 41.39
CA VAL A 304 -50.40 -31.82 40.18
C VAL A 304 -51.03 -33.15 39.78
N PHE A 305 -51.68 -33.17 38.61
CA PHE A 305 -52.17 -34.39 37.99
C PHE A 305 -51.19 -34.84 36.91
N THR A 306 -50.88 -36.14 36.84
CA THR A 306 -50.01 -36.74 35.82
C THR A 306 -50.28 -38.25 35.69
N GLY A 307 -50.60 -38.73 34.47
CA GLY A 307 -50.73 -40.14 34.14
C GLY A 307 -52.03 -40.83 34.61
N ASN A 308 -53.00 -40.09 35.13
CA ASN A 308 -54.22 -40.65 35.72
C ASN A 308 -55.21 -41.10 34.63
N LYS A 309 -55.84 -42.26 34.81
CA LYS A 309 -56.54 -42.97 33.74
C LYS A 309 -57.95 -43.38 34.13
N LEU A 310 -58.91 -43.08 33.26
CA LEU A 310 -60.13 -43.84 33.17
C LEU A 310 -59.81 -45.20 32.52
N GLY A 311 -59.81 -46.24 33.34
CA GLY A 311 -59.35 -47.58 32.96
C GLY A 311 -57.89 -47.60 32.54
N ASN A 312 -57.61 -48.17 31.36
CA ASN A 312 -56.25 -48.47 30.90
C ASN A 312 -55.66 -47.44 29.92
N SER A 313 -56.46 -46.56 29.31
CA SER A 313 -56.03 -45.79 28.13
C SER A 313 -56.63 -44.39 27.96
N VAL A 314 -57.80 -44.11 28.54
CA VAL A 314 -58.39 -42.77 28.50
C VAL A 314 -57.79 -41.95 29.64
N LYS A 315 -57.14 -40.82 29.34
CA LYS A 315 -56.68 -39.92 30.40
C LYS A 315 -57.83 -39.05 30.89
N ASP A 316 -57.98 -38.98 32.21
CA ASP A 316 -59.02 -38.25 32.93
C ASP A 316 -58.57 -38.14 34.38
N ALA A 317 -58.53 -36.93 34.94
CA ALA A 317 -58.10 -36.71 36.31
C ALA A 317 -59.25 -36.39 37.27
N LEU A 318 -60.22 -35.59 36.83
CA LEU A 318 -61.31 -35.08 37.68
C LEU A 318 -62.67 -35.17 37.00
N SER A 319 -63.56 -35.94 37.60
CA SER A 319 -64.99 -35.97 37.27
C SER A 319 -65.83 -35.26 38.33
N VAL A 320 -66.89 -34.55 37.90
CA VAL A 320 -67.91 -33.96 38.77
C VAL A 320 -69.29 -34.39 38.32
N ARG A 321 -70.08 -35.04 39.20
CA ARG A 321 -71.52 -35.26 38.95
C ARG A 321 -72.35 -34.10 39.47
N LYS A 322 -73.30 -33.65 38.65
CA LYS A 322 -74.15 -32.46 38.85
C LYS A 322 -75.15 -32.50 40.02
N SER A 323 -75.12 -33.52 40.88
CA SER A 323 -76.31 -34.04 41.60
C SER A 323 -77.05 -33.06 42.52
N VAL A 324 -76.38 -32.09 43.16
CA VAL A 324 -77.01 -31.05 44.01
C VAL A 324 -76.11 -29.80 44.05
N ASP A 325 -76.62 -28.66 44.54
CA ASP A 325 -76.16 -27.28 44.25
C ASP A 325 -74.76 -26.83 44.76
N GLY A 326 -73.82 -27.75 44.98
CA GLY A 326 -72.44 -27.43 45.37
C GLY A 326 -71.60 -26.90 44.20
N ALA A 327 -70.82 -25.84 44.42
CA ALA A 327 -69.81 -25.38 43.46
C ALA A 327 -68.49 -26.13 43.65
N VAL A 328 -67.89 -26.60 42.55
CA VAL A 328 -66.55 -27.22 42.53
C VAL A 328 -65.54 -26.25 41.93
N ASN A 329 -64.62 -25.77 42.76
CA ASN A 329 -63.55 -24.85 42.38
C ASN A 329 -62.25 -25.64 42.20
N ALA A 330 -61.89 -25.93 40.95
CA ALA A 330 -60.72 -26.73 40.57
C ALA A 330 -59.60 -25.86 39.97
N THR A 331 -59.30 -24.72 40.60
CA THR A 331 -58.42 -23.69 40.03
C THR A 331 -56.96 -23.82 40.44
N ASN A 332 -56.08 -23.28 39.62
CA ASN A 332 -54.63 -23.27 39.79
C ASN A 332 -54.05 -24.68 40.02
N ASN A 333 -54.63 -25.73 39.41
CA ASN A 333 -53.97 -27.03 39.31
C ASN A 333 -53.08 -27.09 38.07
N TRP A 334 -52.17 -28.07 38.04
CA TRP A 334 -51.42 -28.46 36.86
C TRP A 334 -52.02 -29.73 36.24
N TRP A 335 -52.46 -29.60 34.99
CA TRP A 335 -53.19 -30.63 34.23
C TRP A 335 -52.33 -31.27 33.13
N GLY A 336 -51.00 -31.14 33.23
CA GLY A 336 -50.05 -31.63 32.23
C GLY A 336 -50.17 -30.94 30.86
N CYS A 337 -50.61 -29.67 30.82
CA CYS A 337 -50.92 -28.92 29.62
C CYS A 337 -50.98 -27.40 29.91
N ASN A 338 -50.76 -26.57 28.90
CA ASN A 338 -51.00 -25.12 28.99
C ASN A 338 -52.41 -24.68 28.55
N THR A 339 -53.17 -25.56 27.89
CA THR A 339 -54.55 -25.32 27.43
C THR A 339 -55.57 -25.47 28.56
N ASP A 340 -56.84 -25.11 28.30
CA ASP A 340 -57.92 -25.29 29.28
C ASP A 340 -58.19 -26.79 29.51
N PRO A 341 -58.19 -27.30 30.75
CA PRO A 341 -58.52 -28.70 31.05
C PRO A 341 -59.95 -29.12 30.67
N GLN A 342 -60.86 -28.17 30.42
CA GLN A 342 -62.21 -28.44 29.87
C GLN A 342 -62.24 -28.42 28.33
N ALA A 343 -61.18 -28.01 27.65
CA ALA A 343 -61.09 -28.02 26.18
C ALA A 343 -60.73 -29.43 25.67
N GLY A 344 -61.75 -30.15 25.19
CA GLY A 344 -61.67 -31.55 24.78
C GLY A 344 -60.48 -31.87 23.85
N GLY A 345 -59.69 -32.85 24.25
CA GLY A 345 -58.58 -33.40 23.47
C GLY A 345 -57.24 -32.65 23.53
N THR A 346 -57.15 -31.50 24.22
CA THR A 346 -55.91 -30.69 24.24
C THR A 346 -55.05 -30.87 25.51
N CYS A 347 -55.65 -31.29 26.62
CA CYS A 347 -54.93 -31.51 27.88
C CYS A 347 -54.60 -32.98 28.12
N SER A 348 -53.46 -33.24 28.75
CA SER A 348 -53.13 -34.61 29.19
C SER A 348 -54.01 -35.07 30.33
N GLU A 349 -54.39 -34.22 31.27
CA GLU A 349 -55.19 -34.61 32.43
C GLU A 349 -56.48 -33.77 32.44
N PRO A 350 -57.50 -34.09 31.62
CA PRO A 350 -58.71 -33.27 31.53
C PRO A 350 -59.54 -33.34 32.82
N ALA A 351 -60.39 -32.32 32.98
CA ALA A 351 -61.39 -32.23 34.04
C ALA A 351 -62.76 -31.94 33.40
N TYR A 352 -63.81 -32.65 33.81
CA TYR A 352 -65.11 -32.57 33.13
C TYR A 352 -66.30 -32.73 34.08
N ILE A 353 -67.45 -32.23 33.63
CA ILE A 353 -68.73 -32.42 34.29
C ILE A 353 -69.46 -33.58 33.61
N VAL A 354 -69.98 -34.52 34.39
CA VAL A 354 -70.81 -35.64 33.90
C VAL A 354 -72.22 -35.11 33.62
N ASP A 355 -72.75 -35.43 32.45
CA ASP A 355 -74.00 -34.84 31.96
C ASP A 355 -75.29 -35.49 32.48
N GLY A 356 -76.38 -34.72 32.41
CA GLY A 356 -77.76 -35.20 32.56
C GLY A 356 -78.42 -35.07 33.94
N LEU A 357 -77.69 -34.75 35.02
CA LEU A 357 -78.21 -34.89 36.40
C LEU A 357 -77.93 -33.71 37.35
N GLY A 358 -78.39 -32.49 37.04
CA GLY A 358 -78.49 -31.38 38.01
C GLY A 358 -77.81 -30.05 37.63
N THR A 359 -77.38 -29.28 38.65
CA THR A 359 -77.04 -27.84 38.57
C THR A 359 -75.56 -27.49 38.83
N ALA A 360 -74.75 -28.40 39.37
CA ALA A 360 -73.39 -28.08 39.87
C ALA A 360 -72.44 -27.47 38.80
N THR A 361 -71.58 -26.55 39.25
CA THR A 361 -70.58 -25.87 38.42
C THR A 361 -69.16 -26.39 38.67
N LEU A 362 -68.34 -26.44 37.61
CA LEU A 362 -66.90 -26.75 37.67
C LEU A 362 -66.10 -25.56 37.13
N THR A 363 -65.36 -24.90 38.00
CA THR A 363 -64.48 -23.77 37.64
C THR A 363 -63.03 -24.25 37.58
N THR A 364 -62.42 -24.28 36.40
CA THR A 364 -61.01 -24.65 36.19
C THR A 364 -60.10 -23.45 35.89
N ASN A 365 -60.69 -22.29 35.58
CA ASN A 365 -60.00 -21.06 35.20
C ASN A 365 -59.83 -20.13 36.43
N PRO A 366 -58.62 -19.68 36.77
CA PRO A 366 -57.34 -19.94 36.09
C PRO A 366 -56.74 -21.31 36.44
N TRP A 367 -55.88 -21.85 35.59
CA TRP A 367 -55.05 -23.04 35.83
C TRP A 367 -53.56 -22.66 35.80
N LEU A 368 -52.67 -23.52 36.33
CA LEU A 368 -51.22 -23.27 36.25
C LEU A 368 -50.72 -23.50 34.82
N VAL A 369 -49.78 -22.67 34.38
CA VAL A 369 -49.20 -22.76 33.04
C VAL A 369 -47.69 -22.53 33.08
N LEU A 370 -46.95 -23.27 32.26
CA LEU A 370 -45.53 -23.10 32.04
C LEU A 370 -45.33 -22.02 30.96
N LYS A 371 -44.97 -20.80 31.36
CA LYS A 371 -44.68 -19.72 30.40
C LYS A 371 -43.19 -19.71 30.05
N PRO A 372 -42.79 -20.01 28.79
CA PRO A 372 -41.43 -19.82 28.34
C PRO A 372 -41.16 -18.34 28.01
N ALA A 373 -39.98 -17.87 28.35
CA ALA A 373 -39.45 -16.56 28.00
C ALA A 373 -37.99 -16.68 27.57
N VAL A 374 -37.45 -15.63 26.95
CA VAL A 374 -36.02 -15.47 26.66
C VAL A 374 -35.54 -14.10 27.11
N ASP A 375 -34.30 -14.02 27.59
CA ASP A 375 -33.70 -12.75 28.00
C ASP A 375 -33.42 -11.83 26.79
N ASN A 376 -33.14 -12.42 25.62
CA ASN A 376 -33.10 -11.74 24.34
C ASN A 376 -33.74 -12.58 23.23
N ALA A 377 -34.73 -12.02 22.53
CA ALA A 377 -35.42 -12.66 21.40
C ALA A 377 -34.78 -12.41 20.02
N SER A 378 -33.80 -11.50 19.93
CA SER A 378 -33.12 -11.10 18.69
C SER A 378 -31.62 -11.35 18.80
N LEU A 379 -31.16 -12.45 18.21
CA LEU A 379 -29.75 -12.87 18.20
C LEU A 379 -29.08 -12.53 16.87
N CYS A 380 -27.76 -12.32 16.90
CA CYS A 380 -26.96 -11.94 15.75
C CYS A 380 -25.69 -12.79 15.70
N VAL A 381 -25.54 -13.62 14.67
CA VAL A 381 -24.35 -14.46 14.53
C VAL A 381 -23.22 -13.70 13.81
N PRO A 382 -21.96 -13.80 14.28
CA PRO A 382 -21.49 -14.57 15.44
C PRO A 382 -21.53 -13.82 16.80
N SER A 383 -21.70 -12.49 16.79
CA SER A 383 -21.40 -11.59 17.92
C SER A 383 -22.30 -11.74 19.17
N ALA A 384 -23.58 -12.07 18.98
CA ALA A 384 -24.58 -12.27 20.02
C ALA A 384 -25.41 -13.52 19.69
N SER A 385 -24.78 -14.70 19.81
CA SER A 385 -25.31 -15.98 19.33
C SER A 385 -26.10 -16.78 20.37
N GLN A 386 -26.25 -16.30 21.61
CA GLN A 386 -26.86 -17.03 22.72
C GLN A 386 -27.91 -16.22 23.50
N THR A 387 -28.92 -16.92 24.04
CA THR A 387 -29.86 -16.40 25.05
C THR A 387 -30.19 -17.47 26.09
N THR A 388 -30.50 -17.05 27.32
CA THR A 388 -31.23 -17.92 28.26
C THR A 388 -32.65 -18.13 27.75
N VAL A 389 -33.16 -19.35 27.91
CA VAL A 389 -34.57 -19.74 27.81
C VAL A 389 -35.04 -20.10 29.21
N THR A 390 -36.13 -19.50 29.66
CA THR A 390 -36.66 -19.70 31.02
C THR A 390 -38.12 -20.14 30.95
N GLY A 391 -38.42 -21.37 31.37
CA GLY A 391 -39.79 -21.82 31.62
C GLY A 391 -40.19 -21.48 33.06
N SER A 392 -41.36 -20.86 33.26
CA SER A 392 -41.80 -20.35 34.57
C SER A 392 -43.25 -20.73 34.89
N PHE A 393 -43.50 -21.20 36.10
CA PHE A 393 -44.84 -21.41 36.67
C PHE A 393 -45.33 -20.24 37.56
N LEU A 394 -44.59 -19.13 37.62
CA LEU A 394 -44.91 -17.98 38.47
C LEU A 394 -46.15 -17.17 38.03
N ASN A 395 -46.80 -17.53 36.93
CA ASN A 395 -48.05 -16.93 36.48
C ASN A 395 -49.05 -18.00 36.01
N ASN A 396 -50.31 -17.87 36.40
CA ASN A 396 -51.39 -18.75 35.94
C ASN A 396 -51.92 -18.35 34.55
N SER A 397 -52.93 -19.07 34.03
CA SER A 397 -53.49 -18.84 32.69
C SER A 397 -54.09 -17.44 32.52
N ALA A 398 -54.70 -16.87 33.56
CA ALA A 398 -55.19 -15.48 33.60
C ALA A 398 -54.07 -14.42 33.72
N GLY A 399 -52.81 -14.82 33.88
CA GLY A 399 -51.66 -13.92 34.01
C GLY A 399 -51.31 -13.51 35.44
N SER A 400 -52.22 -13.72 36.40
CA SER A 400 -51.99 -13.45 37.82
C SER A 400 -50.76 -14.20 38.34
N SER A 401 -50.00 -13.57 39.24
CA SER A 401 -48.82 -14.18 39.85
C SER A 401 -49.20 -15.28 40.84
N VAL A 402 -48.35 -16.31 40.93
CA VAL A 402 -48.53 -17.46 41.83
C VAL A 402 -47.39 -17.50 42.85
N ALA A 403 -47.72 -17.60 44.13
CA ALA A 403 -46.73 -17.66 45.20
C ALA A 403 -45.99 -19.01 45.24
N LEU A 404 -44.68 -18.98 45.48
CA LEU A 404 -43.81 -20.19 45.55
C LEU A 404 -44.35 -21.26 46.51
N SER A 405 -44.93 -20.85 47.64
CA SER A 405 -45.54 -21.74 48.65
C SER A 405 -46.76 -22.51 48.14
N ASN A 406 -47.30 -22.15 46.96
CA ASN A 406 -48.36 -22.87 46.26
C ASN A 406 -47.84 -23.69 45.07
N LEU A 407 -46.56 -23.57 44.70
CA LEU A 407 -45.93 -24.35 43.64
C LEU A 407 -45.17 -25.58 44.18
N SER A 408 -45.29 -25.91 45.47
CA SER A 408 -44.50 -26.94 46.17
C SER A 408 -44.50 -28.31 45.48
N GLN A 409 -45.60 -28.69 44.82
CA GLN A 409 -45.70 -29.95 44.09
C GLN A 409 -45.17 -29.91 42.66
N LEU A 410 -44.97 -28.73 42.08
CA LEU A 410 -44.29 -28.59 40.79
C LEU A 410 -42.77 -28.68 40.94
N ILE A 411 -42.22 -28.33 42.11
CA ILE A 411 -40.78 -28.40 42.38
C ILE A 411 -40.28 -29.84 42.21
N GLY A 412 -39.19 -30.00 41.48
CA GLY A 412 -38.60 -31.30 41.16
C GLY A 412 -39.30 -32.08 40.03
N LEU A 413 -40.40 -31.58 39.43
CA LEU A 413 -40.96 -32.21 38.23
C LEU A 413 -39.94 -32.17 37.07
N PRO A 414 -39.80 -33.26 36.29
CA PRO A 414 -38.90 -33.29 35.14
C PRO A 414 -39.21 -32.21 34.10
N VAL A 415 -38.15 -31.62 33.55
CA VAL A 415 -38.21 -30.62 32.48
C VAL A 415 -37.28 -31.03 31.34
N SER A 416 -37.72 -30.86 30.11
CA SER A 416 -36.86 -30.95 28.92
C SER A 416 -37.00 -29.72 28.03
N PHE A 417 -35.92 -29.41 27.32
CA PHE A 417 -35.81 -28.30 26.40
C PHE A 417 -35.39 -28.82 25.02
N SER A 418 -35.96 -28.26 23.95
CA SER A 418 -35.53 -28.53 22.58
C SER A 418 -35.54 -27.24 21.76
N ALA A 419 -34.82 -27.21 20.64
CA ALA A 419 -34.64 -26.03 19.81
C ALA A 419 -34.90 -26.30 18.33
N VAL A 420 -35.24 -25.23 17.61
CA VAL A 420 -35.36 -25.17 16.14
C VAL A 420 -34.46 -24.03 15.66
N ASN A 421 -33.60 -24.28 14.67
CA ASN A 421 -32.50 -23.38 14.24
C ASN A 421 -31.55 -22.94 15.37
N GLY A 422 -31.33 -23.83 16.34
CA GLY A 422 -30.35 -23.65 17.40
C GLY A 422 -30.12 -24.94 18.18
N ASN A 423 -29.14 -24.90 19.07
CA ASN A 423 -28.79 -25.97 19.99
C ASN A 423 -29.15 -25.56 21.43
N ILE A 424 -29.54 -26.54 22.25
CA ILE A 424 -29.75 -26.37 23.69
C ILE A 424 -28.50 -26.85 24.44
N SER A 425 -28.07 -26.08 25.43
CA SER A 425 -27.05 -26.45 26.41
C SER A 425 -27.45 -25.98 27.82
N ASN A 426 -26.74 -26.42 28.86
CA ASN A 426 -26.96 -26.02 30.26
C ASN A 426 -28.42 -26.19 30.78
N ALA A 427 -29.19 -27.11 30.19
CA ALA A 427 -30.60 -27.28 30.51
C ALA A 427 -30.81 -27.91 31.89
N GLN A 428 -31.61 -27.25 32.73
CA GLN A 428 -32.05 -27.78 34.02
C GLN A 428 -33.08 -28.89 33.80
N ALA A 429 -32.77 -30.09 34.29
CA ALA A 429 -33.60 -31.29 34.08
C ALA A 429 -34.90 -31.33 34.92
N SER A 430 -35.16 -30.31 35.74
CA SER A 430 -36.36 -30.22 36.58
C SER A 430 -36.71 -28.77 36.95
N ILE A 431 -37.95 -28.56 37.42
CA ILE A 431 -38.37 -27.28 38.01
C ILE A 431 -37.63 -27.05 39.34
N GLN A 432 -36.94 -25.93 39.43
CA GLN A 432 -36.16 -25.48 40.57
C GLN A 432 -37.04 -24.83 41.65
N ALA A 433 -36.47 -24.60 42.83
CA ALA A 433 -37.17 -24.05 44.00
C ALA A 433 -37.76 -22.64 43.81
N ASP A 434 -37.35 -21.90 42.77
CA ASP A 434 -37.92 -20.60 42.40
C ASP A 434 -39.10 -20.69 41.40
N GLY A 435 -39.61 -21.90 41.15
CA GLY A 435 -40.75 -22.14 40.25
C GLY A 435 -40.41 -22.08 38.76
N LYS A 436 -39.13 -22.14 38.40
CA LYS A 436 -38.64 -22.05 37.01
C LYS A 436 -37.76 -23.23 36.62
N ALA A 437 -37.45 -23.32 35.34
CA ALA A 437 -36.29 -24.04 34.82
C ALA A 437 -35.64 -23.23 33.69
N THR A 438 -34.31 -23.29 33.57
CA THR A 438 -33.56 -22.56 32.54
C THR A 438 -32.73 -23.48 31.63
N ALA A 439 -32.41 -22.97 30.44
CA ALA A 439 -31.44 -23.55 29.51
C ALA A 439 -30.77 -22.43 28.67
N THR A 440 -29.61 -22.70 28.08
CA THR A 440 -28.97 -21.80 27.11
C THR A 440 -29.32 -22.24 25.68
N TYR A 441 -29.99 -21.37 24.91
CA TYR A 441 -30.14 -21.52 23.47
C TYR A 441 -28.95 -20.89 22.76
N THR A 442 -28.37 -21.60 21.80
CA THR A 442 -27.33 -21.10 20.88
C THR A 442 -27.83 -21.18 19.45
N ALA A 443 -27.84 -20.07 18.71
CA ALA A 443 -28.24 -20.04 17.31
C ALA A 443 -27.30 -20.87 16.42
N SER A 444 -27.84 -21.70 15.52
CA SER A 444 -27.05 -22.51 14.56
C SER A 444 -26.81 -21.81 13.22
N GLY A 445 -27.54 -20.73 12.92
CA GLY A 445 -27.48 -19.95 11.71
C GLY A 445 -28.47 -18.80 11.77
N ALA A 446 -28.58 -18.01 10.70
CA ALA A 446 -29.60 -16.96 10.58
C ALA A 446 -30.96 -17.54 10.11
N GLY A 447 -32.06 -16.85 10.41
CA GLY A 447 -33.44 -17.25 10.11
C GLY A 447 -34.37 -17.27 11.33
N ASN A 448 -35.50 -17.96 11.21
CA ASN A 448 -36.46 -18.14 12.30
C ASN A 448 -36.04 -19.32 13.18
N GLY A 449 -35.84 -19.07 14.47
CA GLY A 449 -35.61 -20.09 15.48
C GLY A 449 -36.71 -20.13 16.54
N SER A 450 -36.70 -21.16 17.37
CA SER A 450 -37.52 -21.22 18.58
C SER A 450 -36.95 -22.17 19.61
N ALA A 451 -37.26 -21.94 20.88
CA ALA A 451 -37.04 -22.89 21.96
C ALA A 451 -38.38 -23.42 22.48
N ASN A 452 -38.42 -24.72 22.74
CA ASN A 452 -39.53 -25.42 23.38
C ASN A 452 -39.15 -25.74 24.82
N VAL A 453 -40.13 -25.67 25.72
CA VAL A 453 -39.99 -26.14 27.11
C VAL A 453 -41.13 -27.09 27.43
N MET A 454 -40.82 -28.21 28.05
CA MET A 454 -41.74 -29.31 28.34
C MET A 454 -41.64 -29.73 29.81
N VAL A 455 -42.77 -30.05 30.45
CA VAL A 455 -42.85 -30.50 31.86
C VAL A 455 -43.59 -31.83 31.95
N GLY A 456 -43.05 -32.77 32.71
CA GLY A 456 -43.65 -34.10 32.93
C GLY A 456 -43.47 -35.05 31.73
N TYR A 457 -44.33 -36.08 31.64
CA TYR A 457 -44.22 -37.17 30.64
C TYR A 457 -44.69 -36.81 29.22
N LEU A 458 -44.54 -35.55 28.78
CA LEU A 458 -44.86 -35.13 27.42
C LEU A 458 -43.71 -35.44 26.47
N THR A 459 -44.03 -35.78 25.22
CA THR A 459 -43.04 -36.05 24.16
C THR A 459 -42.86 -34.83 23.26
N ASN A 460 -41.76 -34.77 22.49
CA ASN A 460 -41.41 -33.63 21.63
C ASN A 460 -42.45 -33.27 20.54
N ALA A 461 -43.53 -34.05 20.37
CA ALA A 461 -44.60 -33.78 19.42
C ALA A 461 -45.44 -32.55 19.80
N ASP A 462 -45.78 -32.42 21.09
CA ASP A 462 -46.59 -31.33 21.64
C ASP A 462 -45.85 -30.64 22.79
N PRO A 463 -45.05 -29.60 22.51
CA PRO A 463 -44.29 -28.90 23.53
C PRO A 463 -45.21 -28.06 24.42
N THR A 464 -45.06 -28.19 25.74
CA THR A 464 -45.89 -27.49 26.74
C THR A 464 -45.91 -25.99 26.52
N GLY A 465 -44.77 -25.38 26.19
CA GLY A 465 -44.67 -24.02 25.70
C GLY A 465 -43.57 -23.84 24.65
N ARG A 466 -43.74 -22.85 23.77
CA ARG A 466 -42.74 -22.41 22.78
C ARG A 466 -42.48 -20.92 22.91
N VAL A 467 -41.23 -20.50 22.72
CA VAL A 467 -40.81 -19.10 22.56
C VAL A 467 -40.04 -18.94 21.24
N ALA A 468 -40.37 -17.92 20.46
CA ALA A 468 -39.72 -17.63 19.18
C ALA A 468 -38.44 -16.81 19.37
N ILE A 469 -37.43 -17.05 18.52
CA ILE A 469 -36.13 -16.38 18.56
C ILE A 469 -35.75 -16.03 17.11
N THR A 470 -35.58 -14.74 16.82
CA THR A 470 -35.13 -14.27 15.51
C THR A 470 -33.60 -14.29 15.48
N THR A 471 -33.02 -14.89 14.45
CA THR A 471 -31.55 -14.96 14.29
C THR A 471 -31.13 -14.22 13.03
N GLY A 472 -30.34 -13.16 13.18
CA GLY A 472 -29.79 -12.35 12.09
C GLY A 472 -28.30 -12.57 11.88
N ALA A 473 -27.79 -11.99 10.80
CA ALA A 473 -26.37 -11.84 10.51
C ALA A 473 -26.13 -10.41 9.98
N LEU A 474 -24.87 -9.99 9.86
CA LEU A 474 -24.52 -8.74 9.16
C LEU A 474 -25.01 -8.75 7.70
N PRO A 475 -25.22 -7.58 7.06
CA PRO A 475 -25.56 -7.53 5.65
C PRO A 475 -24.47 -8.18 4.79
N ASN A 476 -24.87 -8.98 3.79
CA ASN A 476 -23.97 -9.66 2.88
C ASN A 476 -23.99 -8.95 1.51
N ILE A 477 -22.89 -8.27 1.17
CA ILE A 477 -22.69 -7.62 -0.13
C ILE A 477 -22.38 -8.70 -1.17
N THR A 478 -23.25 -8.83 -2.17
CA THR A 478 -23.10 -9.78 -3.29
C THR A 478 -22.54 -9.13 -4.55
N SER A 479 -22.62 -7.80 -4.66
CA SER A 479 -21.86 -7.01 -5.63
C SER A 479 -21.50 -5.66 -5.02
N SER A 480 -20.21 -5.33 -5.00
CA SER A 480 -19.74 -3.96 -4.72
C SER A 480 -20.09 -3.02 -5.87
N PRO A 481 -20.07 -1.69 -5.65
CA PRO A 481 -19.98 -0.72 -6.73
C PRO A 481 -18.64 -0.84 -7.47
N GLU A 482 -18.63 -0.36 -8.71
CA GLU A 482 -17.49 -0.39 -9.64
C GLU A 482 -16.92 1.01 -9.86
N LYS A 483 -15.69 1.09 -10.38
CA LYS A 483 -15.07 2.35 -10.86
C LYS A 483 -15.94 2.93 -11.97
N VAL A 484 -16.09 4.26 -12.01
CA VAL A 484 -16.75 4.94 -13.14
C VAL A 484 -15.81 5.99 -13.70
N THR A 485 -15.54 5.91 -15.00
CA THR A 485 -14.80 6.93 -15.75
C THR A 485 -15.75 7.74 -16.64
N THR A 486 -15.59 9.06 -16.67
CA THR A 486 -16.48 9.98 -17.42
C THR A 486 -15.83 11.32 -17.73
N CYS A 487 -16.53 12.19 -18.46
CA CYS A 487 -16.04 13.52 -18.86
C CYS A 487 -16.60 14.67 -17.99
N PRO A 488 -15.89 15.80 -17.89
CA PRO A 488 -16.44 17.05 -17.38
C PRO A 488 -17.69 17.44 -18.18
N GLY A 489 -18.74 17.89 -17.50
CA GLY A 489 -20.03 18.23 -18.10
C GLY A 489 -21.02 17.07 -18.23
N THR A 490 -20.64 15.82 -17.93
CA THR A 490 -21.60 14.70 -17.87
C THR A 490 -22.72 15.01 -16.89
N SER A 491 -23.97 14.81 -17.30
CA SER A 491 -25.15 15.18 -16.51
C SER A 491 -25.27 14.40 -15.20
N SER A 492 -24.96 13.09 -15.21
CA SER A 492 -24.85 12.29 -13.99
C SER A 492 -24.07 10.98 -14.20
N VAL A 493 -23.56 10.39 -13.11
CA VAL A 493 -23.07 9.01 -13.04
C VAL A 493 -23.69 8.26 -11.87
N ASN A 494 -23.73 6.92 -11.92
CA ASN A 494 -24.33 6.07 -10.89
C ASN A 494 -23.32 5.07 -10.31
N PHE A 495 -23.32 4.92 -8.98
CA PHE A 495 -22.66 3.84 -8.25
C PHE A 495 -23.73 2.97 -7.59
N SER A 496 -23.71 1.65 -7.81
CA SER A 496 -24.74 0.72 -7.31
C SER A 496 -24.12 -0.42 -6.51
N VAL A 497 -24.78 -0.83 -5.42
CA VAL A 497 -24.40 -2.00 -4.62
C VAL A 497 -25.54 -3.03 -4.63
N THR A 498 -25.20 -4.31 -4.61
CA THR A 498 -26.18 -5.39 -4.37
C THR A 498 -25.85 -6.05 -3.04
N ALA A 499 -26.84 -6.14 -2.15
CA ALA A 499 -26.68 -6.74 -0.83
C ALA A 499 -27.93 -7.51 -0.40
N SER A 500 -27.74 -8.40 0.58
CA SER A 500 -28.74 -9.34 1.09
C SER A 500 -28.70 -9.39 2.61
N SER A 501 -29.86 -9.60 3.24
CA SER A 501 -30.03 -9.61 4.70
C SER A 501 -31.34 -10.31 5.08
N THR A 502 -31.38 -10.99 6.23
CA THR A 502 -32.61 -11.56 6.80
C THR A 502 -33.49 -10.53 7.54
N THR A 503 -32.99 -9.30 7.70
CA THR A 503 -33.70 -8.16 8.31
C THR A 503 -33.62 -6.92 7.44
N THR A 504 -34.49 -5.93 7.67
CA THR A 504 -34.49 -4.65 6.92
C THR A 504 -33.11 -3.98 6.93
N MET A 505 -32.67 -3.53 5.75
CA MET A 505 -31.41 -2.80 5.58
C MET A 505 -31.65 -1.29 5.42
N SER A 506 -30.68 -0.49 5.85
CA SER A 506 -30.54 0.92 5.48
C SER A 506 -29.16 1.15 4.84
N TYR A 507 -29.07 2.20 4.02
CA TYR A 507 -27.86 2.57 3.29
C TYR A 507 -27.42 3.99 3.68
N GLN A 508 -26.12 4.23 3.65
CA GLN A 508 -25.52 5.57 3.73
C GLN A 508 -24.28 5.61 2.85
N TRP A 509 -24.31 6.40 1.78
CA TRP A 509 -23.14 6.62 0.92
C TRP A 509 -22.17 7.65 1.50
N TYR A 510 -20.90 7.47 1.18
CA TYR A 510 -19.74 8.27 1.61
C TYR A 510 -18.88 8.62 0.40
N ASN A 511 -18.15 9.74 0.46
CA ASN A 511 -16.98 10.01 -0.38
C ASN A 511 -15.76 10.16 0.55
N GLY A 512 -14.75 9.31 0.37
CA GLY A 512 -13.69 9.11 1.36
C GLY A 512 -14.29 8.58 2.66
N ASP A 513 -14.13 9.33 3.75
CA ASP A 513 -14.78 9.08 5.06
C ASP A 513 -15.92 10.06 5.37
N THR A 514 -16.24 10.97 4.46
CA THR A 514 -17.30 11.97 4.63
C THR A 514 -18.66 11.38 4.21
N PRO A 515 -19.67 11.32 5.10
CA PRO A 515 -21.01 10.89 4.72
C PRO A 515 -21.67 11.91 3.80
N LEU A 516 -22.30 11.43 2.73
CA LEU A 516 -23.04 12.27 1.79
C LEU A 516 -24.45 12.60 2.33
N MET A 517 -25.13 13.55 1.70
CA MET A 517 -26.55 13.89 1.94
C MET A 517 -27.24 14.15 0.60
N ASN A 518 -28.52 13.78 0.48
CA ASN A 518 -29.29 14.05 -0.74
C ASN A 518 -29.46 15.57 -0.94
N ASN A 519 -29.05 16.08 -2.10
CA ASN A 519 -29.08 17.51 -2.47
C ASN A 519 -28.97 17.66 -4.01
N ALA A 520 -28.69 18.86 -4.52
CA ALA A 520 -28.53 19.10 -5.96
C ALA A 520 -27.26 18.44 -6.59
N ARG A 521 -26.37 17.88 -5.77
CA ARG A 521 -25.14 17.19 -6.18
C ARG A 521 -25.26 15.67 -6.11
N TYR A 522 -25.98 15.14 -5.13
CA TYR A 522 -26.11 13.72 -4.85
C TYR A 522 -27.56 13.31 -4.63
N SER A 523 -28.01 12.21 -5.23
CA SER A 523 -29.31 11.59 -4.94
C SER A 523 -29.17 10.08 -4.74
N GLY A 524 -30.09 9.47 -4.01
CA GLY A 524 -30.02 8.03 -3.71
C GLY A 524 -29.02 7.66 -2.61
N VAL A 525 -28.53 8.65 -1.85
CA VAL A 525 -27.54 8.52 -0.75
C VAL A 525 -27.97 7.53 0.34
N ASN A 526 -29.27 7.23 0.44
CA ASN A 526 -29.82 6.26 1.38
C ASN A 526 -30.51 5.07 0.69
N SER A 527 -30.09 4.75 -0.54
CA SER A 527 -30.54 3.60 -1.32
C SER A 527 -29.35 2.75 -1.82
N ALA A 528 -29.66 1.66 -2.51
CA ALA A 528 -28.67 0.80 -3.15
C ALA A 528 -27.91 1.48 -4.32
N THR A 529 -28.39 2.61 -4.84
CA THR A 529 -27.75 3.35 -5.94
C THR A 529 -27.58 4.83 -5.58
N LEU A 530 -26.34 5.30 -5.60
CA LEU A 530 -25.99 6.72 -5.54
C LEU A 530 -25.88 7.27 -6.97
N THR A 531 -26.53 8.41 -7.23
CA THR A 531 -26.30 9.23 -8.41
C THR A 531 -25.51 10.48 -8.01
N VAL A 532 -24.45 10.78 -8.76
CA VAL A 532 -23.68 12.04 -8.68
C VAL A 532 -24.05 12.89 -9.90
N HIS A 533 -24.41 14.17 -9.71
CA HIS A 533 -24.95 15.05 -10.76
C HIS A 533 -23.99 16.17 -11.15
N ASN A 534 -24.02 16.56 -12.44
CA ASN A 534 -23.28 17.67 -13.04
C ASN A 534 -21.76 17.56 -12.86
N ILE A 535 -21.14 16.54 -13.46
CA ILE A 535 -19.74 16.17 -13.19
C ILE A 535 -18.76 17.28 -13.59
N ILE A 536 -17.81 17.58 -12.71
CA ILE A 536 -16.77 18.60 -12.88
C ILE A 536 -15.38 17.98 -12.65
N VAL A 537 -14.33 18.69 -13.09
CA VAL A 537 -12.93 18.26 -12.90
C VAL A 537 -12.60 17.95 -11.43
N GLY A 538 -13.18 18.70 -10.49
CA GLY A 538 -12.98 18.51 -9.04
C GLY A 538 -13.57 17.23 -8.44
N ASP A 539 -14.28 16.41 -9.21
CA ASP A 539 -14.74 15.08 -8.78
C ASP A 539 -13.70 13.97 -9.01
N HIS A 540 -12.64 14.25 -9.79
CA HIS A 540 -11.61 13.26 -10.12
C HIS A 540 -10.95 12.71 -8.84
N GLY A 541 -10.94 11.39 -8.71
CA GLY A 541 -10.39 10.71 -7.53
C GLY A 541 -11.34 10.63 -6.34
N GLY A 542 -12.60 11.05 -6.47
CA GLY A 542 -13.63 10.83 -5.45
C GLY A 542 -13.82 9.34 -5.16
N GLN A 543 -13.77 8.95 -3.88
CA GLN A 543 -13.74 7.56 -3.41
C GLN A 543 -15.09 7.16 -2.82
N TYR A 544 -15.98 6.65 -3.65
CA TYR A 544 -17.35 6.34 -3.27
C TYR A 544 -17.45 4.97 -2.62
N LYS A 545 -17.99 4.93 -1.39
CA LYS A 545 -18.29 3.69 -0.66
C LYS A 545 -19.64 3.80 0.04
N VAL A 546 -20.31 2.67 0.27
CA VAL A 546 -21.59 2.63 0.96
C VAL A 546 -21.50 1.80 2.23
N LYS A 547 -21.98 2.38 3.33
CA LYS A 547 -22.30 1.63 4.54
C LYS A 547 -23.70 1.06 4.41
N ILE A 548 -23.82 -0.25 4.62
CA ILE A 548 -25.08 -0.96 4.70
C ILE A 548 -25.26 -1.41 6.15
N THR A 549 -26.40 -1.10 6.76
CA THR A 549 -26.68 -1.39 8.17
C THR A 549 -27.95 -2.21 8.28
N ASN A 550 -27.97 -3.20 9.18
CA ASN A 550 -29.18 -3.91 9.58
C ASN A 550 -29.24 -4.06 11.12
N ALA A 551 -30.18 -4.87 11.64
CA ALA A 551 -30.36 -5.06 13.08
C ALA A 551 -29.15 -5.69 13.81
N CYS A 552 -28.17 -6.24 13.08
CA CYS A 552 -26.98 -6.91 13.63
C CYS A 552 -25.68 -6.11 13.49
N GLY A 553 -25.73 -4.91 12.90
CA GLY A 553 -24.58 -4.03 12.69
C GLY A 553 -24.44 -3.58 11.24
N ASP A 554 -23.26 -3.07 10.90
CA ASP A 554 -22.95 -2.48 9.61
C ASP A 554 -21.73 -3.10 8.91
N ILE A 555 -21.72 -2.96 7.59
CA ILE A 555 -20.63 -3.33 6.69
C ILE A 555 -20.42 -2.21 5.66
N PHE A 556 -19.18 -1.97 5.27
CA PHE A 556 -18.86 -1.08 4.15
C PHE A 556 -18.60 -1.88 2.87
N SER A 557 -18.99 -1.35 1.72
CA SER A 557 -18.45 -1.78 0.43
C SER A 557 -16.96 -1.45 0.33
N THR A 558 -16.28 -2.06 -0.64
CA THR A 558 -15.04 -1.47 -1.19
C THR A 558 -15.31 -0.04 -1.66
N ALA A 559 -14.31 0.84 -1.53
CA ALA A 559 -14.34 2.17 -2.14
C ALA A 559 -13.94 2.09 -3.60
N VAL A 560 -14.57 2.91 -4.45
CA VAL A 560 -14.30 2.97 -5.89
C VAL A 560 -14.20 4.41 -6.39
N GLY A 561 -13.34 4.61 -7.38
CA GLY A 561 -13.03 5.92 -7.94
C GLY A 561 -14.09 6.43 -8.93
N LEU A 562 -14.37 7.73 -8.86
CA LEU A 562 -14.84 8.52 -9.99
C LEU A 562 -13.63 9.12 -10.71
N ASN A 563 -13.32 8.63 -11.90
CA ASN A 563 -12.26 9.20 -12.75
C ASN A 563 -12.90 10.18 -13.73
N VAL A 564 -12.59 11.47 -13.59
CA VAL A 564 -12.99 12.48 -14.58
C VAL A 564 -11.83 12.71 -15.56
N LEU A 565 -12.06 12.41 -16.84
CA LEU A 565 -11.07 12.51 -17.90
C LEU A 565 -10.82 13.97 -18.29
N VAL A 566 -9.62 14.47 -18.01
CA VAL A 566 -9.22 15.86 -18.27
C VAL A 566 -7.71 15.94 -18.51
N GLY A 567 -7.30 16.88 -19.35
CA GLY A 567 -5.91 17.10 -19.77
C GLY A 567 -5.45 16.03 -20.75
N ARG A 568 -5.27 14.79 -20.28
CA ARG A 568 -4.49 13.76 -20.98
C ARG A 568 -5.10 12.37 -20.92
N LEU A 569 -5.04 11.66 -22.04
CA LEU A 569 -5.21 10.20 -22.09
C LEU A 569 -3.86 9.50 -22.28
N TYR A 570 -3.73 8.30 -21.74
CA TYR A 570 -2.56 7.43 -21.89
C TYR A 570 -2.95 6.16 -22.68
N VAL A 571 -2.15 5.79 -23.67
CA VAL A 571 -2.39 4.68 -24.58
C VAL A 571 -1.19 3.73 -24.58
N ALA A 572 -1.46 2.42 -24.46
CA ALA A 572 -0.45 1.37 -24.49
C ALA A 572 -1.03 0.12 -25.16
N GLU A 573 -0.42 -0.33 -26.24
CA GLU A 573 -0.84 -1.47 -27.06
C GLU A 573 -1.26 -2.68 -26.18
N GLY A 574 -2.50 -3.14 -26.36
CA GLY A 574 -3.04 -4.32 -25.65
C GLY A 574 -3.46 -4.13 -24.19
N ALA A 575 -3.36 -2.91 -23.63
CA ALA A 575 -3.88 -2.59 -22.30
C ALA A 575 -5.43 -2.59 -22.24
N SER A 576 -6.00 -2.62 -21.03
CA SER A 576 -7.44 -2.69 -20.80
C SER A 576 -7.97 -1.66 -19.79
N GLY A 577 -7.25 -0.55 -19.60
CA GLY A 577 -7.65 0.57 -18.73
C GLY A 577 -8.44 1.64 -19.47
N GLU A 578 -8.84 2.67 -18.74
CA GLU A 578 -9.76 3.73 -19.24
C GLU A 578 -9.06 5.06 -19.61
N GLY A 579 -7.73 5.08 -19.56
CA GLY A 579 -6.87 6.12 -20.10
C GLY A 579 -6.32 7.12 -19.08
N SER A 580 -6.56 6.98 -17.77
CA SER A 580 -6.21 8.03 -16.80
C SER A 580 -4.74 8.04 -16.32
N GLY A 581 -3.91 7.09 -16.75
CA GLY A 581 -2.50 6.96 -16.36
C GLY A 581 -1.87 5.71 -16.99
N TRP A 582 -0.55 5.57 -16.95
CA TRP A 582 0.13 4.40 -17.56
C TRP A 582 -0.32 3.04 -17.01
N GLY A 583 -0.68 2.95 -15.73
CA GLY A 583 -1.25 1.75 -15.11
C GLY A 583 -2.75 1.53 -15.37
N ASP A 584 -3.41 2.48 -16.04
CA ASP A 584 -4.83 2.47 -16.44
C ASP A 584 -4.93 2.86 -17.93
N ALA A 585 -3.95 2.50 -18.76
CA ALA A 585 -3.86 2.96 -20.15
C ALA A 585 -4.89 2.28 -21.07
N LEU A 586 -5.34 3.00 -22.09
CA LEU A 586 -6.19 2.48 -23.15
C LEU A 586 -5.38 1.55 -24.07
N GLY A 587 -5.96 0.42 -24.47
CA GLY A 587 -5.29 -0.56 -25.35
C GLY A 587 -5.08 -0.15 -26.80
N ASP A 588 -5.75 0.91 -27.24
CA ASP A 588 -5.94 1.27 -28.63
C ASP A 588 -6.06 2.80 -28.82
N LEU A 589 -5.45 3.31 -29.89
CA LEU A 589 -5.39 4.74 -30.20
C LEU A 589 -6.66 5.26 -30.90
N SER A 590 -7.34 4.46 -31.72
CA SER A 590 -8.61 4.86 -32.35
C SER A 590 -9.70 5.10 -31.30
N ASN A 591 -9.72 4.29 -30.23
CA ASN A 591 -10.57 4.46 -29.06
C ASN A 591 -10.21 5.72 -28.28
N ALA A 592 -8.93 5.97 -28.00
CA ALA A 592 -8.48 7.19 -27.33
C ALA A 592 -8.88 8.47 -28.09
N LEU A 593 -8.80 8.46 -29.42
CA LEU A 593 -9.22 9.58 -30.27
C LEU A 593 -10.75 9.76 -30.27
N ASN A 594 -11.53 8.67 -30.32
CA ASN A 594 -12.98 8.73 -30.19
C ASN A 594 -13.43 9.21 -28.79
N ILE A 595 -12.73 8.82 -27.71
CA ILE A 595 -12.95 9.36 -26.36
C ILE A 595 -12.63 10.85 -26.34
N ALA A 596 -11.46 11.29 -26.83
CA ALA A 596 -11.10 12.71 -26.85
C ALA A 596 -12.11 13.57 -27.64
N ALA A 597 -12.58 13.08 -28.79
CA ALA A 597 -13.63 13.73 -29.58
C ALA A 597 -14.97 13.90 -28.81
N GLY A 598 -15.32 12.96 -27.94
CA GLY A 598 -16.48 13.04 -27.05
C GLY A 598 -16.22 13.79 -25.74
N CYS A 599 -14.98 14.20 -25.45
CA CYS A 599 -14.54 14.63 -24.13
C CYS A 599 -13.73 15.93 -24.21
N PRO A 600 -14.37 17.12 -24.32
CA PRO A 600 -13.70 18.41 -24.54
C PRO A 600 -12.71 18.86 -23.45
N GLY A 601 -12.59 18.11 -22.35
CA GLY A 601 -11.55 18.30 -21.34
C GLY A 601 -10.20 17.68 -21.70
N ILE A 602 -10.12 16.83 -22.73
CA ILE A 602 -8.86 16.21 -23.20
C ILE A 602 -8.18 17.09 -24.23
N THR A 603 -6.91 17.41 -23.99
CA THR A 603 -6.04 18.21 -24.88
C THR A 603 -4.78 17.45 -25.31
N GLU A 604 -4.45 16.33 -24.67
CA GLU A 604 -3.28 15.51 -24.96
C GLU A 604 -3.62 14.01 -25.03
N ILE A 605 -2.91 13.28 -25.89
CA ILE A 605 -2.87 11.81 -25.89
C ILE A 605 -1.40 11.38 -25.91
N TRP A 606 -0.97 10.61 -24.92
CA TRP A 606 0.38 10.07 -24.83
C TRP A 606 0.39 8.58 -25.18
N VAL A 607 1.21 8.20 -26.15
CA VAL A 607 1.21 6.86 -26.75
C VAL A 607 2.54 6.17 -26.47
N LYS A 608 2.47 5.07 -25.72
CA LYS A 608 3.61 4.20 -25.40
C LYS A 608 4.20 3.59 -26.67
N LYS A 609 5.47 3.24 -26.65
CA LYS A 609 6.12 2.46 -27.72
C LYS A 609 5.36 1.17 -28.03
N GLY A 610 5.26 0.84 -29.31
CA GLY A 610 4.38 -0.20 -29.85
C GLY A 610 3.97 0.10 -31.30
N THR A 611 3.23 -0.82 -31.92
CA THR A 611 2.70 -0.68 -33.29
C THR A 611 1.17 -0.63 -33.27
N TYR A 612 0.63 0.55 -33.52
CA TYR A 612 -0.82 0.80 -33.48
C TYR A 612 -1.36 0.72 -34.91
N LYS A 613 -2.34 -0.16 -35.11
CA LYS A 613 -3.04 -0.41 -36.37
C LYS A 613 -4.44 0.23 -36.31
N PRO A 614 -4.91 0.97 -37.33
CA PRO A 614 -6.24 1.58 -37.31
C PRO A 614 -7.39 0.58 -37.10
N SER A 615 -7.95 0.56 -35.90
CA SER A 615 -8.96 -0.44 -35.48
C SER A 615 -10.40 0.07 -35.59
N GLY A 616 -10.59 1.39 -35.51
CA GLY A 616 -11.89 2.05 -35.42
C GLY A 616 -12.15 3.09 -36.50
N GLN A 617 -13.44 3.40 -36.70
CA GLN A 617 -13.94 4.35 -37.68
C GLN A 617 -14.35 5.68 -36.99
N PRO A 618 -14.37 6.82 -37.73
CA PRO A 618 -14.49 8.14 -37.12
C PRO A 618 -15.91 8.37 -36.63
N TYR A 619 -16.07 8.80 -35.37
CA TYR A 619 -17.35 9.26 -34.81
C TYR A 619 -18.50 8.21 -34.90
N ASN A 620 -18.16 6.91 -34.95
CA ASN A 620 -19.08 5.80 -35.23
C ASN A 620 -19.76 5.82 -36.62
N LEU A 621 -19.18 6.51 -37.62
CA LEU A 621 -19.56 6.35 -39.02
C LEU A 621 -19.24 4.92 -39.47
N ASN A 622 -20.21 4.22 -40.07
CA ASN A 622 -20.05 2.88 -40.61
C ASN A 622 -19.66 2.96 -42.09
N LEU A 623 -18.36 3.08 -42.36
CA LEU A 623 -17.75 3.10 -43.68
C LEU A 623 -17.43 1.66 -44.08
N GLY A 624 -18.08 1.15 -45.12
CA GLY A 624 -18.05 -0.27 -45.48
C GLY A 624 -16.68 -0.79 -45.91
N GLY A 625 -15.94 -1.41 -44.98
CA GLY A 625 -14.69 -2.13 -45.24
C GLY A 625 -13.52 -1.64 -44.37
N ALA A 626 -12.71 -2.58 -43.87
CA ALA A 626 -11.64 -2.30 -42.90
C ALA A 626 -10.60 -1.28 -43.39
N ARG A 627 -10.32 -1.24 -44.70
CA ARG A 627 -9.37 -0.30 -45.34
C ARG A 627 -9.73 1.19 -45.15
N HIS A 628 -10.96 1.50 -44.73
CA HIS A 628 -11.38 2.86 -44.38
C HIS A 628 -11.08 3.26 -42.92
N ASN A 629 -10.53 2.37 -42.10
CA ASN A 629 -10.07 2.71 -40.75
C ASN A 629 -8.80 3.58 -40.84
N ALA A 630 -8.75 4.67 -40.07
CA ALA A 630 -7.57 5.52 -39.91
C ALA A 630 -7.48 6.07 -38.47
N PHE A 631 -6.36 6.70 -38.12
CA PHE A 631 -6.27 7.55 -36.93
C PHE A 631 -6.75 8.97 -37.28
N TYR A 632 -7.81 9.44 -36.63
CA TYR A 632 -8.43 10.73 -36.95
C TYR A 632 -7.91 11.83 -36.02
N LEU A 633 -7.24 12.84 -36.58
CA LEU A 633 -6.78 13.98 -35.79
C LEU A 633 -7.98 14.82 -35.34
N ILE A 634 -7.97 15.25 -34.06
CA ILE A 634 -9.04 16.01 -33.43
C ILE A 634 -8.55 17.42 -33.09
N SER A 635 -9.34 18.44 -33.44
CA SER A 635 -9.04 19.85 -33.12
C SER A 635 -8.77 20.04 -31.62
N ASN A 636 -7.71 20.78 -31.31
CA ASN A 636 -7.19 21.03 -29.95
C ASN A 636 -6.62 19.81 -29.20
N VAL A 637 -6.41 18.66 -29.86
CA VAL A 637 -5.79 17.48 -29.24
C VAL A 637 -4.37 17.27 -29.79
N SER A 638 -3.39 17.26 -28.90
CA SER A 638 -1.99 16.96 -29.21
C SER A 638 -1.65 15.51 -28.91
N ILE A 639 -1.33 14.74 -29.95
CA ILE A 639 -0.94 13.34 -29.86
C ILE A 639 0.59 13.26 -29.86
N TYR A 640 1.16 12.55 -28.88
CA TYR A 640 2.60 12.39 -28.68
C TYR A 640 2.98 10.90 -28.59
N GLY A 641 3.86 10.43 -29.47
CA GLY A 641 4.53 9.12 -29.37
C GLY A 641 5.84 9.21 -28.58
N GLY A 642 6.64 8.15 -28.54
CA GLY A 642 7.99 8.18 -27.96
C GLY A 642 8.09 7.90 -26.44
N PHE A 643 7.07 7.26 -25.85
CA PHE A 643 7.04 6.98 -24.41
C PHE A 643 7.37 5.52 -24.05
N LYS A 644 8.16 5.34 -23.00
CA LYS A 644 8.45 4.06 -22.33
C LYS A 644 7.25 3.52 -21.57
N GLY A 645 6.41 4.40 -21.04
CA GLY A 645 5.23 4.08 -20.24
C GLY A 645 5.43 4.21 -18.73
N ASP A 646 6.37 5.04 -18.28
CA ASP A 646 6.53 5.45 -16.88
C ASP A 646 6.80 6.96 -16.66
N GLU A 647 6.75 7.74 -17.74
CA GLU A 647 7.00 9.18 -17.75
C GLU A 647 5.84 10.01 -17.16
N THR A 648 6.19 11.10 -16.47
CA THR A 648 5.24 12.07 -15.89
C THR A 648 5.24 13.44 -16.60
N GLN A 649 6.25 13.72 -17.42
CA GLN A 649 6.46 14.99 -18.12
C GLN A 649 6.78 14.76 -19.61
N LEU A 650 6.27 15.64 -20.49
CA LEU A 650 6.42 15.51 -21.95
C LEU A 650 7.90 15.54 -22.39
N SER A 651 8.75 16.25 -21.65
CA SER A 651 10.20 16.35 -21.85
C SER A 651 10.99 15.08 -21.48
N ALA A 652 10.36 14.08 -20.84
CA ALA A 652 11.00 12.79 -20.55
C ALA A 652 10.90 11.77 -21.70
N ARG A 653 10.14 12.11 -22.75
CA ARG A 653 10.02 11.37 -24.01
C ARG A 653 11.38 11.15 -24.68
N ASN A 654 11.54 10.00 -25.34
CA ASN A 654 12.62 9.77 -26.31
C ASN A 654 12.06 8.98 -27.52
N ALA A 655 11.92 9.65 -28.66
CA ALA A 655 11.23 9.09 -29.83
C ALA A 655 11.98 7.91 -30.48
N GLY A 656 13.32 7.98 -30.56
CA GLY A 656 14.15 6.87 -31.08
C GLY A 656 14.17 5.66 -30.13
N ALA A 657 14.49 5.86 -28.85
CA ALA A 657 14.59 4.76 -27.88
C ALA A 657 13.22 4.08 -27.56
N HIS A 658 12.12 4.78 -27.83
CA HIS A 658 10.76 4.34 -27.52
C HIS A 658 9.81 4.53 -28.71
N GLN A 659 10.23 4.10 -29.91
CA GLN A 659 9.46 4.25 -31.15
C GLN A 659 7.97 3.90 -31.03
N THR A 660 7.13 4.82 -31.50
CA THR A 660 5.69 4.60 -31.65
C THR A 660 5.34 4.57 -33.13
N VAL A 661 4.93 3.40 -33.61
CA VAL A 661 4.59 3.17 -35.03
C VAL A 661 3.07 3.24 -35.20
N LEU A 662 2.62 4.00 -36.19
CA LEU A 662 1.27 3.95 -36.76
C LEU A 662 1.40 3.24 -38.10
N SER A 663 0.80 2.05 -38.23
CA SER A 663 0.96 1.20 -39.42
C SER A 663 -0.37 0.95 -40.13
N GLY A 664 -0.36 1.09 -41.46
CA GLY A 664 -1.47 0.80 -42.35
C GLY A 664 -1.69 -0.69 -42.62
N ASP A 665 -0.74 -1.57 -42.32
CA ASP A 665 -0.96 -3.02 -42.32
C ASP A 665 -1.98 -3.34 -41.20
N ILE A 666 -3.25 -3.52 -41.57
CA ILE A 666 -4.35 -3.82 -40.64
C ILE A 666 -4.78 -5.30 -40.68
N GLY A 667 -4.03 -6.17 -41.36
CA GLY A 667 -4.48 -7.52 -41.68
C GLY A 667 -3.35 -8.53 -41.92
N SER A 668 -3.20 -8.94 -43.18
CA SER A 668 -2.22 -9.95 -43.60
C SER A 668 -1.00 -9.27 -44.23
N ALA A 669 0.22 -9.70 -43.89
CA ALA A 669 1.45 -9.08 -44.37
C ALA A 669 1.48 -8.92 -45.91
N GLY A 670 1.40 -7.66 -46.37
CA GLY A 670 1.25 -7.26 -47.76
C GLY A 670 0.85 -5.79 -47.88
N ASP A 671 0.26 -5.42 -49.03
CA ASP A 671 -0.29 -4.08 -49.32
C ASP A 671 -1.83 -4.09 -49.51
N ALA A 672 -2.43 -5.25 -49.72
CA ALA A 672 -3.74 -5.39 -50.39
C ALA A 672 -4.95 -5.12 -49.48
N ASP A 673 -4.81 -5.38 -48.18
CA ASP A 673 -5.78 -5.12 -47.13
C ASP A 673 -5.39 -3.94 -46.22
N ASN A 674 -4.32 -3.22 -46.53
CA ASN A 674 -3.82 -2.09 -45.74
C ASN A 674 -4.78 -0.89 -45.79
N SER A 675 -4.84 -0.09 -44.72
CA SER A 675 -5.61 1.16 -44.69
C SER A 675 -5.26 2.07 -45.87
N TYR A 676 -6.28 2.67 -46.49
CA TYR A 676 -6.07 3.68 -47.55
C TYR A 676 -5.29 4.89 -47.02
N HIS A 677 -5.52 5.26 -45.75
CA HIS A 677 -4.81 6.32 -45.04
C HIS A 677 -4.47 5.81 -43.64
N VAL A 678 -3.23 5.91 -43.18
CA VAL A 678 -2.91 5.61 -41.77
C VAL A 678 -3.52 6.68 -40.86
N ILE A 679 -3.49 7.95 -41.30
CA ILE A 679 -3.98 9.12 -40.56
C ILE A 679 -4.86 9.97 -41.47
N VAL A 680 -5.95 10.54 -40.92
CA VAL A 680 -6.83 11.48 -41.62
C VAL A 680 -7.11 12.70 -40.74
N ALA A 681 -7.12 13.88 -41.34
CA ALA A 681 -7.59 15.11 -40.68
C ALA A 681 -8.61 15.85 -41.57
N VAL A 682 -9.75 16.21 -40.99
CA VAL A 682 -10.83 16.93 -41.67
C VAL A 682 -11.29 18.08 -40.79
N ASN A 683 -11.29 19.31 -41.31
CA ASN A 683 -11.67 20.53 -40.59
C ASN A 683 -10.90 20.74 -39.26
N THR A 684 -9.63 20.32 -39.20
CA THR A 684 -8.79 20.41 -37.98
C THR A 684 -8.03 21.72 -37.87
N ASN A 685 -7.84 22.19 -36.63
CA ASN A 685 -7.14 23.45 -36.33
C ASN A 685 -5.67 23.27 -35.92
N LEU A 686 -4.91 24.38 -35.88
CA LEU A 686 -3.49 24.43 -35.50
C LEU A 686 -3.16 23.93 -34.09
N ALA A 687 -4.17 23.82 -33.21
CA ALA A 687 -4.03 23.22 -31.88
C ALA A 687 -4.13 21.69 -31.87
N ALA A 688 -4.50 21.05 -33.00
CA ALA A 688 -4.25 19.64 -33.22
C ALA A 688 -2.77 19.40 -33.54
N ARG A 689 -2.16 18.39 -32.90
CA ARG A 689 -0.74 18.05 -33.12
C ARG A 689 -0.52 16.55 -33.27
N LEU A 690 0.41 16.17 -34.14
CA LEU A 690 1.01 14.83 -34.23
C LEU A 690 2.52 14.98 -34.02
N ASP A 691 3.09 14.26 -33.06
CA ASP A 691 4.50 14.47 -32.66
C ASP A 691 5.21 13.18 -32.19
N GLY A 692 6.32 12.82 -32.83
CA GLY A 692 7.15 11.67 -32.44
C GLY A 692 6.61 10.31 -32.89
N PHE A 693 6.17 10.19 -34.14
CA PHE A 693 5.59 8.97 -34.72
C PHE A 693 6.28 8.52 -36.01
N ILE A 694 6.35 7.20 -36.22
CA ILE A 694 6.65 6.60 -37.51
C ILE A 694 5.32 6.20 -38.15
N VAL A 695 5.01 6.71 -39.33
CA VAL A 695 3.75 6.53 -40.05
C VAL A 695 4.02 5.78 -41.35
N ARG A 696 3.58 4.52 -41.44
CA ARG A 696 3.98 3.63 -42.54
C ARG A 696 2.93 2.65 -43.03
N ASP A 697 3.22 2.06 -44.20
CA ASP A 697 2.46 0.98 -44.84
C ASP A 697 1.01 1.32 -45.27
N GLY A 698 0.62 2.59 -45.29
CA GLY A 698 -0.67 3.01 -45.88
C GLY A 698 -0.67 2.86 -47.41
N ASN A 699 -1.80 2.45 -47.99
CA ASN A 699 -1.90 2.17 -49.43
C ASN A 699 -3.21 2.75 -50.03
N ALA A 700 -3.16 3.99 -50.54
CA ALA A 700 -4.28 4.68 -51.16
C ALA A 700 -4.47 4.30 -52.65
N ASP A 701 -4.81 3.04 -52.92
CA ASP A 701 -5.03 2.46 -54.26
C ASP A 701 -6.52 2.29 -54.65
N GLY A 702 -7.45 2.85 -53.85
CA GLY A 702 -8.88 2.60 -53.98
C GLY A 702 -9.52 3.19 -55.24
N THR A 703 -10.32 2.40 -55.97
CA THR A 703 -11.04 2.88 -57.17
C THR A 703 -12.46 3.34 -56.85
N GLY A 704 -12.63 4.62 -56.54
CA GLY A 704 -13.91 5.33 -56.65
C GLY A 704 -14.96 5.04 -55.59
N LEU A 705 -14.75 5.54 -54.37
CA LEU A 705 -15.81 5.95 -53.43
C LEU A 705 -15.19 6.83 -52.33
N SER A 706 -15.52 8.13 -52.32
CA SER A 706 -15.03 9.03 -51.28
C SER A 706 -15.83 8.85 -49.98
N ALA A 707 -15.13 8.68 -48.85
CA ALA A 707 -15.75 8.63 -47.53
C ALA A 707 -16.16 10.04 -47.11
N SER A 708 -17.46 10.29 -46.89
CA SER A 708 -17.93 11.57 -46.36
C SER A 708 -17.72 11.62 -44.85
N ILE A 709 -16.66 12.30 -44.42
CA ILE A 709 -16.28 12.47 -43.02
C ILE A 709 -16.60 13.93 -42.65
N SER A 710 -17.47 14.12 -41.66
CA SER A 710 -17.94 15.46 -41.25
C SER A 710 -18.47 16.34 -42.40
N GLY A 711 -19.00 15.71 -43.46
CA GLY A 711 -19.51 16.37 -44.67
C GLY A 711 -18.48 16.59 -45.78
N VAL A 712 -17.20 16.30 -45.55
CA VAL A 712 -16.11 16.45 -46.52
C VAL A 712 -15.79 15.10 -47.18
N PRO A 713 -15.72 14.99 -48.52
CA PRO A 713 -15.34 13.76 -49.20
C PRO A 713 -13.82 13.53 -49.13
N VAL A 714 -13.39 12.54 -48.36
CA VAL A 714 -12.01 12.03 -48.32
C VAL A 714 -11.87 10.93 -49.37
N ASP A 715 -10.91 11.07 -50.30
CA ASP A 715 -10.76 10.15 -51.43
C ASP A 715 -9.67 9.10 -51.20
N ALA A 716 -10.00 7.83 -51.47
CA ALA A 716 -9.16 6.66 -51.23
C ALA A 716 -7.97 6.51 -52.21
N THR A 717 -7.68 7.54 -53.01
CA THR A 717 -6.58 7.57 -54.00
C THR A 717 -5.35 8.35 -53.56
N GLY A 718 -5.41 9.10 -52.45
CA GLY A 718 -4.31 9.97 -52.03
C GLY A 718 -4.09 10.04 -50.53
N GLY A 719 -2.85 10.35 -50.10
CA GLY A 719 -2.49 10.47 -48.69
C GLY A 719 -2.39 9.12 -48.01
N GLY A 720 -1.45 8.27 -48.44
CA GLY A 720 -1.24 6.93 -47.89
C GLY A 720 -0.85 6.98 -46.41
N GLY A 721 0.17 7.77 -46.08
CA GLY A 721 0.55 8.01 -44.68
C GLY A 721 -0.45 8.92 -43.97
N ILE A 722 -0.68 10.12 -44.51
CA ILE A 722 -1.67 11.07 -43.99
C ILE A 722 -2.41 11.82 -45.10
N ALA A 723 -3.73 11.99 -44.91
CA ALA A 723 -4.59 12.78 -45.76
C ALA A 723 -5.22 13.96 -44.99
N LEU A 724 -4.94 15.19 -45.43
CA LEU A 724 -5.39 16.44 -44.80
C LEU A 724 -6.38 17.19 -45.70
N TYR A 725 -7.61 17.39 -45.23
CA TYR A 725 -8.66 18.12 -45.94
C TYR A 725 -9.16 19.33 -45.13
N SER A 726 -9.10 20.52 -45.73
CA SER A 726 -9.39 21.84 -45.11
C SER A 726 -8.90 21.92 -43.65
N SER A 727 -7.63 21.56 -43.45
CA SER A 727 -7.04 21.25 -42.15
C SER A 727 -5.70 21.92 -41.95
N SER A 728 -5.42 22.35 -40.72
CA SER A 728 -4.21 23.11 -40.34
C SER A 728 -3.41 22.55 -39.15
N PRO A 729 -3.31 21.22 -38.93
CA PRO A 729 -2.62 20.67 -37.75
C PRO A 729 -1.11 20.93 -37.78
N THR A 730 -0.47 20.82 -36.61
CA THR A 730 1.00 20.77 -36.52
C THR A 730 1.50 19.33 -36.54
N ILE A 731 2.31 18.97 -37.53
CA ILE A 731 2.97 17.66 -37.67
C ILE A 731 4.46 17.89 -37.39
N ALA A 732 5.02 17.24 -36.37
CA ALA A 732 6.41 17.46 -35.98
C ALA A 732 7.14 16.16 -35.61
N ASN A 733 8.46 16.10 -35.80
CA ASN A 733 9.28 14.96 -35.39
C ASN A 733 8.71 13.60 -35.85
N CYS A 734 8.18 13.55 -37.08
CA CYS A 734 7.52 12.36 -37.62
C CYS A 734 8.27 11.82 -38.82
N VAL A 735 8.28 10.50 -38.95
CA VAL A 735 8.79 9.80 -40.13
C VAL A 735 7.62 9.25 -40.93
N PHE A 736 7.49 9.62 -42.20
CA PHE A 736 6.54 9.04 -43.14
C PHE A 736 7.31 8.13 -44.09
N THR A 737 7.05 6.82 -44.08
CA THR A 737 7.79 5.87 -44.91
C THR A 737 7.01 4.65 -45.40
N ASN A 738 7.40 4.05 -46.53
CA ASN A 738 6.72 2.91 -47.17
C ASN A 738 5.21 3.13 -47.44
N ASN A 739 4.75 4.39 -47.53
CA ASN A 739 3.35 4.70 -47.86
C ASN A 739 3.17 4.86 -49.36
N LYS A 740 2.02 4.42 -49.89
CA LYS A 740 1.71 4.30 -51.31
C LYS A 740 0.40 5.01 -51.62
N ALA A 741 0.32 5.71 -52.74
CA ALA A 741 -0.88 6.40 -53.19
C ALA A 741 -0.86 6.66 -54.71
N ASN A 742 -1.93 7.22 -55.27
CA ASN A 742 -1.84 7.92 -56.54
C ASN A 742 -1.25 9.34 -56.36
N ASN A 743 -1.70 10.09 -55.36
CA ASN A 743 -1.21 11.44 -55.06
C ASN A 743 -0.85 11.57 -53.58
N GLY A 744 0.34 12.07 -53.24
CA GLY A 744 0.73 12.22 -51.83
C GLY A 744 0.94 10.88 -51.15
N GLY A 745 2.00 10.14 -51.53
CA GLY A 745 2.30 8.82 -50.95
C GLY A 745 2.46 8.90 -49.43
N GLY A 746 3.38 9.75 -48.98
CA GLY A 746 3.54 10.09 -47.56
C GLY A 746 2.43 11.03 -47.06
N ILE A 747 2.28 12.20 -47.68
CA ILE A 747 1.42 13.29 -47.21
C ILE A 747 0.59 13.88 -48.36
N LEU A 748 -0.73 13.91 -48.22
CA LEU A 748 -1.66 14.66 -49.08
C LEU A 748 -2.25 15.87 -48.34
N LEU A 749 -2.26 17.02 -49.02
CA LEU A 749 -3.00 18.22 -48.63
C LEU A 749 -4.00 18.55 -49.74
N PHE A 750 -5.26 18.77 -49.38
CA PHE A 750 -6.33 18.90 -50.37
C PHE A 750 -7.45 19.87 -49.95
N GLY A 751 -7.64 20.93 -50.74
CA GLY A 751 -8.79 21.81 -50.68
C GLY A 751 -8.58 23.08 -49.86
N ASP A 752 -9.45 24.07 -50.11
CA ASP A 752 -9.34 25.44 -49.60
C ASP A 752 -9.04 25.49 -48.09
N GLY A 753 -8.03 26.28 -47.72
CA GLY A 753 -7.64 26.51 -46.33
C GLY A 753 -6.84 25.38 -45.67
N THR A 754 -6.33 24.41 -46.44
CA THR A 754 -5.43 23.37 -45.92
C THR A 754 -4.03 23.96 -45.71
N ALA A 755 -3.70 24.31 -44.46
CA ALA A 755 -2.49 25.04 -44.08
C ALA A 755 -1.81 24.43 -42.82
N PRO A 756 -1.28 23.20 -42.91
CA PRO A 756 -0.55 22.56 -41.80
C PRO A 756 0.87 23.10 -41.66
N THR A 757 1.42 22.96 -40.45
CA THR A 757 2.86 23.14 -40.19
C THR A 757 3.53 21.77 -40.10
N ILE A 758 4.50 21.49 -40.97
CA ILE A 758 5.27 20.24 -41.05
C ILE A 758 6.72 20.56 -40.69
N SER A 759 7.26 20.01 -39.59
CA SER A 759 8.52 20.48 -38.98
C SER A 759 9.37 19.38 -38.35
N GLN A 760 10.68 19.30 -38.66
CA GLN A 760 11.57 18.19 -38.21
C GLN A 760 11.06 16.81 -38.68
N CYS A 761 10.46 16.72 -39.86
CA CYS A 761 9.93 15.46 -40.38
C CYS A 761 10.85 14.85 -41.44
N VAL A 762 10.92 13.52 -41.44
CA VAL A 762 11.52 12.74 -42.53
C VAL A 762 10.38 12.15 -43.36
N ILE A 763 10.44 12.32 -44.68
CA ILE A 763 9.48 11.77 -45.62
C ILE A 763 10.30 10.96 -46.63
N SER A 764 10.36 9.64 -46.46
CA SER A 764 11.26 8.80 -47.26
C SER A 764 10.70 7.44 -47.67
N ASP A 765 11.05 6.97 -48.87
CA ASP A 765 10.59 5.70 -49.46
C ASP A 765 9.06 5.59 -49.61
N ASN A 766 8.38 6.71 -49.83
CA ASN A 766 6.96 6.75 -50.18
C ASN A 766 6.77 6.80 -51.72
N SER A 767 5.63 6.33 -52.23
CA SER A 767 5.36 6.19 -53.66
C SER A 767 4.03 6.83 -54.06
N GLY A 768 4.05 7.64 -55.12
CA GLY A 768 2.88 8.34 -55.66
C GLY A 768 2.78 8.16 -57.17
N THR A 769 1.78 7.43 -57.69
CA THR A 769 1.72 7.11 -59.15
C THR A 769 1.63 8.35 -60.04
N SER A 770 0.92 9.37 -59.58
CA SER A 770 0.47 10.55 -60.35
C SER A 770 1.08 11.87 -59.87
N GLY A 771 2.01 11.81 -58.90
CA GLY A 771 2.78 12.95 -58.39
C GLY A 771 2.87 12.96 -56.86
N GLY A 772 3.89 13.61 -56.31
CA GLY A 772 4.04 13.79 -54.86
C GLY A 772 4.20 12.47 -54.12
N GLY A 773 5.22 11.69 -54.46
CA GLY A 773 5.54 10.46 -53.72
C GLY A 773 5.75 10.76 -52.23
N GLY A 774 6.51 11.81 -51.92
CA GLY A 774 6.63 12.35 -50.57
C GLY A 774 5.41 13.18 -50.18
N ILE A 775 5.26 14.36 -50.78
CA ILE A 775 4.23 15.35 -50.42
C ILE A 775 3.47 15.84 -51.67
N PHE A 776 2.15 15.93 -51.59
CA PHE A 776 1.30 16.56 -52.61
C PHE A 776 0.50 17.71 -52.01
N ASN A 777 0.70 18.93 -52.50
CA ASN A 777 -0.04 20.14 -52.14
C ASN A 777 -1.06 20.45 -53.24
N GLY A 778 -2.35 20.24 -52.99
CA GLY A 778 -3.41 20.44 -53.99
C GLY A 778 -4.49 21.44 -53.59
N PHE A 779 -5.03 22.15 -54.60
CA PHE A 779 -6.25 22.97 -54.50
C PHE A 779 -6.15 24.04 -53.39
N ASN A 780 -5.40 25.10 -53.67
CA ASN A 780 -5.25 26.26 -52.78
C ASN A 780 -4.70 25.89 -51.38
N SER A 781 -3.75 24.96 -51.31
CA SER A 781 -3.09 24.56 -50.05
C SER A 781 -1.90 25.46 -49.71
N GLU A 782 -1.77 25.82 -48.43
CA GLU A 782 -0.79 26.82 -47.91
C GLU A 782 0.13 26.20 -46.83
N ALA A 783 0.78 25.08 -47.13
CA ALA A 783 1.62 24.36 -46.17
C ALA A 783 2.84 25.17 -45.71
N THR A 784 3.23 25.04 -44.44
CA THR A 784 4.55 25.47 -43.96
C THR A 784 5.41 24.23 -43.72
N ILE A 785 6.36 23.97 -44.62
CA ILE A 785 7.30 22.84 -44.57
C ILE A 785 8.67 23.39 -44.17
N GLN A 786 9.13 23.07 -42.96
CA GLN A 786 10.39 23.59 -42.44
C GLN A 786 11.26 22.52 -41.77
N HIS A 787 12.59 22.62 -41.86
CA HIS A 787 13.51 21.66 -41.23
C HIS A 787 13.17 20.19 -41.55
N CYS A 788 12.82 19.87 -42.79
CA CYS A 788 12.40 18.50 -43.19
C CYS A 788 13.40 17.84 -44.14
N THR A 789 13.44 16.51 -44.17
CA THR A 789 14.18 15.73 -45.18
C THR A 789 13.20 14.92 -46.02
N VAL A 790 13.06 15.28 -47.30
CA VAL A 790 12.20 14.61 -48.29
C VAL A 790 13.10 13.88 -49.27
N ALA A 791 13.33 12.58 -49.06
CA ALA A 791 14.34 11.82 -49.78
C ALA A 791 13.82 10.46 -50.29
N ARG A 792 14.39 9.91 -51.36
CA ARG A 792 14.07 8.56 -51.88
C ARG A 792 12.60 8.29 -52.27
N ASN A 793 11.73 9.28 -52.25
CA ASN A 793 10.34 9.09 -52.66
C ASN A 793 10.25 8.89 -54.17
N THR A 794 9.24 8.13 -54.62
CA THR A 794 9.13 7.68 -56.01
C THR A 794 7.84 8.13 -56.68
N SER A 795 7.91 8.43 -57.98
CA SER A 795 6.73 8.69 -58.82
C SER A 795 6.95 8.22 -60.26
N THR A 796 5.86 8.07 -61.03
CA THR A 796 5.93 7.80 -62.47
C THR A 796 5.96 9.09 -63.31
N VAL A 797 5.75 10.24 -62.66
CA VAL A 797 5.76 11.60 -63.24
C VAL A 797 6.72 12.52 -62.46
N GLU A 798 6.67 13.82 -62.71
CA GLU A 798 7.43 14.85 -62.01
C GLU A 798 7.04 14.99 -60.53
N GLY A 799 7.86 15.72 -59.74
CA GLY A 799 7.55 16.05 -58.35
C GLY A 799 7.48 14.83 -57.41
N ALA A 800 8.37 13.86 -57.57
CA ALA A 800 8.43 12.67 -56.72
C ALA A 800 8.67 13.00 -55.24
N GLY A 801 9.49 14.01 -54.94
CA GLY A 801 9.63 14.59 -53.61
C GLY A 801 8.41 15.41 -53.21
N ILE A 802 8.19 16.55 -53.88
CA ILE A 802 7.07 17.47 -53.62
C ILE A 802 6.38 17.83 -54.95
N TYR A 803 5.05 17.76 -54.98
CA TYR A 803 4.22 18.17 -56.12
C TYR A 803 3.22 19.24 -55.67
N ASN A 804 3.22 20.40 -56.34
CA ASN A 804 2.35 21.54 -56.02
C ASN A 804 1.36 21.77 -57.15
N MET A 805 0.06 21.76 -56.85
CA MET A 805 -1.02 21.78 -57.85
C MET A 805 -2.12 22.78 -57.53
N LEU A 806 -2.61 23.46 -58.57
CA LEU A 806 -3.80 24.33 -58.56
C LEU A 806 -3.74 25.41 -57.46
N LEU A 807 -2.97 26.46 -57.76
CA LEU A 807 -2.83 27.70 -56.98
C LEU A 807 -2.39 27.49 -55.52
N SER A 808 -1.70 26.38 -55.23
CA SER A 808 -1.10 26.12 -53.92
C SER A 808 0.15 26.99 -53.71
N THR A 809 0.39 27.41 -52.47
CA THR A 809 1.37 28.44 -52.09
C THR A 809 2.33 28.02 -50.96
N PRO A 810 2.82 26.75 -50.90
CA PRO A 810 3.53 26.27 -49.72
C PRO A 810 4.89 26.96 -49.52
N SER A 811 5.22 27.22 -48.26
CA SER A 811 6.53 27.72 -47.81
C SER A 811 7.44 26.53 -47.52
N ILE A 812 8.65 26.51 -48.09
CA ILE A 812 9.62 25.42 -47.97
C ILE A 812 10.96 26.02 -47.52
N LEU A 813 11.35 25.76 -46.26
CA LEU A 813 12.47 26.42 -45.59
C LEU A 813 13.39 25.40 -44.89
N ASN A 814 14.71 25.65 -44.86
CA ASN A 814 15.68 24.82 -44.10
C ASN A 814 15.55 23.32 -44.39
N THR A 815 15.20 22.94 -45.63
CA THR A 815 14.71 21.61 -45.99
C THR A 815 15.61 20.95 -47.05
N VAL A 816 15.69 19.63 -47.05
CA VAL A 816 16.47 18.86 -48.03
C VAL A 816 15.52 18.00 -48.86
N VAL A 817 15.47 18.25 -50.16
CA VAL A 817 14.69 17.48 -51.15
C VAL A 817 15.67 16.83 -52.11
N TRP A 818 16.15 15.61 -51.78
CA TRP A 818 17.26 14.96 -52.50
C TRP A 818 17.13 13.44 -52.59
N GLY A 819 17.56 12.85 -53.70
CA GLY A 819 17.54 11.39 -53.93
C GLY A 819 16.17 10.80 -54.28
N ASN A 820 15.15 11.62 -54.52
CA ASN A 820 13.83 11.20 -55.01
C ASN A 820 13.89 10.84 -56.51
N SER A 821 13.00 9.95 -56.97
CA SER A 821 13.07 9.35 -58.31
C SER A 821 11.73 9.44 -59.05
N GLY A 822 11.75 10.03 -60.25
CA GLY A 822 10.58 10.23 -61.10
C GLY A 822 10.97 10.84 -62.44
N GLN A 823 10.04 11.48 -63.13
CA GLN A 823 10.39 12.36 -64.26
C GLN A 823 11.01 13.67 -63.74
N ALA A 824 11.88 14.30 -64.52
CA ALA A 824 12.58 15.51 -64.07
C ALA A 824 11.72 16.77 -64.27
N PRO A 825 11.57 17.66 -63.26
CA PRO A 825 12.21 17.61 -61.94
C PRO A 825 11.53 16.60 -61.00
N ALA A 826 12.32 15.71 -60.41
CA ALA A 826 11.85 14.73 -59.43
C ALA A 826 11.90 15.28 -58.00
N GLY A 827 12.63 16.39 -57.77
CA GLY A 827 12.64 17.12 -56.49
C GLY A 827 11.32 17.83 -56.18
N ILE A 828 11.11 18.99 -56.79
CA ILE A 828 9.90 19.82 -56.63
C ILE A 828 9.32 20.12 -58.03
N TYR A 829 8.00 20.03 -58.18
CA TYR A 829 7.28 20.38 -59.42
C TYR A 829 6.04 21.25 -59.15
N ASP A 830 5.90 22.33 -59.94
CA ASP A 830 4.84 23.33 -59.80
C ASP A 830 3.86 23.33 -60.98
N LEU A 831 2.68 22.73 -60.80
CA LEU A 831 1.58 22.81 -61.74
C LEU A 831 0.63 23.96 -61.36
N ILE A 832 0.82 25.11 -62.00
CA ILE A 832 0.00 26.34 -61.81
C ILE A 832 -0.05 26.73 -60.32
N SER A 833 1.12 26.71 -59.66
CA SER A 833 1.29 26.96 -58.22
C SER A 833 2.48 27.91 -58.00
N THR A 834 2.61 28.50 -56.80
CA THR A 834 3.67 29.46 -56.48
C THR A 834 4.21 29.23 -55.06
N PRO A 835 5.07 28.22 -54.85
CA PRO A 835 5.71 28.00 -53.55
C PRO A 835 6.76 29.08 -53.24
N VAL A 836 7.11 29.21 -51.96
CA VAL A 836 8.23 30.03 -51.50
C VAL A 836 9.33 29.10 -50.99
N VAL A 837 10.32 28.82 -51.83
CA VAL A 837 11.46 27.96 -51.48
C VAL A 837 12.65 28.80 -51.05
N ALA A 838 13.23 28.50 -49.88
CA ALA A 838 14.37 29.23 -49.34
C ALA A 838 15.28 28.33 -48.49
N HIS A 839 16.58 28.65 -48.45
CA HIS A 839 17.62 27.98 -47.63
C HIS A 839 17.45 26.46 -47.60
N SER A 840 17.41 25.84 -48.78
CA SER A 840 17.05 24.42 -48.94
C SER A 840 17.88 23.77 -50.04
N ILE A 841 18.24 22.49 -49.86
CA ILE A 841 18.86 21.68 -50.92
C ILE A 841 17.72 21.10 -51.76
N VAL A 842 17.75 21.28 -53.08
CA VAL A 842 16.72 20.77 -53.99
C VAL A 842 17.39 20.17 -55.23
N GLN A 843 17.23 18.85 -55.40
CA GLN A 843 17.60 18.14 -56.62
C GLN A 843 16.88 18.70 -57.84
N ASP A 844 17.50 18.60 -59.02
CA ASP A 844 17.04 19.20 -60.28
C ASP A 844 17.00 20.75 -60.29
N GLY A 845 16.95 21.37 -59.11
CA GLY A 845 17.01 22.81 -58.86
C GLY A 845 15.64 23.46 -58.72
N HIS A 846 15.61 24.61 -58.05
CA HIS A 846 14.40 25.43 -57.90
C HIS A 846 14.73 26.92 -57.85
N SER A 847 13.78 27.78 -58.20
CA SER A 847 13.86 29.21 -57.94
C SER A 847 13.65 29.49 -56.44
N GLY A 848 14.49 30.34 -55.85
CA GLY A 848 14.39 30.66 -54.42
C GLY A 848 15.63 31.35 -53.85
N THR A 849 15.54 31.77 -52.59
CA THR A 849 16.63 32.46 -51.88
C THR A 849 17.50 31.44 -51.15
N GLY A 850 18.77 31.29 -51.53
CA GLY A 850 19.67 30.32 -50.90
C GLY A 850 19.31 28.86 -51.19
N VAL A 851 18.70 28.59 -52.34
CA VAL A 851 18.45 27.22 -52.81
C VAL A 851 19.73 26.64 -53.42
N VAL A 852 20.08 25.42 -53.04
CA VAL A 852 21.30 24.72 -53.50
C VAL A 852 20.91 23.50 -54.34
N ASN A 853 21.41 23.44 -55.58
CA ASN A 853 21.32 22.26 -56.45
C ASN A 853 22.69 21.57 -56.52
N THR A 854 23.02 20.83 -55.47
CA THR A 854 24.26 20.06 -55.30
C THR A 854 23.94 18.92 -54.35
N ASP A 855 24.69 17.82 -54.44
CA ASP A 855 24.46 16.63 -53.62
C ASP A 855 24.35 16.97 -52.12
N ALA A 856 23.29 16.45 -51.49
CA ALA A 856 23.09 16.58 -50.05
C ALA A 856 24.17 15.85 -49.25
N LEU A 857 24.86 14.86 -49.85
CA LEU A 857 25.92 14.07 -49.21
C LEU A 857 25.46 13.47 -47.87
N PHE A 858 24.34 12.74 -47.92
CA PHE A 858 23.85 11.94 -46.80
C PHE A 858 24.87 10.86 -46.39
N VAL A 859 24.89 10.50 -45.11
CA VAL A 859 25.83 9.50 -44.56
C VAL A 859 25.64 8.12 -45.19
N ALA A 860 24.39 7.66 -45.34
CA ALA A 860 24.04 6.38 -45.93
C ALA A 860 22.67 6.45 -46.64
N GLN A 861 22.58 7.17 -47.76
CA GLN A 861 21.31 7.30 -48.51
C GLN A 861 20.71 5.93 -48.95
N SER A 862 21.47 4.84 -48.97
CA SER A 862 20.95 3.50 -49.25
C SER A 862 20.11 2.90 -48.11
N ASP A 863 20.31 3.36 -46.88
CA ASP A 863 19.98 2.68 -45.62
C ASP A 863 19.39 3.72 -44.61
N PRO A 864 18.15 4.19 -44.85
CA PRO A 864 17.67 5.48 -44.31
C PRO A 864 17.53 5.53 -42.78
N ASP A 865 17.15 4.41 -42.19
CA ASP A 865 16.91 4.16 -40.75
C ASP A 865 18.09 3.50 -40.04
N GLY A 866 19.27 3.52 -40.66
CA GLY A 866 20.52 3.08 -40.06
C GLY A 866 20.70 1.56 -39.97
N ALA A 867 21.87 1.16 -39.49
CA ALA A 867 22.26 -0.24 -39.39
C ALA A 867 21.48 -0.97 -38.28
N ASP A 868 20.91 -0.25 -37.32
CA ASP A 868 20.05 -0.82 -36.28
C ASP A 868 18.57 -0.99 -36.70
N ASN A 869 18.19 -0.49 -37.89
CA ASN A 869 16.83 -0.53 -38.46
C ASN A 869 15.80 0.21 -37.56
N GLN A 870 16.23 1.27 -36.88
CA GLN A 870 15.38 2.10 -36.03
C GLN A 870 15.55 3.59 -36.36
N TRP A 871 14.61 4.13 -37.12
CA TRP A 871 14.43 5.58 -37.28
C TRP A 871 14.60 6.41 -36.00
N MET A 872 15.16 7.61 -36.16
CA MET A 872 15.40 8.61 -35.11
C MET A 872 16.52 8.20 -34.13
N THR A 873 17.51 7.45 -34.61
CA THR A 873 18.72 7.04 -33.88
C THR A 873 19.98 7.74 -34.39
N ALA A 874 21.11 7.52 -33.70
CA ALA A 874 22.37 8.17 -34.02
C ALA A 874 23.02 7.67 -35.33
N ASP A 875 22.57 6.55 -35.91
CA ASP A 875 23.08 6.01 -37.17
C ASP A 875 22.20 6.29 -38.40
N ASP A 876 20.95 6.78 -38.25
CA ASP A 876 20.03 7.25 -39.32
C ASP A 876 20.76 7.71 -40.61
N GLY A 877 20.60 6.99 -41.72
CA GLY A 877 21.39 7.19 -42.94
C GLY A 877 21.13 8.51 -43.67
N LEU A 878 19.99 9.17 -43.40
CA LEU A 878 19.60 10.47 -43.98
C LEU A 878 20.13 11.69 -43.20
N ARG A 879 21.01 11.50 -42.21
CA ARG A 879 21.83 12.59 -41.65
C ARG A 879 22.79 13.12 -42.72
N LEU A 880 23.10 14.41 -42.66
CA LEU A 880 24.10 15.04 -43.52
C LEU A 880 25.53 14.67 -43.07
N SER A 881 26.43 14.42 -44.01
CA SER A 881 27.86 14.24 -43.70
C SER A 881 28.58 15.59 -43.48
N PRO A 882 29.75 15.63 -42.80
CA PRO A 882 30.45 16.89 -42.48
C PRO A 882 30.87 17.76 -43.68
N CYS A 883 30.95 17.19 -44.89
CA CYS A 883 31.22 17.93 -46.14
C CYS A 883 29.96 18.39 -46.87
N SER A 884 28.76 18.05 -46.40
CA SER A 884 27.50 18.44 -47.05
C SER A 884 27.39 19.97 -47.21
N PRO A 885 26.83 20.48 -48.32
CA PRO A 885 26.52 21.90 -48.46
C PRO A 885 25.40 22.37 -47.52
N GLY A 886 24.69 21.46 -46.83
CA GLY A 886 23.62 21.80 -45.88
C GLY A 886 24.07 22.15 -44.46
N ILE A 887 25.28 21.76 -44.04
CA ILE A 887 25.75 21.99 -42.66
C ILE A 887 25.98 23.50 -42.40
N ASN A 888 25.43 24.04 -41.31
CA ASN A 888 25.42 25.47 -40.98
C ASN A 888 24.88 26.39 -42.11
N ALA A 889 24.05 25.88 -43.02
CA ALA A 889 23.59 26.62 -44.21
C ALA A 889 22.12 27.09 -44.15
N GLY A 890 21.36 26.65 -43.14
CA GLY A 890 19.99 27.07 -42.90
C GLY A 890 19.85 28.52 -42.45
N LEU A 891 18.66 29.08 -42.63
CA LEU A 891 18.29 30.41 -42.17
C LEU A 891 18.07 30.40 -40.65
N PHE A 892 18.89 31.15 -39.93
CA PHE A 892 18.69 31.44 -38.50
C PHE A 892 17.68 32.61 -38.32
N ALA A 893 16.43 32.39 -38.72
CA ALA A 893 15.33 33.34 -38.51
C ALA A 893 13.97 32.62 -38.43
N GLY A 894 13.09 33.11 -37.54
CA GLY A 894 11.80 32.48 -37.25
C GLY A 894 11.86 31.52 -36.06
N ASN A 895 10.81 30.72 -35.89
CA ASN A 895 10.73 29.73 -34.80
C ASN A 895 11.50 28.46 -35.18
N ILE A 896 12.83 28.51 -35.01
CA ILE A 896 13.69 27.32 -35.02
C ILE A 896 13.28 26.44 -33.82
N PRO A 897 13.05 25.13 -34.00
CA PRO A 897 12.75 24.26 -32.88
C PRO A 897 13.98 24.11 -31.95
N PRO A 898 13.79 23.74 -30.66
CA PRO A 898 14.91 23.63 -29.73
C PRO A 898 15.82 22.43 -30.02
N THR A 899 15.29 21.40 -30.71
CA THR A 899 16.00 20.17 -31.05
C THR A 899 15.86 19.81 -32.53
N ASP A 900 16.67 18.87 -33.00
CA ASP A 900 16.44 18.14 -34.23
C ASP A 900 15.54 16.91 -33.99
N ILE A 901 15.32 16.08 -35.03
CA ILE A 901 14.51 14.86 -34.92
C ILE A 901 15.10 13.80 -33.96
N LEU A 902 16.41 13.84 -33.69
CA LEU A 902 17.10 12.97 -32.74
C LEU A 902 16.99 13.45 -31.28
N GLY A 903 16.42 14.64 -31.06
CA GLY A 903 16.38 15.31 -29.75
C GLY A 903 17.70 15.99 -29.37
N LEU A 904 18.63 16.15 -30.31
CA LEU A 904 19.90 16.84 -30.14
C LEU A 904 19.71 18.35 -30.39
N SER A 905 20.67 19.21 -30.03
CA SER A 905 20.49 20.68 -30.19
C SER A 905 20.28 21.06 -31.65
N ARG A 906 19.27 21.87 -31.97
CA ARG A 906 18.96 22.28 -33.36
C ARG A 906 19.89 23.34 -33.95
N VAL A 907 20.81 23.85 -33.14
CA VAL A 907 21.90 24.73 -33.55
C VAL A 907 23.11 24.28 -32.74
N PHE A 908 24.10 23.68 -33.42
CA PHE A 908 25.33 23.20 -32.76
C PHE A 908 26.46 24.24 -32.77
N ASP A 909 26.70 24.89 -33.92
CA ASP A 909 27.74 25.92 -34.08
C ASP A 909 27.11 27.34 -34.05
N VAL A 910 26.52 27.81 -35.16
CA VAL A 910 25.98 29.19 -35.27
C VAL A 910 24.66 29.31 -36.03
N THR A 911 24.37 28.40 -36.96
CA THR A 911 23.13 28.36 -37.76
C THR A 911 22.66 26.91 -37.85
N ALA A 912 21.35 26.68 -38.00
CA ALA A 912 20.82 25.33 -38.16
C ALA A 912 21.23 24.72 -39.50
N ASP A 913 21.39 23.40 -39.53
CA ASP A 913 21.53 22.62 -40.76
C ASP A 913 20.24 22.66 -41.61
N MET A 914 20.38 22.40 -42.91
CA MET A 914 19.22 22.08 -43.75
C MET A 914 18.81 20.61 -43.53
N GLY A 915 17.53 20.34 -43.26
CA GLY A 915 16.99 18.98 -43.10
C GLY A 915 16.39 18.71 -41.71
N ALA A 916 15.96 17.47 -41.48
CA ALA A 916 15.40 17.00 -40.20
C ALA A 916 16.44 16.89 -39.07
N TYR A 917 17.71 16.70 -39.42
CA TYR A 917 18.84 16.42 -38.53
C TYR A 917 19.72 17.65 -38.30
N GLU A 918 20.52 17.63 -37.22
CA GLU A 918 21.60 18.59 -36.96
C GLU A 918 22.91 17.87 -36.60
N LEU A 919 24.00 18.15 -37.33
CA LEU A 919 25.32 17.58 -37.07
C LEU A 919 25.93 18.15 -35.78
N GLN A 920 25.94 17.34 -34.71
CA GLN A 920 26.53 17.70 -33.41
C GLN A 920 28.09 17.65 -33.40
N SER A 921 28.74 18.05 -34.49
CA SER A 921 30.19 18.11 -34.60
C SER A 921 30.64 19.17 -35.61
N TYR A 922 31.82 19.74 -35.38
CA TYR A 922 32.42 20.70 -36.30
C TYR A 922 32.78 20.04 -37.64
N ARG A 923 32.95 20.84 -38.70
CA ARG A 923 33.30 20.40 -40.07
C ARG A 923 34.75 19.87 -40.19
N ASP A 924 35.12 18.89 -39.37
CA ASP A 924 36.49 18.43 -39.21
C ASP A 924 36.83 17.21 -40.10
N GLY A 925 35.95 16.90 -41.07
CA GLY A 925 36.18 15.91 -42.13
C GLY A 925 36.22 14.44 -41.70
N SER A 926 35.89 13.52 -42.60
CA SER A 926 35.94 12.07 -42.32
C SER A 926 37.34 11.45 -42.51
N SER A 927 38.28 12.21 -43.08
CA SER A 927 39.63 11.74 -43.38
C SER A 927 40.62 12.91 -43.41
N LEU A 928 41.93 12.62 -43.38
CA LEU A 928 42.98 13.63 -43.51
C LEU A 928 43.23 13.98 -44.98
N SER A 929 43.61 15.24 -45.21
CA SER A 929 44.22 15.75 -46.43
C SER A 929 45.45 14.95 -46.91
N VAL A 930 45.71 15.04 -48.22
CA VAL A 930 46.89 14.51 -48.89
C VAL A 930 47.76 15.64 -49.46
N ASN A 931 48.97 15.30 -49.92
CA ASN A 931 49.90 16.29 -50.47
C ASN A 931 49.29 17.05 -51.65
N GLY A 932 49.27 18.38 -51.57
CA GLY A 932 48.73 19.25 -52.62
C GLY A 932 47.23 19.55 -52.51
N ASP A 933 46.52 19.01 -51.51
CA ASP A 933 45.15 19.46 -51.20
C ASP A 933 45.16 20.93 -50.79
N ALA A 934 44.31 21.74 -51.42
CA ALA A 934 44.11 23.15 -51.10
C ALA A 934 42.65 23.56 -51.31
N VAL A 935 42.15 24.45 -50.44
CA VAL A 935 40.83 25.09 -50.60
C VAL A 935 40.89 26.55 -50.18
N SER A 936 40.08 27.39 -50.82
CA SER A 936 39.84 28.77 -50.39
C SER A 936 38.36 28.96 -50.09
N GLN A 937 38.06 29.47 -48.89
CA GLN A 937 36.69 29.72 -48.43
C GLN A 937 36.59 31.05 -47.66
N ALA A 938 35.40 31.64 -47.65
CA ALA A 938 35.12 32.80 -46.81
C ALA A 938 34.94 32.35 -45.36
N ILE A 939 35.62 33.02 -44.43
CA ILE A 939 35.46 32.83 -42.99
C ILE A 939 34.13 33.44 -42.55
N VAL A 940 33.32 32.63 -41.86
CA VAL A 940 32.18 33.08 -41.07
C VAL A 940 32.68 33.44 -39.67
N ALA A 941 32.39 34.67 -39.21
CA ALA A 941 32.86 35.15 -37.91
C ALA A 941 32.11 34.47 -36.75
N GLY A 942 32.85 34.09 -35.70
CA GLY A 942 32.28 33.49 -34.49
C GLY A 942 32.00 31.98 -34.56
N THR A 943 32.37 31.31 -35.65
CA THR A 943 32.18 29.86 -35.87
C THR A 943 33.52 29.16 -36.14
N SER A 944 33.58 27.84 -35.94
CA SER A 944 34.75 27.03 -36.24
C SER A 944 34.77 26.58 -37.70
N ASN A 945 35.52 27.32 -38.53
CA ASN A 945 35.52 27.12 -39.98
C ASN A 945 36.45 25.96 -40.38
N GLY A 946 35.90 24.77 -40.61
CA GLY A 946 36.63 23.62 -41.16
C GLY A 946 36.93 23.77 -42.65
N PHE A 947 38.16 23.51 -43.07
CA PHE A 947 38.63 23.61 -44.46
C PHE A 947 38.66 22.21 -45.09
N LEU A 948 37.64 21.90 -45.90
CA LEU A 948 37.44 20.59 -46.50
C LEU A 948 37.67 20.61 -48.01
N VAL A 949 38.19 19.51 -48.55
CA VAL A 949 38.29 19.26 -50.00
C VAL A 949 37.43 18.07 -50.44
N SER A 950 37.31 17.87 -51.76
CA SER A 950 36.56 16.76 -52.37
C SER A 950 36.91 15.41 -51.74
N GLY A 951 35.89 14.66 -51.31
CA GLY A 951 36.04 13.43 -50.53
C GLY A 951 36.10 13.61 -49.00
N CYS A 952 35.69 14.77 -48.48
CA CYS A 952 35.60 15.06 -47.03
C CYS A 952 36.95 14.98 -46.29
N ARG A 953 38.06 15.22 -47.00
CA ARG A 953 39.39 15.33 -46.39
C ARG A 953 39.55 16.70 -45.73
N VAL A 954 39.99 16.74 -44.47
CA VAL A 954 40.26 17.99 -43.74
C VAL A 954 41.69 18.45 -43.94
N ILE A 955 41.84 19.75 -44.21
CA ILE A 955 43.12 20.46 -44.15
C ILE A 955 43.33 20.94 -42.71
N ALA A 956 42.58 21.96 -42.29
CA ALA A 956 42.65 22.58 -40.98
C ALA A 956 41.27 23.08 -40.55
N GLN A 957 41.12 23.48 -39.29
CA GLN A 957 39.98 24.26 -38.81
C GLN A 957 40.51 25.61 -38.29
N VAL A 958 39.80 26.70 -38.58
CA VAL A 958 40.16 28.07 -38.15
C VAL A 958 38.95 28.73 -37.49
N THR A 959 39.10 29.13 -36.23
CA THR A 959 38.05 29.77 -35.44
C THR A 959 38.48 31.20 -35.13
N PRO A 960 37.81 32.24 -35.70
CA PRO A 960 38.21 33.64 -35.49
C PRO A 960 38.13 34.04 -34.01
N SER A 961 39.27 34.43 -33.45
CA SER A 961 39.44 34.70 -32.02
C SER A 961 40.49 35.80 -31.79
N GLY A 962 40.65 36.25 -30.54
CA GLY A 962 41.70 37.20 -30.16
C GLY A 962 41.40 38.67 -30.54
N PRO A 963 42.42 39.55 -30.48
CA PRO A 963 42.26 41.00 -30.62
C PRO A 963 42.06 41.51 -32.06
N ALA A 964 42.35 40.70 -33.08
CA ALA A 964 42.15 41.05 -34.49
C ALA A 964 41.62 39.84 -35.30
N PRO A 965 40.39 39.34 -35.02
CA PRO A 965 39.90 38.08 -35.59
C PRO A 965 39.96 38.02 -37.11
N VAL A 966 40.46 36.90 -37.65
CA VAL A 966 40.53 36.66 -39.10
C VAL A 966 39.16 36.74 -39.76
N SER A 967 39.10 37.29 -40.97
CA SER A 967 37.88 37.50 -41.75
C SER A 967 38.17 37.53 -43.24
N GLY A 968 37.14 37.55 -44.08
CA GLY A 968 37.29 37.53 -45.54
C GLY A 968 37.62 36.13 -46.08
N SER A 969 38.27 36.08 -47.24
CA SER A 969 38.68 34.81 -47.86
C SER A 969 39.99 34.30 -47.26
N VAL A 970 40.03 33.01 -46.91
CA VAL A 970 41.23 32.33 -46.42
C VAL A 970 41.51 31.14 -47.34
N GLN A 971 42.79 30.94 -47.68
CA GLN A 971 43.29 29.71 -48.27
C GLN A 971 43.90 28.83 -47.20
N ALA A 972 43.62 27.52 -47.22
CA ALA A 972 44.34 26.53 -46.46
C ALA A 972 44.84 25.43 -47.41
N LYS A 973 46.04 24.93 -47.16
CA LYS A 973 46.75 23.98 -48.02
C LYS A 973 47.57 22.99 -47.21
N THR A 974 47.67 21.75 -47.70
CA THR A 974 48.42 20.66 -47.07
C THR A 974 49.58 20.22 -47.94
N PHE A 975 50.71 20.00 -47.29
CA PHE A 975 51.86 19.31 -47.84
C PHE A 975 52.10 18.03 -47.04
N VAL A 976 52.44 16.92 -47.72
CA VAL A 976 52.82 15.67 -47.07
C VAL A 976 54.05 15.12 -47.81
N GLU A 977 55.20 15.18 -47.15
CA GLU A 977 56.47 14.77 -47.71
C GLU A 977 56.66 13.25 -47.69
N GLY A 978 57.59 12.76 -48.53
CA GLY A 978 57.95 11.34 -48.60
C GLY A 978 58.73 10.79 -47.39
N GLY A 979 58.80 11.56 -46.29
CA GLY A 979 59.51 11.21 -45.06
C GLY A 979 59.65 12.41 -44.12
N VAL A 980 60.32 12.20 -42.98
CA VAL A 980 60.56 13.23 -41.95
C VAL A 980 61.38 14.38 -42.53
N ILE A 981 60.85 15.60 -42.46
CA ILE A 981 61.51 16.81 -42.94
C ILE A 981 62.74 17.05 -42.06
N THR A 982 63.91 17.19 -42.66
CA THR A 982 65.17 17.38 -41.91
C THR A 982 65.88 18.63 -42.43
N THR A 983 66.03 19.62 -41.55
CA THR A 983 66.97 20.74 -41.74
C THR A 983 68.29 20.43 -41.03
N GLU A 984 69.30 21.28 -41.18
CA GLU A 984 70.62 21.07 -40.54
C GLU A 984 70.57 21.12 -39.00
N ALA A 985 69.55 21.75 -38.41
CA ALA A 985 69.37 21.87 -36.96
C ALA A 985 68.14 21.15 -36.40
N VAL A 986 67.00 21.16 -37.10
CA VAL A 986 65.69 20.68 -36.60
C VAL A 986 64.97 19.76 -37.60
N LYS A 987 64.23 18.79 -37.07
CA LYS A 987 63.34 17.90 -37.84
C LYS A 987 61.89 18.30 -37.65
N PHE A 988 61.05 18.03 -38.65
CA PHE A 988 59.60 18.23 -38.57
C PHE A 988 58.85 16.98 -39.06
N VAL A 989 57.64 16.80 -38.54
CA VAL A 989 56.69 15.79 -39.03
C VAL A 989 56.46 15.99 -40.54
N GLN A 990 56.33 14.89 -41.29
CA GLN A 990 56.25 14.89 -42.76
C GLN A 990 55.06 15.71 -43.33
N ARG A 991 54.00 15.84 -42.54
CA ARG A 991 52.82 16.66 -42.82
C ARG A 991 53.03 18.07 -42.31
N HIS A 992 52.72 19.06 -43.13
CA HIS A 992 52.74 20.48 -42.76
C HIS A 992 51.70 21.28 -43.54
N TYR A 993 51.43 22.49 -43.07
CA TYR A 993 50.26 23.27 -43.47
C TYR A 993 50.63 24.71 -43.82
N GLU A 994 49.95 25.28 -44.80
CA GLU A 994 50.03 26.70 -45.17
C GLU A 994 48.61 27.28 -45.11
N ILE A 995 48.38 28.29 -44.27
CA ILE A 995 47.06 28.92 -44.07
C ILE A 995 47.23 30.43 -44.18
N LEU A 996 46.54 31.04 -45.14
CA LEU A 996 46.77 32.42 -45.59
C LEU A 996 45.43 33.16 -45.80
N PRO A 997 45.06 34.17 -44.98
CA PRO A 997 43.97 35.08 -45.29
C PRO A 997 44.38 36.04 -46.42
N ALA A 998 43.41 36.47 -47.22
CA ALA A 998 43.61 37.50 -48.23
C ALA A 998 43.92 38.88 -47.60
N ASP A 999 43.38 39.14 -46.41
CA ASP A 999 43.51 40.40 -45.68
C ASP A 999 44.32 40.22 -44.39
N ASN A 1000 45.20 41.18 -44.08
CA ASN A 1000 45.92 41.30 -42.80
C ASN A 1000 46.70 40.05 -42.32
N ALA A 1001 47.24 39.23 -43.23
CA ALA A 1001 47.91 37.96 -42.90
C ALA A 1001 49.05 38.05 -41.87
N GLY A 1002 49.73 39.19 -41.72
CA GLY A 1002 50.77 39.40 -40.70
C GLY A 1002 50.26 39.79 -39.30
N SER A 1003 48.96 40.00 -39.10
CA SER A 1003 48.40 40.52 -37.84
C SER A 1003 47.02 39.96 -37.46
N ALA A 1004 46.34 39.25 -38.35
CA ALA A 1004 45.09 38.56 -38.05
C ALA A 1004 45.29 37.48 -36.97
N THR A 1005 44.31 37.31 -36.09
CA THR A 1005 44.32 36.35 -34.97
C THR A 1005 43.22 35.32 -35.10
N ALA A 1006 43.50 34.09 -34.66
CA ALA A 1006 42.54 33.00 -34.62
C ALA A 1006 43.03 31.86 -33.73
N ARG A 1007 42.13 30.93 -33.41
CA ARG A 1007 42.49 29.57 -32.99
C ARG A 1007 42.56 28.69 -34.23
N ILE A 1008 43.63 27.92 -34.37
CA ILE A 1008 43.82 26.96 -35.46
C ILE A 1008 43.84 25.56 -34.86
N LYS A 1009 43.19 24.60 -35.51
CA LYS A 1009 43.32 23.17 -35.24
C LYS A 1009 43.90 22.46 -36.47
N LEU A 1010 44.99 21.72 -36.27
CA LEU A 1010 45.70 20.91 -37.27
C LEU A 1010 45.56 19.40 -36.94
N PHE A 1011 45.74 18.53 -37.94
CA PHE A 1011 45.38 17.12 -37.83
C PHE A 1011 46.49 16.16 -38.33
N PHE A 1012 46.80 15.09 -37.61
CA PHE A 1012 47.95 14.21 -37.90
C PHE A 1012 47.66 12.72 -37.64
N LEU A 1013 48.35 11.79 -38.31
CA LEU A 1013 48.29 10.36 -37.97
C LEU A 1013 49.28 10.00 -36.85
N GLN A 1014 48.95 8.98 -36.05
CA GLN A 1014 49.93 8.35 -35.16
C GLN A 1014 51.16 7.86 -35.93
N SER A 1015 50.98 7.28 -37.13
CA SER A 1015 52.08 6.82 -37.97
C SER A 1015 53.01 7.93 -38.48
N GLU A 1016 52.55 9.18 -38.53
CA GLU A 1016 53.37 10.34 -38.89
C GLU A 1016 54.26 10.77 -37.69
N PHE A 1017 53.75 10.61 -36.46
CA PHE A 1017 54.56 10.75 -35.24
C PHE A 1017 55.50 9.56 -35.03
N ASP A 1018 55.09 8.33 -35.34
CA ASP A 1018 55.94 7.15 -35.28
C ASP A 1018 57.13 7.27 -36.25
N ALA A 1019 56.86 7.73 -37.48
CA ALA A 1019 57.89 8.03 -38.47
C ALA A 1019 58.87 9.10 -37.95
N PHE A 1020 58.36 10.21 -37.40
CA PHE A 1020 59.18 11.23 -36.74
C PHE A 1020 60.05 10.64 -35.62
N ASN A 1021 59.43 9.98 -34.65
CA ASN A 1021 60.05 9.38 -33.46
C ASN A 1021 61.12 8.33 -33.79
N SER A 1022 60.97 7.61 -34.90
CA SER A 1022 61.98 6.65 -35.39
C SER A 1022 63.30 7.32 -35.81
N THR A 1023 63.29 8.64 -36.08
CA THR A 1023 64.45 9.40 -36.54
C THR A 1023 64.90 10.52 -35.60
N ALA A 1024 64.03 11.00 -34.71
CA ALA A 1024 64.30 12.16 -33.85
C ALA A 1024 65.36 11.84 -32.78
N GLY A 1025 65.12 10.79 -32.00
CA GLY A 1025 65.98 10.38 -30.88
C GLY A 1025 65.86 11.29 -29.64
N GLY A 1026 66.12 10.72 -28.46
CA GLY A 1026 66.10 11.44 -27.18
C GLY A 1026 64.70 11.80 -26.69
N ILE A 1027 64.10 12.83 -27.28
CA ILE A 1027 62.76 13.36 -26.96
C ILE A 1027 61.78 12.86 -28.04
N GLN A 1028 60.58 12.45 -27.65
CA GLN A 1028 59.58 11.89 -28.57
C GLN A 1028 58.24 12.64 -28.51
N LEU A 1029 57.61 12.81 -29.68
CA LEU A 1029 56.19 13.15 -29.83
C LEU A 1029 55.32 11.97 -29.33
N PRO A 1030 54.00 12.12 -29.14
CA PRO A 1030 53.15 11.05 -28.60
C PRO A 1030 53.35 9.70 -29.30
N THR A 1031 53.79 8.71 -28.53
CA THR A 1031 54.05 7.34 -29.01
C THR A 1031 52.79 6.47 -29.06
N SER A 1032 51.69 6.95 -28.49
CA SER A 1032 50.37 6.34 -28.53
C SER A 1032 49.28 7.35 -28.12
N PRO A 1033 48.00 7.11 -28.42
CA PRO A 1033 46.87 7.96 -28.00
C PRO A 1033 46.82 8.35 -26.51
N SER A 1034 47.40 7.52 -25.63
CA SER A 1034 47.44 7.72 -24.17
C SER A 1034 48.76 8.31 -23.66
N ASP A 1035 49.71 8.63 -24.55
CA ASP A 1035 51.03 9.15 -24.18
C ASP A 1035 50.99 10.65 -23.84
N GLY A 1036 50.55 10.96 -22.62
CA GLY A 1036 50.59 12.31 -22.07
C GLY A 1036 51.99 12.87 -21.83
N THR A 1037 53.06 12.07 -21.90
CA THR A 1037 54.44 12.57 -21.78
C THR A 1037 54.98 13.06 -23.12
N GLY A 1038 54.60 12.39 -24.22
CA GLY A 1038 54.90 12.83 -25.57
C GLY A 1038 54.17 14.13 -25.97
N LYS A 1039 53.01 14.44 -25.38
CA LYS A 1039 52.27 15.69 -25.64
C LYS A 1039 53.08 16.93 -25.23
N ALA A 1040 53.63 16.93 -24.02
CA ALA A 1040 54.40 18.04 -23.47
C ALA A 1040 55.74 18.30 -24.19
N ASN A 1041 56.10 17.44 -25.15
CA ASN A 1041 57.25 17.62 -26.05
C ASN A 1041 56.85 18.23 -27.41
N LEU A 1042 55.57 18.40 -27.72
CA LEU A 1042 55.09 18.80 -29.03
C LEU A 1042 55.13 20.32 -29.19
N LEU A 1043 55.90 20.80 -30.16
CA LEU A 1043 56.01 22.21 -30.50
C LEU A 1043 55.48 22.46 -31.92
N VAL A 1044 54.73 23.54 -32.09
CA VAL A 1044 54.28 24.03 -33.40
C VAL A 1044 55.18 25.18 -33.82
N VAL A 1045 56.03 24.96 -34.83
CA VAL A 1045 56.92 25.99 -35.38
C VAL A 1045 56.21 26.68 -36.53
N GLN A 1046 56.01 27.99 -36.39
CA GLN A 1046 55.43 28.86 -37.39
C GLN A 1046 56.53 29.60 -38.16
N TYR A 1047 56.50 29.49 -39.49
CA TYR A 1047 57.34 30.25 -40.42
C TYR A 1047 56.46 31.32 -41.08
N HIS A 1048 56.70 32.60 -40.79
CA HIS A 1048 55.82 33.71 -41.18
C HIS A 1048 55.90 34.08 -42.66
N GLY A 1049 54.83 34.71 -43.17
CA GLY A 1049 54.73 35.11 -44.58
C GLY A 1049 54.31 33.96 -45.52
N THR A 1050 54.60 34.11 -46.81
CA THR A 1050 54.26 33.14 -47.87
C THR A 1050 55.46 32.35 -48.34
N SER A 1051 55.23 31.13 -48.85
CA SER A 1051 56.26 30.27 -49.46
C SER A 1051 55.97 30.01 -50.96
N ALA A 1052 57.04 29.73 -51.71
CA ALA A 1052 56.95 29.24 -53.08
C ALA A 1052 56.96 27.69 -53.21
N THR A 1053 57.33 26.95 -52.15
CA THR A 1053 57.55 25.48 -52.20
C THR A 1053 57.00 24.70 -51.00
N GLY A 1054 56.42 25.37 -50.00
CA GLY A 1054 55.97 24.79 -48.74
C GLY A 1054 57.05 24.59 -47.69
N GLN A 1055 58.33 24.49 -48.08
CA GLN A 1055 59.43 24.05 -47.21
C GLN A 1055 59.83 25.10 -46.14
N PRO A 1056 60.31 24.69 -44.95
CA PRO A 1056 60.65 25.60 -43.84
C PRO A 1056 61.51 26.81 -44.25
N GLY A 1057 62.65 26.57 -44.93
CA GLY A 1057 63.58 27.62 -45.36
C GLY A 1057 63.14 28.44 -46.59
N SER A 1058 61.87 28.41 -46.97
CA SER A 1058 61.34 29.07 -48.18
C SER A 1058 60.22 30.09 -47.91
N TYR A 1059 59.86 30.30 -46.64
CA TYR A 1059 58.95 31.37 -46.22
C TYR A 1059 59.68 32.71 -46.16
N SER A 1060 58.91 33.80 -46.25
CA SER A 1060 59.40 35.16 -46.46
C SER A 1060 59.51 36.02 -45.18
N GLY A 1061 59.13 35.49 -44.02
CA GLY A 1061 59.18 36.16 -42.72
C GLY A 1061 59.90 35.35 -41.63
N ASN A 1062 59.85 35.86 -40.40
CA ASN A 1062 60.54 35.30 -39.23
C ASN A 1062 60.00 33.92 -38.81
N VAL A 1063 60.72 33.25 -37.91
CA VAL A 1063 60.29 31.99 -37.29
C VAL A 1063 59.83 32.25 -35.85
N THR A 1064 58.73 31.65 -35.42
CA THR A 1064 58.25 31.69 -34.04
C THR A 1064 57.75 30.32 -33.59
N THR A 1065 58.16 29.87 -32.41
CA THR A 1065 57.76 28.58 -31.84
C THR A 1065 56.59 28.76 -30.87
N ILE A 1066 55.53 27.99 -31.08
CA ILE A 1066 54.33 27.93 -30.25
C ILE A 1066 54.36 26.61 -29.47
N ASN A 1067 54.15 26.69 -28.16
CA ASN A 1067 53.91 25.53 -27.31
C ASN A 1067 52.39 25.45 -27.03
N PRO A 1068 51.65 24.48 -27.60
CA PRO A 1068 50.23 24.28 -27.30
C PRO A 1068 49.99 23.90 -25.84
N ASP A 1069 48.75 23.97 -25.38
CA ASP A 1069 48.36 23.36 -24.11
C ASP A 1069 48.19 21.83 -24.27
N ASP A 1070 48.64 21.02 -23.31
CA ASP A 1070 48.49 19.55 -23.33
C ASP A 1070 47.03 19.08 -23.44
N ASN A 1071 46.07 19.93 -23.06
CA ASN A 1071 44.64 19.70 -23.20
C ASN A 1071 44.14 19.92 -24.64
N ASP A 1072 44.81 20.80 -25.41
CA ASP A 1072 44.50 21.09 -26.82
C ASP A 1072 45.14 20.08 -27.79
N ILE A 1073 46.08 19.26 -27.32
CA ILE A 1073 46.63 18.11 -28.06
C ILE A 1073 45.78 16.89 -27.72
N SER A 1074 44.88 16.47 -28.60
CA SER A 1074 43.90 15.40 -28.35
C SER A 1074 43.96 14.27 -29.39
N TRP A 1075 43.55 13.07 -29.00
CA TRP A 1075 43.36 11.95 -29.93
C TRP A 1075 41.88 11.74 -30.19
N ASN A 1076 41.49 11.79 -31.45
CA ASN A 1076 40.16 11.43 -31.93
C ASN A 1076 40.13 9.93 -32.22
N SER A 1077 39.43 9.17 -31.36
CA SER A 1077 39.29 7.71 -31.46
C SER A 1077 38.58 7.26 -32.74
N ASP A 1078 37.59 8.03 -33.17
CA ASP A 1078 36.61 7.60 -34.16
C ASP A 1078 37.18 7.80 -35.57
N LEU A 1079 38.00 8.85 -35.73
CA LEU A 1079 38.70 9.22 -36.96
C LEU A 1079 40.20 8.85 -36.93
N ASN A 1080 40.65 8.17 -35.87
CA ASN A 1080 42.01 7.62 -35.67
C ASN A 1080 43.14 8.61 -35.98
N ARG A 1081 43.07 9.81 -35.39
CA ARG A 1081 43.99 10.92 -35.65
C ARG A 1081 44.25 11.76 -34.41
N TRP A 1082 45.39 12.43 -34.40
CA TRP A 1082 45.69 13.55 -33.51
C TRP A 1082 45.03 14.83 -34.02
N GLU A 1083 44.53 15.64 -33.09
CA GLU A 1083 44.02 16.99 -33.31
C GLU A 1083 44.76 17.95 -32.37
N ILE A 1084 45.39 18.98 -32.92
CA ILE A 1084 46.27 19.92 -32.20
C ILE A 1084 45.69 21.32 -32.36
N ALA A 1085 45.13 21.88 -31.29
CA ALA A 1085 44.64 23.27 -31.28
C ALA A 1085 45.68 24.25 -30.68
N PHE A 1086 45.73 25.48 -31.19
CA PHE A 1086 46.54 26.56 -30.63
C PHE A 1086 46.00 27.93 -31.10
N ASP A 1087 46.25 28.98 -30.32
CA ASP A 1087 45.99 30.37 -30.76
C ASP A 1087 47.19 30.93 -31.53
N VAL A 1088 46.92 31.77 -32.54
CA VAL A 1088 47.94 32.36 -33.40
C VAL A 1088 47.74 33.86 -33.58
N THR A 1089 48.84 34.58 -33.84
CA THR A 1089 48.85 35.94 -34.39
C THR A 1089 49.75 35.95 -35.62
N GLY A 1090 49.18 36.31 -36.78
CA GLY A 1090 49.81 36.09 -38.08
C GLY A 1090 49.53 34.68 -38.62
N PHE A 1091 49.45 34.57 -39.94
CA PHE A 1091 49.00 33.38 -40.67
C PHE A 1091 49.99 33.04 -41.79
N SER A 1092 50.44 31.79 -41.83
CA SER A 1092 51.59 31.38 -42.66
C SER A 1092 51.77 29.85 -42.71
N GLY A 1093 53.01 29.35 -42.79
CA GLY A 1093 53.37 27.94 -42.69
C GLY A 1093 53.49 27.43 -41.25
N PHE A 1094 52.93 26.24 -40.97
CA PHE A 1094 52.92 25.58 -39.67
C PHE A 1094 53.47 24.15 -39.75
N PHE A 1095 54.39 23.83 -38.84
CA PHE A 1095 55.10 22.54 -38.76
C PHE A 1095 55.10 22.01 -37.32
N VAL A 1096 55.16 20.69 -37.13
CA VAL A 1096 55.28 20.07 -35.81
C VAL A 1096 56.69 19.52 -35.59
N SER A 1097 57.29 19.80 -34.43
CA SER A 1097 58.61 19.31 -34.00
C SER A 1097 58.62 18.97 -32.50
N ASN A 1098 59.75 18.47 -32.01
CA ASN A 1098 60.04 18.20 -30.60
C ASN A 1098 61.10 19.13 -29.97
N VAL A 1099 61.63 20.10 -30.75
CA VAL A 1099 62.67 21.05 -30.33
C VAL A 1099 62.45 22.43 -30.97
N ASP A 1100 62.89 23.48 -30.28
CA ASP A 1100 62.82 24.87 -30.74
C ASP A 1100 64.04 25.21 -31.63
N PRO A 1101 63.88 25.68 -32.88
CA PRO A 1101 64.99 25.97 -33.81
C PRO A 1101 65.89 27.18 -33.49
N LEU A 1102 65.84 27.77 -32.29
CA LEU A 1102 66.54 29.03 -31.94
C LEU A 1102 67.44 28.89 -30.70
N PRO A 1103 68.78 28.92 -30.84
CA PRO A 1103 69.58 29.80 -29.96
C PRO A 1103 70.93 30.32 -30.51
N LEU A 1104 71.36 31.52 -30.07
CA LEU A 1104 72.78 31.88 -29.97
C LEU A 1104 73.35 31.34 -28.65
N THR A 1105 74.50 30.65 -28.68
CA THR A 1105 75.10 30.04 -27.46
C THR A 1105 76.55 30.52 -27.22
N LEU A 1106 76.78 31.20 -26.09
CA LEU A 1106 78.09 31.69 -25.65
C LEU A 1106 78.81 30.65 -24.76
N VAL A 1107 80.04 30.26 -25.11
CA VAL A 1107 80.83 29.26 -24.35
C VAL A 1107 81.61 29.90 -23.20
N SER A 1108 82.26 31.05 -23.44
CA SER A 1108 83.02 31.75 -22.39
C SER A 1108 83.29 33.21 -22.73
N PHE A 1109 83.49 34.04 -21.70
CA PHE A 1109 84.04 35.40 -21.77
C PHE A 1109 85.06 35.58 -20.64
N LYS A 1110 86.14 36.34 -20.87
CA LYS A 1110 87.24 36.57 -19.93
C LYS A 1110 87.81 37.99 -20.05
N ALA A 1111 88.39 38.46 -18.96
CA ALA A 1111 89.21 39.67 -18.90
C ALA A 1111 90.52 39.38 -18.15
N GLU A 1112 91.65 39.82 -18.70
CA GLU A 1112 92.98 39.62 -18.11
C GLU A 1112 93.82 40.90 -18.24
N LYS A 1113 94.58 41.25 -17.19
CA LYS A 1113 95.46 42.43 -17.19
C LYS A 1113 96.76 42.11 -17.93
N VAL A 1114 97.07 42.91 -18.95
CA VAL A 1114 98.32 42.85 -19.71
C VAL A 1114 99.01 44.22 -19.63
N GLU A 1115 100.14 44.29 -18.94
CA GLU A 1115 100.86 45.55 -18.63
C GLU A 1115 99.97 46.65 -18.01
N ASN A 1116 99.51 47.61 -18.81
CA ASN A 1116 98.63 48.73 -18.42
C ASN A 1116 97.27 48.68 -19.13
N THR A 1117 96.95 47.59 -19.83
CA THR A 1117 95.70 47.39 -20.58
C THR A 1117 94.93 46.18 -20.04
N THR A 1118 93.66 46.05 -20.38
CA THR A 1118 92.89 44.81 -20.15
C THR A 1118 92.62 44.15 -21.50
N GLN A 1119 93.10 42.91 -21.66
CA GLN A 1119 92.76 42.07 -22.81
C GLN A 1119 91.47 41.29 -22.51
N LEU A 1120 90.58 41.22 -23.49
CA LEU A 1120 89.27 40.58 -23.42
C LEU A 1120 89.21 39.45 -24.46
N GLU A 1121 88.66 38.29 -24.10
CA GLU A 1121 88.49 37.12 -24.98
C GLU A 1121 87.10 36.52 -24.79
N TRP A 1122 86.40 36.18 -25.88
CA TRP A 1122 85.22 35.30 -25.83
C TRP A 1122 85.24 34.22 -26.91
N LEU A 1123 84.42 33.20 -26.67
CA LEU A 1123 84.21 32.04 -27.54
C LEU A 1123 82.71 31.77 -27.65
N THR A 1124 82.17 31.75 -28.86
CA THR A 1124 80.80 31.28 -29.18
C THR A 1124 80.83 29.78 -29.51
N ALA A 1125 79.70 29.09 -29.34
CA ALA A 1125 79.53 27.71 -29.78
C ALA A 1125 79.03 27.66 -31.23
N GLU A 1126 78.07 28.52 -31.53
CA GLU A 1126 77.41 28.64 -32.82
C GLU A 1126 76.74 30.03 -32.91
N GLU A 1127 76.91 30.73 -34.03
CA GLU A 1127 76.33 32.05 -34.31
C GLU A 1127 75.28 31.98 -35.42
N PHE A 1128 74.00 31.87 -35.04
CA PHE A 1128 72.89 31.96 -35.98
C PHE A 1128 72.18 33.32 -35.85
N ASN A 1129 71.98 34.00 -36.98
CA ASN A 1129 71.33 35.32 -37.09
C ASN A 1129 71.97 36.48 -36.30
N THR A 1130 73.17 36.31 -35.73
CA THR A 1130 73.84 37.35 -34.93
C THR A 1130 74.46 38.46 -35.77
N SER A 1131 74.33 39.71 -35.30
CA SER A 1131 74.84 40.91 -35.97
C SER A 1131 76.24 41.30 -35.49
N HIS A 1132 76.39 41.59 -34.20
CA HIS A 1132 77.63 42.10 -33.63
C HIS A 1132 77.67 41.98 -32.10
N PHE A 1133 78.85 42.22 -31.53
CA PHE A 1133 79.09 42.19 -30.10
C PHE A 1133 79.40 43.60 -29.57
N GLU A 1134 78.65 44.08 -28.60
CA GLU A 1134 78.96 45.30 -27.85
C GLU A 1134 79.67 44.98 -26.54
N ILE A 1135 80.91 45.43 -26.39
CA ILE A 1135 81.66 45.35 -25.14
C ILE A 1135 81.31 46.54 -24.24
N HIS A 1136 80.81 46.24 -23.04
CA HIS A 1136 80.57 47.22 -21.98
C HIS A 1136 81.63 47.15 -20.88
N ARG A 1137 82.05 48.30 -20.36
CA ARG A 1137 82.94 48.46 -19.19
C ARG A 1137 82.22 49.17 -18.04
N SER A 1138 82.62 48.88 -16.80
CA SER A 1138 82.18 49.58 -15.58
C SER A 1138 83.27 49.52 -14.50
N SER A 1139 83.31 50.50 -13.58
CA SER A 1139 84.13 50.42 -12.36
C SER A 1139 83.32 50.15 -11.08
N ASP A 1140 81.99 50.09 -11.16
CA ASP A 1140 81.07 49.76 -10.05
C ASP A 1140 80.12 48.59 -10.34
N ALA A 1141 80.23 47.99 -11.52
CA ALA A 1141 79.35 46.96 -12.10
C ALA A 1141 77.87 47.38 -12.27
N ARG A 1142 77.55 48.68 -12.20
CA ARG A 1142 76.19 49.22 -12.29
C ARG A 1142 76.05 50.22 -13.43
N HIS A 1143 76.99 51.15 -13.56
CA HIS A 1143 77.04 52.13 -14.64
C HIS A 1143 77.97 51.62 -15.74
N TRP A 1144 77.42 51.40 -16.94
CA TRP A 1144 78.10 50.71 -18.04
C TRP A 1144 78.32 51.64 -19.23
N GLU A 1145 79.59 51.92 -19.56
CA GLU A 1145 79.99 52.59 -20.80
C GLU A 1145 80.31 51.55 -21.89
N ILE A 1146 80.22 51.95 -23.16
CA ILE A 1146 80.49 51.08 -24.32
C ILE A 1146 81.90 51.39 -24.84
N LEU A 1147 82.75 50.36 -25.01
CA LEU A 1147 84.10 50.55 -25.54
C LEU A 1147 84.09 50.76 -27.08
N PRO A 1148 85.01 51.55 -27.64
CA PRO A 1148 85.13 51.72 -29.09
C PRO A 1148 85.76 50.49 -29.76
N GLY A 1149 85.30 50.15 -30.98
CA GLY A 1149 85.87 49.08 -31.80
C GLY A 1149 85.14 47.73 -31.68
N GLN A 1150 83.82 47.74 -31.82
CA GLN A 1150 82.98 46.55 -31.73
C GLN A 1150 83.18 45.61 -32.95
N PRO A 1151 83.41 44.30 -32.75
CA PRO A 1151 83.47 43.34 -33.84
C PRO A 1151 82.06 42.92 -34.29
N ALA A 1152 81.87 42.82 -35.60
CA ALA A 1152 80.75 42.10 -36.19
C ALA A 1152 80.90 40.58 -35.95
N ALA A 1153 79.77 39.87 -35.92
CA ALA A 1153 79.77 38.41 -35.94
C ALA A 1153 80.32 37.89 -37.28
N THR A 1154 81.05 36.76 -37.26
CA THR A 1154 81.69 36.20 -38.46
C THR A 1154 80.84 35.18 -39.22
N GLY A 1155 79.63 34.89 -38.74
CA GLY A 1155 78.69 33.94 -39.35
C GLY A 1155 78.68 32.59 -38.65
N SER A 1156 77.99 31.60 -39.20
CA SER A 1156 77.71 30.33 -38.53
C SER A 1156 78.95 29.54 -38.08
N GLY A 1157 78.74 28.68 -37.07
CA GLY A 1157 79.82 28.01 -36.32
C GLY A 1157 80.29 28.80 -35.09
N GLY A 1158 81.18 28.21 -34.31
CA GLY A 1158 81.73 28.77 -33.07
C GLY A 1158 83.06 29.48 -33.28
N HIS A 1159 83.10 30.78 -32.96
CA HIS A 1159 84.23 31.67 -33.26
C HIS A 1159 84.84 32.26 -31.98
N ARG A 1160 86.11 32.67 -32.08
CA ARG A 1160 86.86 33.27 -30.98
C ARG A 1160 87.23 34.72 -31.32
N TYR A 1161 86.89 35.62 -30.40
CA TYR A 1161 87.11 37.06 -30.55
C TYR A 1161 88.00 37.60 -29.45
N PHE A 1162 88.67 38.72 -29.76
CA PHE A 1162 89.55 39.42 -28.86
C PHE A 1162 89.31 40.93 -28.94
N ALA A 1163 89.48 41.62 -27.83
CA ALA A 1163 89.51 43.08 -27.76
C ALA A 1163 90.46 43.56 -26.67
N THR A 1164 90.79 44.86 -26.66
CA THR A 1164 91.71 45.45 -25.69
C THR A 1164 91.16 46.78 -25.20
N ASP A 1165 90.96 46.90 -23.88
CA ASP A 1165 90.81 48.18 -23.22
C ASP A 1165 92.20 48.79 -23.00
N TYR A 1166 92.55 49.79 -23.80
CA TYR A 1166 93.84 50.48 -23.73
C TYR A 1166 93.93 51.49 -22.58
N HIS A 1167 92.81 51.85 -21.94
CA HIS A 1167 92.74 52.88 -20.90
C HIS A 1167 91.85 52.43 -19.71
N PRO A 1168 92.16 51.30 -19.05
CA PRO A 1168 91.45 50.85 -17.87
C PRO A 1168 91.65 51.82 -16.71
N GLN A 1169 90.66 51.92 -15.83
CA GLN A 1169 90.69 52.77 -14.65
C GLN A 1169 91.60 52.15 -13.56
N ALA A 1170 92.09 52.96 -12.62
CA ALA A 1170 92.93 52.46 -11.52
C ALA A 1170 92.10 51.61 -10.54
N GLY A 1171 92.57 50.39 -10.26
CA GLY A 1171 91.83 49.39 -9.47
C GLY A 1171 91.03 48.41 -10.33
N LEU A 1172 89.90 47.93 -9.81
CA LEU A 1172 89.04 46.95 -10.47
C LEU A 1172 88.21 47.54 -11.61
N ASN A 1173 88.29 46.92 -12.77
CA ASN A 1173 87.46 47.19 -13.95
C ASN A 1173 86.63 45.95 -14.25
N TYR A 1174 85.32 46.13 -14.43
CA TYR A 1174 84.36 45.10 -14.78
C TYR A 1174 83.96 45.21 -16.26
N TYR A 1175 83.75 44.07 -16.92
CA TYR A 1175 83.39 43.99 -18.33
C TYR A 1175 82.27 42.98 -18.55
N ARG A 1176 81.41 43.23 -19.55
CA ARG A 1176 80.39 42.28 -20.06
C ARG A 1176 80.19 42.48 -21.56
N LEU A 1177 79.77 41.42 -22.26
CA LEU A 1177 79.30 41.48 -23.63
C LEU A 1177 77.78 41.65 -23.69
N LYS A 1178 77.32 42.43 -24.67
CA LYS A 1178 75.96 42.41 -25.20
C LYS A 1178 76.03 41.86 -26.61
N MET A 1179 75.38 40.72 -26.83
CA MET A 1179 75.33 40.00 -28.10
C MET A 1179 74.06 40.47 -28.81
N VAL A 1180 74.17 41.08 -29.98
CA VAL A 1180 73.05 41.71 -30.69
C VAL A 1180 72.78 40.96 -31.98
N ASP A 1181 71.53 40.57 -32.21
CA ASP A 1181 71.11 39.82 -33.39
C ASP A 1181 70.60 40.75 -34.51
N LEU A 1182 70.44 40.21 -35.73
CA LEU A 1182 70.14 40.99 -36.93
C LEU A 1182 68.76 41.67 -36.93
N ASP A 1183 67.85 41.25 -36.04
CA ASP A 1183 66.56 41.90 -35.79
C ASP A 1183 66.62 43.01 -34.71
N GLY A 1184 67.79 43.20 -34.07
CA GLY A 1184 68.00 44.18 -33.00
C GLY A 1184 67.66 43.68 -31.59
N SER A 1185 67.23 42.42 -31.43
CA SER A 1185 67.17 41.75 -30.13
C SER A 1185 68.58 41.51 -29.58
N TYR A 1186 68.70 41.23 -28.27
CA TYR A 1186 70.01 41.04 -27.64
C TYR A 1186 69.99 40.20 -26.36
N ALA A 1187 71.12 39.55 -26.08
CA ALA A 1187 71.42 38.86 -24.83
C ALA A 1187 72.70 39.42 -24.16
N LEU A 1188 72.85 39.21 -22.85
CA LEU A 1188 73.99 39.70 -22.06
C LEU A 1188 74.83 38.55 -21.49
N SER A 1189 76.15 38.70 -21.48
CA SER A 1189 77.06 37.74 -20.81
C SER A 1189 77.09 37.93 -19.29
N GLN A 1190 77.66 36.94 -18.62
CA GLN A 1190 78.22 37.11 -17.27
C GLN A 1190 79.27 38.24 -17.23
N ILE A 1191 79.45 38.83 -16.05
CA ILE A 1191 80.43 39.90 -15.79
C ILE A 1191 81.78 39.28 -15.40
N VAL A 1192 82.86 39.80 -15.96
CA VAL A 1192 84.26 39.47 -15.61
C VAL A 1192 85.01 40.72 -15.17
N ALA A 1193 86.17 40.58 -14.52
CA ALA A 1193 86.91 41.74 -13.99
C ALA A 1193 88.44 41.59 -14.06
N ALA A 1194 89.13 42.73 -14.12
CA ALA A 1194 90.59 42.83 -14.04
C ALA A 1194 91.00 43.98 -13.10
N ASP A 1195 91.95 43.73 -12.19
CA ASP A 1195 92.48 44.73 -11.24
C ASP A 1195 93.81 45.31 -11.71
N HIS A 1196 93.92 46.64 -11.69
CA HIS A 1196 95.12 47.36 -12.09
C HIS A 1196 96.03 47.83 -10.94
N GLY A 1197 95.54 47.86 -9.69
CA GLY A 1197 96.35 48.07 -8.48
C GLY A 1197 96.92 49.49 -8.24
N ASN A 1198 97.50 49.70 -7.05
CA ASN A 1198 98.10 50.98 -6.58
C ASN A 1198 99.53 50.75 -6.03
N GLY A 1199 100.48 51.65 -6.31
CA GLY A 1199 101.91 51.47 -5.98
C GLY A 1199 102.58 52.66 -5.26
N LEU A 1200 103.56 52.33 -4.40
CA LEU A 1200 104.38 53.27 -3.62
C LEU A 1200 105.18 54.24 -4.51
N GLN A 1201 105.25 55.53 -4.15
CA GLN A 1201 106.08 56.52 -4.85
C GLN A 1201 107.22 57.08 -4.01
N MET A 1202 108.35 57.35 -4.68
CA MET A 1202 109.59 57.87 -4.08
C MET A 1202 110.29 58.82 -5.05
N GLN A 1203 110.49 60.08 -4.64
CA GLN A 1203 111.21 61.10 -5.41
C GLN A 1203 112.45 61.61 -4.67
N VAL A 1204 113.46 62.04 -5.43
CA VAL A 1204 114.71 62.63 -4.92
C VAL A 1204 115.10 63.83 -5.76
N TYR A 1205 115.36 64.97 -5.11
CA TYR A 1205 115.72 66.22 -5.78
C TYR A 1205 116.44 67.19 -4.81
N PRO A 1206 117.15 68.22 -5.31
CA PRO A 1206 117.65 68.31 -6.68
C PRO A 1206 118.59 67.14 -7.00
N ASN A 1207 118.75 66.82 -8.28
CA ASN A 1207 119.62 65.73 -8.73
C ASN A 1207 120.04 66.02 -10.18
N PRO A 1208 121.25 66.54 -10.45
CA PRO A 1208 122.40 66.71 -9.55
C PRO A 1208 122.18 67.60 -8.31
N VAL A 1209 123.01 67.40 -7.29
CA VAL A 1209 122.96 68.11 -6.00
C VAL A 1209 124.35 68.54 -5.54
N THR A 1210 124.48 69.75 -4.99
CA THR A 1210 125.77 70.31 -4.53
C THR A 1210 125.89 70.40 -3.00
N THR A 1211 124.77 70.43 -2.26
CA THR A 1211 124.78 70.72 -0.81
C THR A 1211 123.84 69.82 0.02
N LEU A 1212 122.56 69.72 -0.37
CA LEU A 1212 121.51 69.04 0.39
C LEU A 1212 120.55 68.30 -0.55
N LEU A 1213 120.42 66.99 -0.38
CA LEU A 1213 119.48 66.16 -1.13
C LEU A 1213 118.19 65.96 -0.32
N GLN A 1214 117.02 66.25 -0.92
CA GLN A 1214 115.73 65.88 -0.35
C GLN A 1214 115.24 64.55 -0.93
N LEU A 1215 114.69 63.70 -0.07
CA LEU A 1215 113.99 62.46 -0.38
C LEU A 1215 112.55 62.61 0.10
N GLU A 1216 111.56 62.33 -0.74
CA GLU A 1216 110.15 62.35 -0.37
C GLU A 1216 109.45 61.04 -0.76
N MET A 1217 108.60 60.54 0.13
CA MET A 1217 107.94 59.25 0.04
C MET A 1217 106.50 59.35 0.54
N THR A 1218 105.59 58.67 -0.15
CA THR A 1218 104.17 58.58 0.22
C THR A 1218 103.70 57.13 0.14
N GLY A 1219 103.08 56.63 1.22
CA GLY A 1219 102.42 55.32 1.26
C GLY A 1219 103.09 54.21 2.09
N ALA A 1220 104.08 54.51 2.95
CA ALA A 1220 104.66 53.54 3.89
C ALA A 1220 105.22 54.21 5.17
N ASP A 1221 105.09 53.54 6.32
CA ASP A 1221 105.24 54.22 7.62
C ASP A 1221 106.68 54.34 8.16
N SER A 1222 107.59 53.42 7.82
CA SER A 1222 109.01 53.53 8.19
C SER A 1222 109.96 52.67 7.33
N GLY A 1223 111.25 53.01 7.34
CA GLY A 1223 112.30 52.29 6.61
C GLY A 1223 113.70 52.83 6.87
N ASN A 1224 114.67 52.46 6.05
CA ASN A 1224 116.02 53.04 6.07
C ASN A 1224 116.51 53.45 4.68
N ALA A 1225 117.33 54.51 4.63
CA ALA A 1225 118.04 55.00 3.46
C ALA A 1225 119.56 54.83 3.63
N THR A 1226 120.23 54.50 2.53
CA THR A 1226 121.68 54.39 2.43
C THR A 1226 122.16 55.01 1.12
N LEU A 1227 123.08 55.97 1.20
CA LEU A 1227 123.76 56.57 0.05
C LEU A 1227 125.15 55.94 -0.08
N THR A 1228 125.45 55.39 -1.24
CA THR A 1228 126.61 54.52 -1.49
C THR A 1228 127.39 55.04 -2.68
N ASN A 1229 128.73 55.13 -2.60
CA ASN A 1229 129.55 55.53 -3.74
C ASN A 1229 129.68 54.39 -4.78
N THR A 1230 130.25 54.68 -5.95
CA THR A 1230 130.49 53.68 -7.03
C THR A 1230 131.34 52.48 -6.60
N ASN A 1231 132.15 52.61 -5.54
CA ASN A 1231 132.98 51.53 -5.00
C ASN A 1231 132.24 50.67 -3.95
N GLY A 1232 130.92 50.86 -3.77
CA GLY A 1232 130.11 50.11 -2.81
C GLY A 1232 130.22 50.56 -1.36
N VAL A 1233 130.96 51.64 -1.07
CA VAL A 1233 131.11 52.16 0.29
C VAL A 1233 129.91 53.06 0.64
N VAL A 1234 129.20 52.72 1.71
CA VAL A 1234 128.09 53.53 2.25
C VAL A 1234 128.68 54.77 2.92
N VAL A 1235 128.36 55.95 2.37
CA VAL A 1235 128.83 57.25 2.86
C VAL A 1235 127.81 57.97 3.74
N VAL A 1236 126.52 57.65 3.60
CA VAL A 1236 125.44 58.14 4.48
C VAL A 1236 124.46 57.01 4.76
N ARG A 1237 124.04 56.86 6.01
CA ARG A 1237 122.88 56.03 6.41
C ARG A 1237 121.93 56.88 7.26
N LYS A 1238 120.63 56.75 7.03
CA LYS A 1238 119.58 57.50 7.73
C LYS A 1238 118.34 56.63 7.89
N GLU A 1239 117.69 56.65 9.04
CA GLU A 1239 116.37 56.04 9.20
C GLU A 1239 115.28 56.97 8.68
N LEU A 1240 114.20 56.38 8.17
CA LEU A 1240 113.07 57.05 7.54
C LEU A 1240 111.80 56.82 8.35
N ARG A 1241 111.00 57.88 8.48
CA ARG A 1241 109.60 57.85 8.90
C ARG A 1241 108.79 58.52 7.79
N ASN A 1242 107.51 58.19 7.67
CA ASN A 1242 106.60 58.69 6.64
C ASN A 1242 106.71 60.22 6.46
N GLY A 1243 107.02 60.70 5.25
CA GLY A 1243 107.30 62.13 4.95
C GLY A 1243 108.65 62.41 4.27
N ARG A 1244 109.06 63.69 4.26
CA ARG A 1244 110.31 64.16 3.64
C ARG A 1244 111.53 64.02 4.57
N VAL A 1245 112.65 63.58 4.02
CA VAL A 1245 113.94 63.43 4.73
C VAL A 1245 115.06 64.11 3.96
N GLU A 1246 115.92 64.84 4.65
CA GLU A 1246 117.04 65.59 4.06
C GLU A 1246 118.40 64.95 4.39
N LEU A 1247 119.30 64.92 3.40
CA LEU A 1247 120.63 64.32 3.47
C LEU A 1247 121.69 65.34 3.03
N PRO A 1248 122.47 65.91 3.96
CA PRO A 1248 123.59 66.80 3.63
C PRO A 1248 124.68 66.04 2.87
N VAL A 1249 125.10 66.57 1.72
CA VAL A 1249 126.09 65.96 0.82
C VAL A 1249 127.36 66.80 0.63
N VAL A 1250 127.39 68.03 1.17
CA VAL A 1250 128.46 69.02 0.99
C VAL A 1250 129.90 68.55 1.31
N ASN A 1251 130.06 67.53 2.16
CA ASN A 1251 131.37 66.97 2.53
C ASN A 1251 131.72 65.67 1.76
N LEU A 1252 130.93 65.29 0.75
CA LEU A 1252 131.17 64.12 -0.09
C LEU A 1252 131.93 64.52 -1.36
N ALA A 1253 132.76 63.62 -1.89
CA ALA A 1253 133.46 63.85 -3.14
C ALA A 1253 132.47 63.87 -4.32
N LYS A 1254 132.68 64.78 -5.27
CA LYS A 1254 131.87 64.90 -6.50
C LYS A 1254 131.88 63.59 -7.30
N GLY A 1255 130.73 63.16 -7.80
CA GLY A 1255 130.57 61.90 -8.51
C GLY A 1255 129.17 61.29 -8.43
N ILE A 1256 129.01 60.08 -8.98
CA ILE A 1256 127.75 59.33 -8.94
C ILE A 1256 127.68 58.46 -7.67
N TYR A 1257 126.51 58.49 -7.04
CA TYR A 1257 126.14 57.69 -5.88
C TYR A 1257 124.83 56.95 -6.14
N VAL A 1258 124.59 55.88 -5.38
CA VAL A 1258 123.32 55.13 -5.38
C VAL A 1258 122.65 55.31 -4.02
N LEU A 1259 121.47 55.92 -4.02
CA LEU A 1259 120.57 55.93 -2.88
C LEU A 1259 119.72 54.65 -2.93
N ARG A 1260 119.83 53.83 -1.89
CA ARG A 1260 119.02 52.62 -1.66
C ARG A 1260 118.14 52.84 -0.43
N VAL A 1261 116.83 52.73 -0.63
CA VAL A 1261 115.79 52.81 0.40
C VAL A 1261 115.19 51.42 0.59
N GLN A 1262 114.95 51.02 1.84
CA GLN A 1262 114.33 49.76 2.18
C GLN A 1262 113.23 49.95 3.23
N THR A 1263 112.02 49.49 2.90
CA THR A 1263 110.80 49.57 3.73
C THR A 1263 110.25 48.15 3.87
N GLY A 1264 110.47 47.53 5.03
CA GLY A 1264 110.21 46.10 5.22
C GLY A 1264 111.04 45.23 4.26
N SER A 1265 110.36 44.40 3.48
CA SER A 1265 110.93 43.55 2.42
C SER A 1265 111.16 44.27 1.09
N ALA A 1266 110.51 45.41 0.84
CA ALA A 1266 110.65 46.17 -0.41
C ALA A 1266 111.92 47.03 -0.43
N ILE A 1267 112.62 47.06 -1.57
CA ILE A 1267 113.88 47.80 -1.78
C ILE A 1267 113.75 48.63 -3.06
N HIS A 1268 113.96 49.94 -2.95
CA HIS A 1268 113.94 50.87 -4.08
C HIS A 1268 115.29 51.60 -4.20
N THR A 1269 115.72 51.90 -5.43
CA THR A 1269 117.01 52.57 -5.68
C THR A 1269 116.90 53.71 -6.68
N LYS A 1270 117.62 54.81 -6.43
CA LYS A 1270 117.82 55.93 -7.38
C LYS A 1270 119.31 56.28 -7.46
N LYS A 1271 119.80 56.65 -8.64
CA LYS A 1271 121.13 57.26 -8.80
C LYS A 1271 121.05 58.74 -8.39
N VAL A 1272 122.11 59.24 -7.76
CA VAL A 1272 122.28 60.64 -7.35
C VAL A 1272 123.61 61.13 -7.89
N ALA A 1273 123.65 62.26 -8.57
CA ALA A 1273 124.90 62.94 -8.93
C ALA A 1273 125.21 64.03 -7.90
N ILE A 1274 126.43 64.03 -7.36
CA ILE A 1274 126.95 65.09 -6.48
C ILE A 1274 127.96 65.93 -7.27
N GLU A 1275 127.74 67.25 -7.32
CA GLU A 1275 128.45 68.20 -8.21
C GLU A 1275 129.20 69.34 -7.50
#